data_AF-A0A6M2ADH9-F1
#
_entry.id   AF-A0A6M2ADH9-F1
#
_cell.length_a   1.000
_cell.length_b   1.000
_cell.length_c   1.000
_cell.angle_alpha   90.00
_cell.angle_beta   90.00
_cell.angle_gamma   90.00
#
_symmetry.space_group_name_H-M   'P 1'
#
loop_
_entity.id
_entity.type
_entity.pdbx_description
1 polymer ?
#
loop_
_entity_poly.entity_id
_entity_poly.type
_entity_poly.pdbx_seq_one_letter_code
_entity_poly.pdbx_strand_id
1 'polypeptide(L)'
;MLKYRYRKYCIILTLTILTISITISYHVIQVKWIAYRKAEDYFNETRYTKAIEYYLKALKKDLDPKYIMNNLAFAAVIVGVYDPIVEIYKKLLIMRPNDDDLIEGLSNFYIQFEEFDEAIELLQDYLKKFPDDYYIRYLLAQSYCLNGEYNKAVFEYKKVLKEDIHDLRIKEKRVRLEFARVLTFAKKYDEAIIAYQDLLKTQSRNWEVQIELVNVYFKQKNYRKAFLILKEIPINELDDSSQIVLADLYAYFKDYEEAKEIYLSYLEKDPFDRKVYLKYSQMITWTNDSNSALEVLDNIKYVYSSNDESLHKLGEDYFFARKYQNAIRVFKHLIKRGTIDPSMYLDLANVYLAMDDKDEAILYLQKAYEMDPTDDKYKRKLALHLAWNKNYIKALPLLIELYKDDSDDQIVGLELVRSYADEKDIKSAQNILNELVDKFPDSPNVKMARANIYTQIGYAQKANEIYQNLLNTAKYKDTIYLGYADAMHLWGDFYKSEKMYREILKEEPDNFDAKFKLAWNLVSQKRYEESNQIYKMLLSESKDVDQIYFQLAKVNLLQKKPKNALRFANKAFVINPNDKNSLLLGRCLVANKQYKEAFQYFQQIEEKKYKKQADIEMGKVLLKQNKELAQVFFQDGYILYPNSIELYFYSNISKIKDDDFIDSLIKKAKNAEELSKIAWIYADLDLNQYSILFFQKAIQRDNNYYPAKFGLAQRMSVDNQIDAVEKFDELLKVFPQSYQLLLWKAKILGWTKHYQESLKIYSILENLNPKNPQIIREKARVAMWDKNMALALQIYNRALTPSVDSNLYNYFLTHEIEFENQKLQNDIENLKKSNLYFGYEKIKSNLNTYKITKDQKKILKRALLQNQAEFEIQKSIYLEERAKYLLYQMHYIKANEVYKELVEFSPWNAEALFDYAQTFCYLDLCDQSRSVYKVLVEDFYHNRAKLALERNIIKSSPYFRAFHRYYQEEGRGDLDRVKRNRTDLTFGFAWKCRYNMAITAKRWVEKPTYEKNTQIKDVEQLKGISYDAYGYSLDFAGTFSKYVSASAGFSQKYYLNKFNMTNLGHLNLWFRVYDLFKLNLGYLRENQIDNIFSLRNDVQINRLFLQSNTLIRRRFSIEALVEAQIYSDNNFIDLFRLDLGFRLTEFPQIFKVELRGEYRNSNKLNNFIFEGTDLINIIHPYWTPNNYKAFLASMIWYHDLSKFQFCAAEKHYYEFRLSSGTDTEKNPTITFEGGWFLEFRKKGQISLNGYITRSKIWDAQSIWAEYKFHF
;
A
#
# COMPACT_ATOMS: atom_id res chain seq x y z
N MET A 1 7.29 -36.72 -163.26
CA MET A 1 7.94 -36.24 -162.01
C MET A 1 7.07 -35.28 -161.16
N LEU A 2 5.74 -35.19 -161.37
CA LEU A 2 4.87 -34.26 -160.62
C LEU A 2 3.72 -34.90 -159.82
N LYS A 3 3.44 -36.21 -159.94
CA LYS A 3 2.37 -36.88 -159.15
C LYS A 3 2.85 -37.66 -157.90
N TYR A 4 4.15 -37.99 -157.79
CA TYR A 4 4.68 -38.73 -156.63
C TYR A 4 5.14 -37.83 -155.48
N ARG A 5 5.31 -36.51 -155.71
CA ARG A 5 5.63 -35.54 -154.64
C ARG A 5 4.37 -35.06 -153.88
N TYR A 6 3.18 -35.02 -154.48
CA TYR A 6 1.97 -34.48 -153.82
C TYR A 6 1.35 -35.41 -152.76
N ARG A 7 1.45 -36.74 -152.91
CA ARG A 7 0.95 -37.71 -151.90
C ARG A 7 1.79 -37.77 -150.63
N LYS A 8 3.10 -37.53 -150.71
CA LYS A 8 3.99 -37.49 -149.53
C LYS A 8 3.73 -36.25 -148.66
N TYR A 9 3.41 -35.09 -149.26
CA TYR A 9 3.10 -33.88 -148.49
C TYR A 9 1.75 -33.94 -147.77
N CYS A 10 0.71 -34.55 -148.36
CA CYS A 10 -0.59 -34.69 -147.68
C CYS A 10 -0.54 -35.65 -146.48
N ILE A 11 0.19 -36.77 -146.58
CA ILE A 11 0.32 -37.74 -145.48
C ILE A 11 1.16 -37.17 -144.32
N ILE A 12 2.22 -36.41 -144.64
CA ILE A 12 3.03 -35.73 -143.63
C ILE A 12 2.23 -34.63 -142.94
N LEU A 13 1.39 -33.86 -143.66
CA LEU A 13 0.57 -32.81 -143.06
C LEU A 13 -0.55 -33.36 -142.15
N THR A 14 -1.15 -34.51 -142.50
CA THR A 14 -2.14 -35.17 -141.63
C THR A 14 -1.51 -35.80 -140.39
N LEU A 15 -0.29 -36.34 -140.49
CA LEU A 15 0.43 -36.90 -139.34
C LEU A 15 0.99 -35.80 -138.41
N THR A 16 1.37 -34.63 -138.93
CA THR A 16 1.80 -33.51 -138.08
C THR A 16 0.64 -32.86 -137.35
N ILE A 17 -0.55 -32.74 -137.95
CA ILE A 17 -1.72 -32.18 -137.27
C ILE A 17 -2.26 -33.12 -136.17
N LEU A 18 -2.22 -34.45 -136.38
CA LEU A 18 -2.63 -35.43 -135.36
C LEU A 18 -1.62 -35.52 -134.19
N THR A 19 -0.32 -35.37 -134.47
CA THR A 19 0.72 -35.38 -133.42
C THR A 19 0.74 -34.10 -132.59
N ILE A 20 0.41 -32.94 -133.18
CA ILE A 20 0.30 -31.66 -132.45
C ILE A 20 -0.94 -31.64 -131.52
N SER A 21 -2.06 -32.23 -131.92
CA SER A 21 -3.28 -32.28 -131.10
C SER A 21 -3.22 -33.32 -129.96
N ILE A 22 -2.50 -34.43 -130.15
CA ILE A 22 -2.21 -35.41 -129.08
C ILE A 22 -1.15 -34.87 -128.10
N THR A 23 -0.14 -34.13 -128.56
CA THR A 23 0.88 -33.55 -127.65
C THR A 23 0.33 -32.41 -126.80
N ILE A 24 -0.59 -31.58 -127.29
CA ILE A 24 -1.23 -30.53 -126.48
C ILE A 24 -2.14 -31.14 -125.39
N SER A 25 -2.87 -32.22 -125.71
CA SER A 25 -3.73 -32.92 -124.74
C SER A 25 -2.92 -33.73 -123.71
N TYR A 26 -1.78 -34.29 -124.10
CA TYR A 26 -0.85 -35.02 -123.21
C TYR A 26 -0.10 -34.07 -122.26
N HIS A 27 0.24 -32.84 -122.69
CA HIS A 27 0.93 -31.87 -121.86
C HIS A 27 0.06 -31.26 -120.74
N VAL A 28 -1.25 -31.08 -120.97
CA VAL A 28 -2.15 -30.53 -119.94
C VAL A 28 -2.48 -31.54 -118.84
N ILE A 29 -2.55 -32.83 -119.16
CA ILE A 29 -2.86 -33.90 -118.18
C ILE A 29 -1.65 -34.27 -117.30
N GLN A 30 -0.42 -34.23 -117.83
CA GLN A 30 0.79 -34.55 -117.04
C GLN A 30 1.17 -33.46 -116.02
N VAL A 31 0.97 -32.18 -116.32
CA VAL A 31 1.52 -31.09 -115.49
C VAL A 31 0.86 -30.97 -114.11
N LYS A 32 -0.44 -31.27 -113.97
CA LYS A 32 -1.15 -31.18 -112.67
C LYS A 32 -0.78 -32.30 -111.69
N TRP A 33 -0.63 -33.54 -112.18
CA TRP A 33 -0.24 -34.68 -111.35
C TRP A 33 1.27 -34.68 -111.01
N ILE A 34 2.11 -34.07 -111.85
CA ILE A 34 3.53 -33.83 -111.53
C ILE A 34 3.66 -32.79 -110.41
N ALA A 35 2.86 -31.73 -110.41
CA ALA A 35 2.84 -30.74 -109.33
C ALA A 35 2.37 -31.35 -108.00
N TYR A 36 1.32 -32.19 -108.02
CA TYR A 36 0.84 -32.91 -106.85
C TYR A 36 1.87 -33.88 -106.25
N ARG A 37 2.49 -34.75 -107.08
CA ARG A 37 3.53 -35.66 -106.58
C ARG A 37 4.73 -34.93 -105.99
N LYS A 38 5.17 -33.83 -106.63
CA LYS A 38 6.25 -33.00 -106.06
C LYS A 38 5.84 -32.36 -104.72
N ALA A 39 4.58 -31.98 -104.57
CA ALA A 39 4.09 -31.43 -103.31
C ALA A 39 4.09 -32.49 -102.19
N GLU A 40 3.67 -33.73 -102.49
CA GLU A 40 3.71 -34.86 -101.57
C GLU A 40 5.15 -35.28 -101.21
N ASP A 41 6.07 -35.29 -102.18
CA ASP A 41 7.50 -35.55 -101.92
C ASP A 41 8.08 -34.48 -100.98
N TYR A 42 7.81 -33.19 -101.24
CA TYR A 42 8.26 -32.11 -100.35
C TYR A 42 7.59 -32.14 -98.97
N PHE A 43 6.34 -32.62 -98.89
CA PHE A 43 5.62 -32.80 -97.64
C PHE A 43 6.25 -33.91 -96.79
N ASN A 44 6.58 -35.05 -97.40
CA ASN A 44 7.28 -36.15 -96.74
C ASN A 44 8.74 -35.81 -96.37
N GLU A 45 9.39 -34.94 -97.15
CA GLU A 45 10.71 -34.36 -96.82
C GLU A 45 10.67 -33.28 -95.73
N THR A 46 9.50 -32.99 -95.12
CA THR A 46 9.28 -31.90 -94.13
C THR A 46 9.59 -30.49 -94.63
N ARG A 47 9.66 -30.29 -95.95
CA ARG A 47 9.89 -28.99 -96.60
C ARG A 47 8.57 -28.28 -96.88
N TYR A 48 7.86 -27.95 -95.80
CA TYR A 48 6.47 -27.50 -95.82
C TYR A 48 6.24 -26.23 -96.68
N THR A 49 7.18 -25.28 -96.72
CA THR A 49 7.09 -24.08 -97.58
C THR A 49 7.04 -24.41 -99.07
N LYS A 50 7.85 -25.37 -99.52
CA LYS A 50 7.85 -25.83 -100.92
C LYS A 50 6.66 -26.74 -101.20
N ALA A 51 6.26 -27.57 -100.23
CA ALA A 51 5.05 -28.40 -100.36
C ALA A 51 3.82 -27.52 -100.62
N ILE A 52 3.63 -26.44 -99.84
CA ILE A 52 2.56 -25.45 -100.03
C ILE A 52 2.63 -24.83 -101.44
N GLU A 53 3.80 -24.39 -101.89
CA GLU A 53 3.96 -23.78 -103.23
C GLU A 53 3.51 -24.72 -104.36
N TYR A 54 3.87 -26.01 -104.28
CA TYR A 54 3.52 -27.00 -105.29
C TYR A 54 2.07 -27.50 -105.18
N TYR A 55 1.50 -27.60 -103.97
CA TYR A 55 0.06 -27.84 -103.77
C TYR A 55 -0.78 -26.70 -104.38
N LEU A 56 -0.39 -25.43 -104.17
CA LEU A 56 -1.06 -24.27 -104.77
C LEU A 56 -0.93 -24.23 -106.30
N LYS A 57 0.22 -24.67 -106.84
CA LYS A 57 0.40 -24.84 -108.30
C LYS A 57 -0.47 -25.96 -108.88
N ALA A 58 -0.68 -27.05 -108.14
CA ALA A 58 -1.56 -28.13 -108.53
C ALA A 58 -3.05 -27.69 -108.53
N LEU A 59 -3.47 -26.90 -107.52
CA LEU A 59 -4.78 -26.24 -107.44
C LEU A 59 -5.05 -25.30 -108.61
N LYS A 60 -4.08 -24.46 -108.99
CA LYS A 60 -4.19 -23.55 -110.15
C LYS A 60 -4.33 -24.27 -111.51
N LYS A 61 -4.23 -25.60 -111.55
CA LYS A 61 -4.36 -26.44 -112.73
C LYS A 61 -5.54 -27.43 -112.62
N ASP A 62 -6.57 -27.06 -111.87
CA ASP A 62 -7.82 -27.79 -111.69
C ASP A 62 -7.63 -29.23 -111.16
N LEU A 63 -6.74 -29.41 -110.17
CA LEU A 63 -6.71 -30.63 -109.35
C LEU A 63 -7.81 -30.55 -108.28
N ASP A 64 -8.56 -31.64 -108.08
CA ASP A 64 -9.63 -31.66 -107.08
C ASP A 64 -9.04 -31.43 -105.66
N PRO A 65 -9.49 -30.39 -104.95
CA PRO A 65 -8.98 -30.02 -103.63
C PRO A 65 -9.05 -31.14 -102.59
N LYS A 66 -9.97 -32.11 -102.73
CA LYS A 66 -10.11 -33.24 -101.81
C LYS A 66 -8.83 -34.07 -101.66
N TYR A 67 -7.97 -34.09 -102.70
CA TYR A 67 -6.73 -34.86 -102.68
C TYR A 67 -5.57 -34.20 -101.92
N ILE A 68 -5.66 -32.91 -101.60
CA ILE A 68 -4.51 -32.12 -101.10
C ILE A 68 -4.81 -31.32 -99.83
N MET A 69 -6.09 -31.11 -99.48
CA MET A 69 -6.46 -30.14 -98.44
C MET A 69 -5.89 -30.46 -97.06
N ASN A 70 -5.93 -31.73 -96.62
CA ASN A 70 -5.43 -32.13 -95.30
C ASN A 70 -3.92 -31.92 -95.16
N ASN A 71 -3.15 -32.33 -96.17
CA ASN A 71 -1.70 -32.16 -96.17
C ASN A 71 -1.30 -30.70 -96.38
N LEU A 72 -2.06 -29.93 -97.17
CA LEU A 72 -1.85 -28.50 -97.36
C LEU A 72 -2.13 -27.72 -96.06
N ALA A 73 -3.23 -28.03 -95.36
CA ALA A 73 -3.58 -27.42 -94.07
C ALA A 73 -2.52 -27.74 -93.00
N PHE A 74 -2.07 -29.00 -92.91
CA PHE A 74 -1.00 -29.40 -91.99
C PHE A 74 0.33 -28.67 -92.29
N ALA A 75 0.72 -28.59 -93.55
CA ALA A 75 1.94 -27.87 -93.96
C ALA A 75 1.84 -26.37 -93.64
N ALA A 76 0.68 -25.75 -93.86
CA ALA A 76 0.44 -24.34 -93.58
C ALA A 76 0.46 -24.00 -92.08
N VAL A 77 -0.05 -24.91 -91.23
CA VAL A 77 0.00 -24.81 -89.76
C VAL A 77 1.45 -24.77 -89.27
N ILE A 78 2.33 -25.63 -89.81
CA ILE A 78 3.75 -25.66 -89.40
C ILE A 78 4.52 -24.41 -89.83
N VAL A 79 4.15 -23.82 -90.97
CA VAL A 79 4.85 -22.65 -91.54
C VAL A 79 4.28 -21.32 -91.03
N GLY A 80 3.08 -21.32 -90.45
CA GLY A 80 2.44 -20.14 -89.87
C GLY A 80 1.79 -19.21 -90.91
N VAL A 81 1.27 -19.77 -92.01
CA VAL A 81 0.70 -18.99 -93.13
C VAL A 81 -0.79 -19.32 -93.27
N TYR A 82 -1.65 -18.43 -92.76
CA TYR A 82 -3.08 -18.72 -92.55
C TYR A 82 -4.01 -18.16 -93.64
N ASP A 83 -3.76 -16.94 -94.12
CA ASP A 83 -4.63 -16.24 -95.08
C ASP A 83 -4.94 -17.01 -96.38
N PRO A 84 -3.95 -17.67 -97.05
CA PRO A 84 -4.22 -18.35 -98.32
C PRO A 84 -5.11 -19.58 -98.17
N ILE A 85 -5.09 -20.24 -97.00
CA ILE A 85 -5.88 -21.44 -96.71
C ILE A 85 -7.34 -21.06 -96.47
N VAL A 86 -7.58 -20.02 -95.66
CA VAL A 86 -8.91 -19.46 -95.43
C VAL A 86 -9.54 -18.98 -96.73
N GLU A 87 -8.77 -18.32 -97.61
CA GLU A 87 -9.26 -17.86 -98.92
C GLU A 87 -9.65 -19.03 -99.84
N ILE A 88 -8.93 -20.16 -99.77
CA ILE A 88 -9.23 -21.37 -100.54
C ILE A 88 -10.47 -22.08 -100.00
N TYR A 89 -10.58 -22.28 -98.68
CA TYR A 89 -11.79 -22.83 -98.06
C TYR A 89 -13.00 -21.95 -98.36
N LYS A 90 -12.90 -20.62 -98.23
CA LYS A 90 -13.98 -19.67 -98.60
C LYS A 90 -14.37 -19.78 -100.07
N LYS A 91 -13.41 -19.87 -101.01
CA LYS A 91 -13.70 -20.08 -102.44
C LYS A 91 -14.38 -21.41 -102.71
N LEU A 92 -14.00 -22.47 -102.01
CA LEU A 92 -14.60 -23.79 -102.16
C LEU A 92 -15.99 -23.87 -101.55
N LEU A 93 -16.22 -23.21 -100.42
CA LEU A 93 -17.54 -23.00 -99.84
C LEU A 93 -18.45 -22.17 -100.73
N ILE A 94 -17.94 -21.20 -101.51
CA ILE A 94 -18.75 -20.50 -102.52
C ILE A 94 -19.22 -21.46 -103.63
N MET A 95 -18.37 -22.41 -104.03
CA MET A 95 -18.70 -23.40 -105.07
C MET A 95 -19.52 -24.59 -104.56
N ARG A 96 -19.36 -24.94 -103.28
CA ARG A 96 -20.06 -26.02 -102.58
C ARG A 96 -20.54 -25.53 -101.20
N PRO A 97 -21.61 -24.71 -101.16
CA PRO A 97 -22.02 -23.99 -99.94
C PRO A 97 -22.62 -24.84 -98.82
N ASN A 98 -22.79 -26.15 -99.03
CA ASN A 98 -23.39 -27.08 -98.07
C ASN A 98 -22.52 -28.35 -97.90
N ASP A 99 -21.21 -28.26 -98.16
CA ASP A 99 -20.26 -29.37 -98.00
C ASP A 99 -19.76 -29.40 -96.54
N ASP A 100 -20.24 -30.40 -95.79
CA ASP A 100 -20.01 -30.55 -94.35
C ASP A 100 -18.54 -30.81 -94.02
N ASP A 101 -17.83 -31.56 -94.86
CA ASP A 101 -16.38 -31.78 -94.75
C ASP A 101 -15.60 -30.45 -94.84
N LEU A 102 -16.05 -29.50 -95.67
CA LEU A 102 -15.41 -28.18 -95.82
C LEU A 102 -15.75 -27.21 -94.68
N ILE A 103 -16.97 -27.29 -94.14
CA ILE A 103 -17.39 -26.53 -92.95
C ILE A 103 -16.60 -27.00 -91.73
N GLU A 104 -16.53 -28.31 -91.51
CA GLU A 104 -15.74 -28.94 -90.45
C GLU A 104 -14.27 -28.51 -90.54
N GLY A 105 -13.67 -28.67 -91.73
CA GLY A 105 -12.26 -28.34 -91.98
C GLY A 105 -11.93 -26.88 -91.69
N LEU A 106 -12.80 -25.94 -92.10
CA LEU A 106 -12.61 -24.52 -91.85
C LEU A 106 -12.88 -24.14 -90.38
N SER A 107 -13.89 -24.73 -89.74
CA SER A 107 -14.20 -24.45 -88.33
C SER A 107 -13.11 -24.96 -87.38
N ASN A 108 -12.56 -26.14 -87.62
CA ASN A 108 -11.47 -26.69 -86.82
C ASN A 108 -10.19 -25.86 -87.01
N PHE A 109 -9.96 -25.35 -88.22
CA PHE A 109 -8.86 -24.44 -88.49
C PHE A 109 -9.01 -23.13 -87.69
N TYR A 110 -10.18 -22.49 -87.70
CA TYR A 110 -10.43 -21.29 -86.89
C TYR A 110 -10.28 -21.56 -85.39
N ILE A 111 -10.77 -22.69 -84.87
CA ILE A 111 -10.62 -23.08 -83.45
C ILE A 111 -9.13 -23.26 -83.08
N GLN A 112 -8.33 -23.88 -83.95
CA GLN A 112 -6.90 -24.12 -83.69
C GLN A 112 -6.08 -22.83 -83.64
N PHE A 113 -6.51 -21.77 -84.33
CA PHE A 113 -5.85 -20.46 -84.37
C PHE A 113 -6.45 -19.41 -83.44
N GLU A 114 -7.31 -19.83 -82.51
CA GLU A 114 -7.96 -18.97 -81.52
C GLU A 114 -8.88 -17.89 -82.14
N GLU A 115 -9.28 -18.05 -83.41
CA GLU A 115 -10.28 -17.22 -84.10
C GLU A 115 -11.70 -17.76 -83.82
N PHE A 116 -12.09 -17.69 -82.55
CA PHE A 116 -13.32 -18.34 -82.07
C PHE A 116 -14.59 -17.67 -82.60
N ASP A 117 -14.58 -16.36 -82.84
CA ASP A 117 -15.75 -15.61 -83.31
C ASP A 117 -16.10 -16.00 -84.76
N GLU A 118 -15.10 -16.15 -85.62
CA GLU A 118 -15.23 -16.60 -87.02
C GLU A 118 -15.68 -18.06 -87.10
N ALA A 119 -15.16 -18.92 -86.20
CA ALA A 119 -15.63 -20.30 -86.07
C ALA A 119 -17.11 -20.35 -85.66
N ILE A 120 -17.50 -19.56 -84.67
CA ILE A 120 -18.88 -19.50 -84.17
C ILE A 120 -19.83 -19.03 -85.28
N GLU A 121 -19.48 -17.96 -85.99
CA GLU A 121 -20.33 -17.41 -87.07
C GLU A 121 -20.53 -18.43 -88.19
N LEU A 122 -19.44 -19.07 -88.65
CA LEU A 122 -19.49 -20.11 -89.69
C LEU A 122 -20.37 -21.30 -89.30
N LEU A 123 -20.16 -21.82 -88.08
CA LEU A 123 -20.89 -22.98 -87.55
C LEU A 123 -22.37 -22.65 -87.33
N GLN A 124 -22.68 -21.44 -86.85
CA GLN A 124 -24.06 -20.98 -86.68
C GLN A 124 -24.80 -20.85 -88.01
N ASP A 125 -24.15 -20.27 -89.02
CA ASP A 125 -24.76 -20.08 -90.35
C ASP A 125 -25.04 -21.40 -91.06
N TYR A 126 -24.17 -22.39 -90.88
CA TYR A 126 -24.43 -23.74 -91.36
C TYR A 126 -25.59 -24.42 -90.59
N LEU A 127 -25.59 -24.34 -89.26
CA LEU A 127 -26.64 -24.94 -88.42
C LEU A 127 -28.02 -24.29 -88.59
N LYS A 128 -28.13 -23.09 -89.19
CA LYS A 128 -29.43 -22.52 -89.61
C LYS A 128 -30.08 -23.34 -90.73
N LYS A 129 -29.29 -23.96 -91.60
CA LYS A 129 -29.76 -24.76 -92.74
C LYS A 129 -29.83 -26.25 -92.40
N PHE A 130 -28.89 -26.72 -91.56
CA PHE A 130 -28.78 -28.11 -91.12
C PHE A 130 -28.83 -28.17 -89.58
N PRO A 131 -30.01 -27.98 -88.96
CA PRO A 131 -30.14 -27.86 -87.52
C PRO A 131 -29.78 -29.12 -86.72
N ASP A 132 -29.78 -30.29 -87.38
CA ASP A 132 -29.62 -31.63 -86.80
C ASP A 132 -28.20 -32.20 -86.99
N ASP A 133 -27.24 -31.40 -87.46
CA ASP A 133 -25.83 -31.81 -87.52
C ASP A 133 -25.19 -31.69 -86.14
N TYR A 134 -25.33 -32.75 -85.34
CA TYR A 134 -24.89 -32.78 -83.95
C TYR A 134 -23.37 -32.65 -83.78
N TYR A 135 -22.58 -33.05 -84.78
CA TYR A 135 -21.12 -32.94 -84.69
C TYR A 135 -20.66 -31.49 -84.89
N ILE A 136 -21.24 -30.79 -85.87
CA ILE A 136 -21.04 -29.34 -86.03
C ILE A 136 -21.57 -28.57 -84.82
N ARG A 137 -22.70 -29.01 -84.23
CA ARG A 137 -23.23 -28.43 -82.99
C ARG A 137 -22.31 -28.66 -81.78
N TYR A 138 -21.60 -29.79 -81.73
CA TYR A 138 -20.54 -30.05 -80.75
C TYR A 138 -19.32 -29.13 -80.95
N LEU A 139 -18.86 -28.93 -82.19
CA LEU A 139 -17.79 -27.96 -82.48
C LEU A 139 -18.21 -26.54 -82.08
N LEU A 140 -19.46 -26.15 -82.29
CA LEU A 140 -20.00 -24.86 -81.84
C LEU A 140 -19.99 -24.74 -80.31
N ALA A 141 -20.34 -25.82 -79.60
CA ALA A 141 -20.29 -25.85 -78.13
C ALA A 141 -18.84 -25.71 -77.61
N GLN A 142 -17.86 -26.31 -78.30
CA GLN A 142 -16.44 -26.14 -78.00
C GLN A 142 -15.95 -24.72 -78.26
N SER A 143 -16.27 -24.13 -79.41
CA SER A 143 -15.91 -22.75 -79.72
C SER A 143 -16.47 -21.77 -78.70
N TYR A 144 -17.73 -21.93 -78.27
CA TYR A 144 -18.30 -21.12 -77.17
C TYR A 144 -17.57 -21.29 -75.85
N CYS A 145 -17.12 -22.51 -75.53
CA CYS A 145 -16.38 -22.76 -74.29
C CYS A 145 -15.02 -22.06 -74.30
N LEU A 146 -14.30 -22.13 -75.42
CA LEU A 146 -12.99 -21.49 -75.59
C LEU A 146 -13.10 -19.96 -75.65
N ASN A 147 -14.20 -19.42 -76.20
CA ASN A 147 -14.49 -17.99 -76.20
C ASN A 147 -15.00 -17.44 -74.84
N GLY A 148 -15.04 -18.27 -73.78
CA GLY A 148 -15.50 -17.87 -72.44
C GLY A 148 -17.03 -17.74 -72.28
N GLU A 149 -17.80 -18.07 -73.33
CA GLU A 149 -19.26 -18.02 -73.35
C GLU A 149 -19.91 -19.30 -72.78
N TYR A 150 -19.54 -19.67 -71.55
CA TYR A 150 -19.85 -20.98 -70.95
C TYR A 150 -21.34 -21.32 -70.91
N ASN A 151 -22.24 -20.33 -70.74
CA ASN A 151 -23.68 -20.58 -70.73
C ASN A 151 -24.25 -20.96 -72.12
N LYS A 152 -23.70 -20.38 -73.20
CA LYS A 152 -24.07 -20.75 -74.57
C LYS A 152 -23.50 -22.13 -74.93
N ALA A 153 -22.27 -22.41 -74.51
CA ALA A 153 -21.68 -23.73 -74.62
C ALA A 153 -22.53 -24.80 -73.91
N VAL A 154 -22.97 -24.55 -72.67
CA VAL A 154 -23.88 -25.45 -71.93
C VAL A 154 -25.17 -25.71 -72.70
N PHE A 155 -25.75 -24.69 -73.34
CA PHE A 155 -26.98 -24.83 -74.12
C PHE A 155 -26.79 -25.74 -75.34
N GLU A 156 -25.69 -25.57 -76.07
CA GLU A 156 -25.37 -26.39 -77.24
C GLU A 156 -24.98 -27.83 -76.86
N TYR A 157 -24.16 -28.03 -75.82
CA TYR A 157 -23.87 -29.36 -75.28
C TYR A 157 -25.12 -30.10 -74.80
N LYS A 158 -26.09 -29.39 -74.18
CA LYS A 158 -27.38 -29.99 -73.79
C LYS A 158 -28.19 -30.48 -74.97
N LYS A 159 -28.08 -29.83 -76.14
CA LYS A 159 -28.75 -30.28 -77.36
C LYS A 159 -28.07 -31.48 -77.97
N VAL A 160 -26.74 -31.49 -77.99
CA VAL A 160 -25.95 -32.66 -78.43
C VAL A 160 -26.30 -33.88 -77.57
N LEU A 161 -26.36 -33.74 -76.24
CA LEU A 161 -26.56 -34.85 -75.30
C LEU A 161 -28.05 -35.25 -75.06
N LYS A 162 -29.02 -34.72 -75.82
CA LYS A 162 -30.46 -34.96 -75.58
C LYS A 162 -31.05 -36.16 -76.33
N GLU A 163 -30.41 -36.59 -77.42
CA GLU A 163 -30.86 -37.70 -78.28
C GLU A 163 -29.83 -38.83 -78.29
N ASP A 164 -30.26 -40.08 -78.53
CA ASP A 164 -29.35 -41.22 -78.70
C ASP A 164 -28.56 -41.02 -80.00
N ILE A 165 -27.33 -40.50 -79.87
CA ILE A 165 -26.48 -40.16 -81.00
C ILE A 165 -25.82 -41.42 -81.55
N HIS A 166 -26.10 -41.77 -82.81
CA HIS A 166 -25.38 -42.82 -83.56
C HIS A 166 -24.33 -42.26 -84.54
N ASP A 167 -23.95 -40.99 -84.41
CA ASP A 167 -22.88 -40.38 -85.21
C ASP A 167 -21.50 -40.86 -84.74
N LEU A 168 -20.80 -41.59 -85.61
CA LEU A 168 -19.46 -42.15 -85.36
C LEU A 168 -18.39 -41.06 -85.09
N ARG A 169 -18.65 -39.79 -85.42
CA ARG A 169 -17.75 -38.65 -85.18
C ARG A 169 -17.80 -38.18 -83.71
N ILE A 170 -18.88 -38.46 -82.99
CA ILE A 170 -19.06 -38.01 -81.60
C ILE A 170 -18.66 -39.12 -80.62
N LYS A 171 -17.58 -38.89 -79.87
CA LYS A 171 -17.21 -39.75 -78.73
C LYS A 171 -17.96 -39.31 -77.48
N GLU A 172 -19.18 -39.81 -77.30
CA GLU A 172 -20.12 -39.40 -76.26
C GLU A 172 -19.50 -39.23 -74.86
N LYS A 173 -18.63 -40.15 -74.42
CA LYS A 173 -17.95 -40.09 -73.12
C LYS A 173 -17.09 -38.83 -72.95
N ARG A 174 -16.39 -38.41 -74.01
CA ARG A 174 -15.56 -37.19 -74.01
C ARG A 174 -16.45 -35.95 -73.94
N VAL A 175 -17.56 -35.94 -74.68
CA VAL A 175 -18.53 -34.84 -74.68
C VAL A 175 -19.17 -34.67 -73.30
N ARG A 176 -19.53 -35.75 -72.62
CA ARG A 176 -20.08 -35.70 -71.24
C ARG A 176 -19.08 -35.13 -70.23
N LEU A 177 -17.78 -35.45 -70.34
CA LEU A 177 -16.73 -34.89 -69.48
C LEU A 177 -16.49 -33.40 -69.75
N GLU A 178 -16.38 -33.02 -71.02
CA GLU A 178 -16.24 -31.61 -71.42
C GLU A 178 -17.46 -30.79 -70.97
N PHE A 179 -18.67 -31.34 -71.11
CA PHE A 179 -19.90 -30.73 -70.60
C PHE A 179 -19.88 -30.51 -69.09
N ALA A 180 -19.44 -31.50 -68.30
CA ALA A 180 -19.29 -31.37 -66.85
C ALA A 180 -18.29 -30.26 -66.46
N ARG A 181 -17.17 -30.13 -67.19
CA ARG A 181 -16.20 -29.04 -67.01
C ARG A 181 -16.81 -27.68 -67.32
N VAL A 182 -17.54 -27.56 -68.43
CA VAL A 182 -18.21 -26.30 -68.81
C VAL A 182 -19.25 -25.91 -67.75
N LEU A 183 -19.99 -26.86 -67.18
CA LEU A 183 -20.92 -26.60 -66.07
C LEU A 183 -20.20 -26.03 -64.83
N THR A 184 -19.00 -26.54 -64.53
CA THR A 184 -18.14 -26.01 -63.45
C THR A 184 -17.71 -24.58 -63.72
N PHE A 185 -17.21 -24.27 -64.92
CA PHE A 185 -16.82 -22.90 -65.31
C PHE A 185 -18.00 -21.94 -65.38
N ALA A 186 -19.19 -22.42 -65.78
CA ALA A 186 -20.45 -21.68 -65.74
C ALA A 186 -21.00 -21.46 -64.31
N LYS A 187 -20.31 -21.94 -63.27
CA LYS A 187 -20.71 -21.89 -61.85
C LYS A 187 -22.03 -22.62 -61.54
N LYS A 188 -22.45 -23.57 -62.40
CA LYS A 188 -23.63 -24.42 -62.20
C LYS A 188 -23.25 -25.68 -61.43
N TYR A 189 -22.79 -25.50 -60.20
CA TYR A 189 -22.15 -26.56 -59.41
C TYR A 189 -23.03 -27.79 -59.15
N ASP A 190 -24.32 -27.60 -58.91
CA ASP A 190 -25.23 -28.74 -58.67
C ASP A 190 -25.43 -29.61 -59.92
N GLU A 191 -25.55 -28.99 -61.09
CA GLU A 191 -25.61 -29.70 -62.38
C GLU A 191 -24.27 -30.37 -62.71
N ALA A 192 -23.14 -29.69 -62.42
CA ALA A 192 -21.80 -30.24 -62.62
C ALA A 192 -21.57 -31.48 -61.74
N ILE A 193 -21.98 -31.45 -60.47
CA ILE A 193 -21.90 -32.59 -59.55
C ILE A 193 -22.66 -33.79 -60.11
N ILE A 194 -23.89 -33.59 -60.59
CA ILE A 194 -24.69 -34.66 -61.20
C ILE A 194 -23.98 -35.23 -62.43
N ALA A 195 -23.46 -34.36 -63.31
CA ALA A 195 -22.76 -34.79 -64.52
C ALA A 195 -21.48 -35.59 -64.22
N TYR A 196 -20.66 -35.15 -63.26
CA TYR A 196 -19.49 -35.89 -62.82
C TYR A 196 -19.85 -37.20 -62.11
N GLN A 197 -20.91 -37.22 -61.31
CA GLN A 197 -21.40 -38.46 -60.67
C GLN A 197 -21.90 -39.48 -61.69
N ASP A 198 -22.57 -39.02 -62.76
CA ASP A 198 -23.03 -39.90 -63.83
C ASP A 198 -21.85 -40.51 -64.62
N LEU A 199 -20.82 -39.71 -64.90
CA LEU A 199 -19.56 -40.21 -65.48
C LEU A 199 -18.91 -41.28 -64.59
N LEU A 200 -18.89 -41.06 -63.27
CA LEU A 200 -18.32 -42.01 -62.31
C LEU A 200 -19.13 -43.30 -62.14
N LYS A 201 -20.44 -43.34 -62.48
CA LYS A 201 -21.21 -44.59 -62.50
C LYS A 201 -20.74 -45.57 -63.57
N THR A 202 -20.28 -45.04 -64.71
CA THR A 202 -19.79 -45.84 -65.85
C THR A 202 -18.27 -46.01 -65.84
N GLN A 203 -17.56 -45.16 -65.10
CA GLN A 203 -16.11 -45.17 -64.91
C GLN A 203 -15.78 -45.05 -63.42
N SER A 204 -16.07 -46.10 -62.64
CA SER A 204 -15.95 -46.09 -61.18
C SER A 204 -14.51 -45.88 -60.65
N ARG A 205 -13.51 -45.81 -61.54
CA ARG A 205 -12.09 -45.75 -61.20
C ARG A 205 -11.31 -44.68 -62.00
N ASN A 206 -11.93 -43.52 -62.25
CA ASN A 206 -11.31 -42.40 -62.96
C ASN A 206 -10.97 -41.26 -61.98
N TRP A 207 -9.69 -41.15 -61.62
CA TRP A 207 -9.19 -40.21 -60.60
C TRP A 207 -9.29 -38.76 -61.03
N GLU A 208 -9.08 -38.49 -62.32
CA GLU A 208 -9.24 -37.16 -62.92
C GLU A 208 -10.67 -36.63 -62.68
N VAL A 209 -11.69 -37.46 -62.91
CA VAL A 209 -13.09 -37.08 -62.72
C VAL A 209 -13.45 -36.93 -61.23
N GLN A 210 -12.85 -37.73 -60.35
CA GLN A 210 -13.05 -37.60 -58.90
C GLN A 210 -12.40 -36.32 -58.34
N ILE A 211 -11.21 -35.95 -58.80
CA ILE A 211 -10.52 -34.72 -58.40
C ILE A 211 -11.29 -33.48 -58.87
N GLU A 212 -11.81 -33.49 -60.10
CA GLU A 212 -12.66 -32.41 -60.62
C GLU A 212 -13.95 -32.27 -59.80
N LEU A 213 -14.56 -33.38 -59.40
CA LEU A 213 -15.73 -33.39 -58.50
C LEU A 213 -15.39 -32.84 -57.10
N VAL A 214 -14.22 -33.19 -56.56
CA VAL A 214 -13.69 -32.62 -55.30
C VAL A 214 -13.54 -31.12 -55.42
N ASN A 215 -12.97 -30.62 -56.51
CA ASN A 215 -12.78 -29.19 -56.74
C ASN A 215 -14.14 -28.46 -56.75
N VAL A 216 -15.18 -29.05 -57.34
CA VAL A 216 -16.54 -28.51 -57.26
C VAL A 216 -17.07 -28.49 -55.82
N TYR A 217 -16.94 -29.59 -55.06
CA TYR A 217 -17.35 -29.63 -53.64
C TYR A 217 -16.59 -28.62 -52.78
N PHE A 218 -15.30 -28.43 -53.04
CA PHE A 218 -14.45 -27.47 -52.36
C PHE A 218 -14.89 -26.03 -52.66
N LYS A 219 -15.21 -25.70 -53.93
CA LYS A 219 -15.76 -24.39 -54.32
C LYS A 219 -17.16 -24.12 -53.74
N GLN A 220 -17.96 -25.16 -53.50
CA GLN A 220 -19.23 -25.09 -52.76
C GLN A 220 -19.07 -25.00 -51.24
N LYS A 221 -17.84 -24.97 -50.70
CA LYS A 221 -17.52 -25.01 -49.26
C LYS A 221 -18.03 -26.29 -48.56
N ASN A 222 -18.27 -27.37 -49.31
CA ASN A 222 -18.64 -28.67 -48.76
C ASN A 222 -17.39 -29.51 -48.45
N TYR A 223 -16.60 -29.01 -47.49
CA TYR A 223 -15.27 -29.55 -47.15
C TYR A 223 -15.30 -31.02 -46.72
N ARG A 224 -16.37 -31.47 -46.09
CA ARG A 224 -16.51 -32.86 -45.63
C ARG A 224 -16.62 -33.86 -46.79
N LYS A 225 -17.39 -33.55 -47.83
CA LYS A 225 -17.49 -34.42 -49.01
C LYS A 225 -16.22 -34.38 -49.85
N ALA A 226 -15.62 -33.20 -50.02
CA ALA A 226 -14.33 -33.04 -50.70
C ALA A 226 -13.24 -33.88 -50.02
N PHE A 227 -13.17 -33.84 -48.69
CA PHE A 227 -12.22 -34.61 -47.89
C PHE A 227 -12.41 -36.12 -48.02
N LEU A 228 -13.66 -36.62 -47.91
CA LEU A 228 -13.95 -38.05 -48.02
C LEU A 228 -13.52 -38.62 -49.38
N ILE A 229 -13.73 -37.87 -50.46
CA ILE A 229 -13.35 -38.31 -51.82
C ILE A 229 -11.82 -38.25 -52.00
N LEU A 230 -11.16 -37.14 -51.62
CA LEU A 230 -9.69 -37.02 -51.72
C LEU A 230 -8.95 -38.09 -50.91
N LYS A 231 -9.47 -38.46 -49.72
CA LYS A 231 -8.86 -39.46 -48.84
C LYS A 231 -8.84 -40.87 -49.45
N GLU A 232 -9.78 -41.19 -50.34
CA GLU A 232 -9.85 -42.50 -51.00
C GLU A 232 -8.90 -42.62 -52.21
N ILE A 233 -8.37 -41.50 -52.71
CA ILE A 233 -7.44 -41.47 -53.85
C ILE A 233 -6.00 -41.68 -53.33
N PRO A 234 -5.22 -42.63 -53.89
CA PRO A 234 -3.82 -42.79 -53.53
C PRO A 234 -3.01 -41.51 -53.77
N ILE A 235 -2.16 -41.11 -52.83
CA ILE A 235 -1.48 -39.80 -52.88
C ILE A 235 -0.62 -39.59 -54.14
N ASN A 236 -0.06 -40.66 -54.70
CA ASN A 236 0.73 -40.63 -55.94
C ASN A 236 -0.10 -40.31 -57.19
N GLU A 237 -1.41 -40.48 -57.11
CA GLU A 237 -2.37 -40.17 -58.17
C GLU A 237 -2.98 -38.76 -58.02
N LEU A 238 -2.71 -38.09 -56.89
CA LEU A 238 -3.05 -36.69 -56.69
C LEU A 238 -1.96 -35.81 -57.29
N ASP A 239 -2.37 -34.80 -58.06
CA ASP A 239 -1.46 -33.73 -58.45
C ASP A 239 -1.07 -32.89 -57.22
N ASP A 240 0.06 -32.19 -57.32
CA ASP A 240 0.63 -31.42 -56.21
C ASP A 240 -0.37 -30.40 -55.62
N SER A 241 -1.25 -29.83 -56.46
CA SER A 241 -2.28 -28.89 -56.00
C SER A 241 -3.36 -29.56 -55.14
N SER A 242 -3.78 -30.78 -55.50
CA SER A 242 -4.75 -31.57 -54.74
C SER A 242 -4.15 -32.15 -53.46
N GLN A 243 -2.84 -32.44 -53.43
CA GLN A 243 -2.13 -32.83 -52.21
C GLN A 243 -2.17 -31.71 -51.16
N ILE A 244 -1.91 -30.46 -51.57
CA ILE A 244 -2.01 -29.30 -50.67
C ILE A 244 -3.44 -29.10 -50.17
N VAL A 245 -4.45 -29.25 -51.04
CA VAL A 245 -5.87 -29.15 -50.64
C VAL A 245 -6.23 -30.26 -49.64
N LEU A 246 -5.71 -31.47 -49.80
CA LEU A 246 -5.88 -32.55 -48.84
C LEU A 246 -5.23 -32.23 -47.49
N ALA A 247 -4.01 -31.65 -47.49
CA ALA A 247 -3.34 -31.19 -46.27
C ALA A 247 -4.12 -30.06 -45.57
N ASP A 248 -4.66 -29.10 -46.33
CA ASP A 248 -5.54 -28.03 -45.80
C ASP A 248 -6.78 -28.63 -45.12
N LEU A 249 -7.38 -29.65 -45.72
CA LEU A 249 -8.57 -30.33 -45.19
C LEU A 249 -8.25 -31.15 -43.93
N TYR A 250 -7.13 -31.89 -43.91
CA TYR A 250 -6.65 -32.57 -42.69
C TYR A 250 -6.41 -31.57 -41.54
N ALA A 251 -5.77 -30.44 -41.83
CA ALA A 251 -5.56 -29.37 -40.86
C ALA A 251 -6.88 -28.76 -40.34
N TYR A 252 -7.88 -28.56 -41.22
CA TYR A 252 -9.20 -28.06 -40.85
C TYR A 252 -9.95 -29.03 -39.92
N PHE A 253 -9.82 -30.35 -40.14
CA PHE A 253 -10.42 -31.38 -39.30
C PHE A 253 -9.61 -31.75 -38.04
N LYS A 254 -8.49 -31.05 -37.80
CA LYS A 254 -7.57 -31.22 -36.66
C LYS A 254 -6.73 -32.50 -36.66
N ASP A 255 -6.60 -33.14 -37.82
CA ASP A 255 -5.71 -34.28 -38.05
C ASP A 255 -4.32 -33.72 -38.44
N TYR A 256 -3.60 -33.19 -37.45
CA TYR A 256 -2.42 -32.35 -37.68
C TYR A 256 -1.16 -33.12 -38.12
N GLU A 257 -1.02 -34.40 -37.77
CA GLU A 257 0.16 -35.20 -38.16
C GLU A 257 0.10 -35.56 -39.65
N GLU A 258 -1.07 -35.96 -40.14
CA GLU A 258 -1.30 -36.26 -41.55
C GLU A 258 -1.15 -35.01 -42.42
N ALA A 259 -1.66 -33.86 -41.96
CA ALA A 259 -1.45 -32.58 -42.64
C ALA A 259 0.04 -32.22 -42.73
N LYS A 260 0.78 -32.43 -41.63
CA LYS A 260 2.22 -32.15 -41.54
C LYS A 260 3.04 -33.02 -42.49
N GLU A 261 2.79 -34.33 -42.54
CA GLU A 261 3.50 -35.22 -43.47
C GLU A 261 3.32 -34.79 -44.92
N ILE A 262 2.10 -34.42 -45.31
CA ILE A 262 1.82 -33.98 -46.69
C ILE A 262 2.50 -32.63 -46.97
N TYR A 263 2.40 -31.65 -46.07
CA TYR A 263 3.09 -30.36 -46.25
C TYR A 263 4.61 -30.53 -46.36
N LEU A 264 5.23 -31.34 -45.51
CA LEU A 264 6.66 -31.59 -45.56
C LEU A 264 7.07 -32.31 -46.84
N SER A 265 6.33 -33.34 -47.26
CA SER A 265 6.62 -34.08 -48.50
C SER A 265 6.52 -33.20 -49.75
N TYR A 266 5.61 -32.23 -49.79
CA TYR A 266 5.53 -31.25 -50.87
C TYR A 266 6.71 -30.27 -50.82
N LEU A 267 7.04 -29.76 -49.63
CA LEU A 267 8.14 -28.81 -49.43
C LEU A 267 9.53 -29.42 -49.65
N GLU A 268 9.68 -30.75 -49.59
CA GLU A 268 10.89 -31.44 -50.06
C GLU A 268 11.06 -31.33 -51.59
N LYS A 269 9.95 -31.30 -52.34
CA LYS A 269 9.96 -31.18 -53.82
C LYS A 269 10.10 -29.71 -54.26
N ASP A 270 9.38 -28.80 -53.61
CA ASP A 270 9.49 -27.35 -53.82
C ASP A 270 9.86 -26.63 -52.51
N PRO A 271 11.17 -26.54 -52.19
CA PRO A 271 11.65 -25.90 -50.97
C PRO A 271 11.45 -24.39 -50.91
N PHE A 272 10.88 -23.77 -51.95
CA PHE A 272 10.71 -22.32 -52.05
C PHE A 272 9.24 -21.88 -52.16
N ASP A 273 8.28 -22.80 -52.08
CA ASP A 273 6.85 -22.44 -52.10
C ASP A 273 6.41 -21.80 -50.77
N ARG A 274 6.47 -20.47 -50.80
CA ARG A 274 6.08 -19.60 -49.68
C ARG A 274 4.65 -19.84 -49.20
N LYS A 275 3.70 -20.14 -50.09
CA LYS A 275 2.29 -20.27 -49.71
C LYS A 275 2.09 -21.49 -48.81
N VAL A 276 2.81 -22.56 -49.07
CA VAL A 276 2.71 -23.81 -48.31
C VAL A 276 3.43 -23.71 -46.97
N TYR A 277 4.58 -23.03 -46.88
CA TYR A 277 5.21 -22.75 -45.58
C TYR A 277 4.35 -21.91 -44.64
N LEU A 278 3.61 -20.92 -45.16
CA LEU A 278 2.68 -20.13 -44.36
C LEU A 278 1.52 -20.98 -43.82
N LYS A 279 0.94 -21.85 -44.66
CA LYS A 279 -0.10 -22.79 -44.26
C LYS A 279 0.40 -23.79 -43.21
N TYR A 280 1.62 -24.29 -43.38
CA TYR A 280 2.24 -25.21 -42.42
C TYR A 280 2.53 -24.52 -41.08
N SER A 281 3.11 -23.31 -41.09
CA SER A 281 3.32 -22.50 -39.87
C SER A 281 2.00 -22.14 -39.17
N GLN A 282 0.96 -21.80 -39.92
CA GLN A 282 -0.38 -21.54 -39.39
C GLN A 282 -0.99 -22.79 -38.72
N MET A 283 -0.74 -23.97 -39.27
CA MET A 283 -1.15 -25.23 -38.65
C MET A 283 -0.40 -25.48 -37.31
N ILE A 284 0.92 -25.26 -37.26
CA ILE A 284 1.72 -25.46 -36.04
C ILE A 284 1.33 -24.45 -34.93
N THR A 285 0.98 -23.23 -35.30
CA THR A 285 0.49 -22.24 -34.32
C THR A 285 -0.85 -22.65 -33.70
N TRP A 286 -1.73 -23.33 -34.45
CA TRP A 286 -2.97 -23.91 -33.89
C TRP A 286 -2.74 -25.06 -32.90
N THR A 287 -1.58 -25.74 -32.94
CA THR A 287 -1.22 -26.81 -32.00
C THR A 287 -0.53 -26.29 -30.73
N ASN A 288 -0.40 -24.97 -30.57
CA ASN A 288 0.23 -24.29 -29.42
C ASN A 288 1.73 -24.62 -29.20
N ASP A 289 2.40 -25.14 -30.24
CA ASP A 289 3.84 -25.38 -30.27
C ASP A 289 4.58 -24.22 -30.96
N SER A 290 4.66 -23.09 -30.27
CA SER A 290 5.22 -21.85 -30.81
C SER A 290 6.72 -21.92 -31.10
N ASN A 291 7.45 -22.90 -30.56
CA ASN A 291 8.89 -23.05 -30.80
C ASN A 291 9.16 -23.76 -32.13
N SER A 292 8.40 -24.81 -32.47
CA SER A 292 8.52 -25.47 -33.77
C SER A 292 8.03 -24.60 -34.92
N ALA A 293 7.01 -23.77 -34.70
CA ALA A 293 6.59 -22.77 -35.68
C ALA A 293 7.73 -21.77 -35.99
N LEU A 294 8.49 -21.38 -34.96
CA LEU A 294 9.64 -20.50 -35.13
C LEU A 294 10.83 -21.18 -35.82
N GLU A 295 11.10 -22.46 -35.61
CA GLU A 295 12.16 -23.19 -36.33
C GLU A 295 11.87 -23.31 -37.83
N VAL A 296 10.62 -23.60 -38.18
CA VAL A 296 10.17 -23.65 -39.59
C VAL A 296 10.31 -22.26 -40.24
N LEU A 297 9.98 -21.19 -39.51
CA LEU A 297 10.07 -19.81 -40.03
C LEU A 297 11.51 -19.25 -40.04
N ASP A 298 12.35 -19.55 -39.04
CA ASP A 298 13.76 -19.10 -38.95
C ASP A 298 14.63 -19.74 -40.05
N ASN A 299 14.34 -20.97 -40.47
CA ASN A 299 15.04 -21.64 -41.58
C ASN A 299 14.80 -20.99 -42.95
N ILE A 300 13.81 -20.10 -43.09
CA ILE A 300 13.34 -19.53 -44.36
C ILE A 300 13.52 -18.00 -44.39
N LYS A 301 14.35 -17.47 -43.48
CA LYS A 301 14.60 -16.03 -43.25
C LYS A 301 14.95 -15.20 -44.50
N TYR A 302 15.46 -15.84 -45.55
CA TYR A 302 15.81 -15.20 -46.83
C TYR A 302 14.60 -14.96 -47.75
N VAL A 303 13.50 -15.71 -47.61
CA VAL A 303 12.29 -15.61 -48.44
C VAL A 303 11.31 -14.53 -47.93
N TYR A 304 11.37 -14.17 -46.64
CA TYR A 304 10.46 -13.20 -46.00
C TYR A 304 10.79 -11.72 -46.25
N SER A 305 11.89 -11.39 -46.92
CA SER A 305 12.38 -10.00 -47.03
C SER A 305 11.52 -9.07 -47.91
N SER A 306 10.55 -9.60 -48.67
CA SER A 306 9.87 -8.87 -49.76
C SER A 306 8.38 -8.54 -49.58
N ASN A 307 7.66 -8.99 -48.54
CA ASN A 307 6.23 -8.68 -48.36
C ASN A 307 5.81 -8.58 -46.88
N ASP A 308 5.09 -7.51 -46.55
CA ASP A 308 4.75 -7.05 -45.20
C ASP A 308 3.75 -7.95 -44.45
N GLU A 309 2.84 -8.64 -45.15
CA GLU A 309 1.84 -9.54 -44.51
C GLU A 309 2.50 -10.71 -43.77
N SER A 310 3.58 -11.27 -44.34
CA SER A 310 4.31 -12.36 -43.68
C SER A 310 5.27 -11.88 -42.61
N LEU A 311 5.78 -10.65 -42.72
CA LEU A 311 6.54 -10.01 -41.65
C LEU A 311 5.63 -9.70 -40.45
N HIS A 312 4.36 -9.29 -40.67
CA HIS A 312 3.36 -9.13 -39.62
C HIS A 312 3.14 -10.44 -38.87
N LYS A 313 2.86 -11.51 -39.61
CA LYS A 313 2.65 -12.84 -39.04
C LYS A 313 3.84 -13.32 -38.21
N LEU A 314 5.07 -13.11 -38.71
CA LEU A 314 6.29 -13.40 -37.96
C LEU A 314 6.37 -12.61 -36.63
N GLY A 315 5.91 -11.36 -36.61
CA GLY A 315 5.82 -10.54 -35.40
C GLY A 315 4.82 -11.10 -34.39
N GLU A 316 3.65 -11.55 -34.84
CA GLU A 316 2.63 -12.22 -34.00
C GLU A 316 3.19 -13.52 -33.41
N ASP A 317 3.86 -14.33 -34.22
CA ASP A 317 4.41 -15.61 -33.79
C ASP A 317 5.54 -15.40 -32.77
N TYR A 318 6.37 -14.36 -32.94
CA TYR A 318 7.32 -13.95 -31.89
C TYR A 318 6.64 -13.51 -30.59
N PHE A 319 5.47 -12.87 -30.67
CA PHE A 319 4.69 -12.48 -29.49
C PHE A 319 4.12 -13.70 -28.77
N PHE A 320 3.48 -14.64 -29.48
CA PHE A 320 2.95 -15.88 -28.90
C PHE A 320 4.04 -16.78 -28.32
N ALA A 321 5.22 -16.81 -28.95
CA ALA A 321 6.41 -17.49 -28.44
C ALA A 321 7.11 -16.75 -27.27
N ARG A 322 6.53 -15.67 -26.73
CA ARG A 322 7.06 -14.83 -25.64
C ARG A 322 8.44 -14.21 -25.93
N LYS A 323 8.85 -14.12 -27.20
CA LYS A 323 10.08 -13.43 -27.64
C LYS A 323 9.79 -11.94 -27.90
N TYR A 324 9.36 -11.22 -26.87
CA TYR A 324 8.81 -9.86 -26.97
C TYR A 324 9.75 -8.85 -27.66
N GLN A 325 11.06 -8.92 -27.40
CA GLN A 325 12.03 -8.02 -28.03
C GLN A 325 12.13 -8.21 -29.56
N ASN A 326 11.95 -9.44 -30.04
CA ASN A 326 11.94 -9.73 -31.47
C ASN A 326 10.64 -9.27 -32.11
N ALA A 327 9.50 -9.51 -31.45
CA ALA A 327 8.20 -9.00 -31.88
C ALA A 327 8.22 -7.47 -32.01
N ILE A 328 8.74 -6.75 -31.01
CA ILE A 328 8.90 -5.28 -31.04
C ILE A 328 9.73 -4.84 -32.25
N ARG A 329 10.86 -5.51 -32.53
CA ARG A 329 11.70 -5.16 -33.69
C ARG A 329 10.96 -5.33 -35.01
N VAL A 330 10.23 -6.43 -35.17
CA VAL A 330 9.47 -6.74 -36.39
C VAL A 330 8.33 -5.74 -36.59
N PHE A 331 7.50 -5.50 -35.56
CA PHE A 331 6.41 -4.53 -35.63
C PHE A 331 6.90 -3.10 -35.86
N LYS A 332 7.98 -2.67 -35.18
CA LYS A 332 8.58 -1.34 -35.45
C LYS A 332 9.19 -1.24 -36.85
N HIS A 333 9.74 -2.32 -37.38
CA HIS A 333 10.29 -2.35 -38.74
C HIS A 333 9.19 -2.21 -39.79
N LEU A 334 8.07 -2.91 -39.63
CA LEU A 334 6.89 -2.80 -40.47
C LEU A 334 6.31 -1.39 -40.47
N ILE A 335 6.09 -0.82 -39.27
CA ILE A 335 5.63 0.57 -39.11
C ILE A 335 6.56 1.56 -39.83
N LYS A 336 7.89 1.33 -39.82
CA LYS A 336 8.87 2.19 -40.51
C LYS A 336 8.87 2.04 -42.04
N ARG A 337 8.43 0.89 -42.58
CA ARG A 337 8.33 0.64 -44.04
C ARG A 337 7.10 1.28 -44.68
N GLY A 338 6.18 1.85 -43.90
CA GLY A 338 5.03 2.58 -44.41
C GLY A 338 3.76 1.74 -44.56
N THR A 339 3.71 0.54 -43.98
CA THR A 339 2.46 -0.20 -43.79
C THR A 339 1.66 0.44 -42.66
N ILE A 340 0.79 1.37 -43.03
CA ILE A 340 -0.01 2.19 -42.12
C ILE A 340 -1.32 1.45 -41.83
N ASP A 341 -1.28 0.45 -40.94
CA ASP A 341 -2.47 -0.26 -40.42
C ASP A 341 -2.56 -0.07 -38.89
N PRO A 342 -3.69 0.44 -38.35
CA PRO A 342 -3.93 0.54 -36.90
C PRO A 342 -3.71 -0.77 -36.12
N SER A 343 -3.91 -1.93 -36.77
CA SER A 343 -3.68 -3.25 -36.17
C SER A 343 -2.26 -3.44 -35.65
N MET A 344 -1.25 -2.89 -36.33
CA MET A 344 0.17 -3.03 -35.94
C MET A 344 0.51 -2.26 -34.67
N TYR A 345 -0.09 -1.08 -34.51
CA TYR A 345 0.05 -0.31 -33.28
C TYR A 345 -0.63 -1.02 -32.10
N LEU A 346 -1.78 -1.66 -32.35
CA LEU A 346 -2.44 -2.49 -31.35
C LEU A 346 -1.62 -3.72 -30.97
N ASP A 347 -1.01 -4.41 -31.93
CA ASP A 347 -0.18 -5.59 -31.64
C ASP A 347 1.07 -5.19 -30.87
N LEU A 348 1.73 -4.10 -31.27
CA LEU A 348 2.85 -3.54 -30.52
C LEU A 348 2.43 -3.17 -29.09
N ALA A 349 1.25 -2.56 -28.90
CA ALA A 349 0.71 -2.29 -27.57
C ALA A 349 0.48 -3.58 -26.77
N ASN A 350 -0.05 -4.64 -27.38
CA ASN A 350 -0.25 -5.93 -26.72
C ASN A 350 1.09 -6.55 -26.29
N VAL A 351 2.17 -6.38 -27.08
CA VAL A 351 3.52 -6.81 -26.66
C VAL A 351 3.99 -6.06 -25.42
N TYR A 352 3.84 -4.73 -25.41
CA TYR A 352 4.20 -3.91 -24.24
C TYR A 352 3.33 -4.24 -23.01
N LEU A 353 2.04 -4.53 -23.20
CA LEU A 353 1.16 -5.01 -22.12
C LEU A 353 1.63 -6.34 -21.55
N ALA A 354 2.04 -7.30 -22.39
CA ALA A 354 2.58 -8.58 -21.94
C ALA A 354 3.95 -8.45 -21.22
N MET A 355 4.64 -7.35 -21.44
CA MET A 355 5.86 -6.97 -20.72
C MET A 355 5.61 -6.16 -19.44
N ASP A 356 4.35 -5.86 -19.11
CA ASP A 356 3.91 -4.96 -18.03
C ASP A 356 4.46 -3.52 -18.16
N ASP A 357 4.72 -3.08 -19.39
CA ASP A 357 5.12 -1.70 -19.72
C ASP A 357 3.90 -0.88 -20.15
N LYS A 358 3.19 -0.35 -19.16
CA LYS A 358 1.88 0.28 -19.34
C LYS A 358 1.93 1.60 -20.09
N ASP A 359 3.01 2.36 -19.93
CA ASP A 359 3.13 3.69 -20.55
C ASP A 359 3.36 3.56 -22.05
N GLU A 360 4.26 2.67 -22.48
CA GLU A 360 4.46 2.38 -23.91
C GLU A 360 3.21 1.72 -24.51
N ALA A 361 2.54 0.82 -23.78
CA ALA A 361 1.29 0.23 -24.23
C ALA A 361 0.21 1.28 -24.51
N ILE A 362 0.00 2.24 -23.60
CA ILE A 362 -0.97 3.33 -23.78
C ILE A 362 -0.57 4.22 -24.95
N LEU A 363 0.72 4.52 -25.12
CA LEU A 363 1.21 5.32 -26.24
C LEU A 363 0.82 4.69 -27.60
N TYR A 364 1.04 3.40 -27.79
CA TYR A 364 0.70 2.74 -29.05
C TYR A 364 -0.80 2.46 -29.20
N LEU A 365 -1.54 2.23 -28.11
CA LEU A 365 -3.02 2.21 -28.15
C LEU A 365 -3.58 3.56 -28.59
N GLN A 366 -2.97 4.66 -28.13
CA GLN A 366 -3.38 6.00 -28.53
C GLN A 366 -3.13 6.23 -30.01
N LYS A 367 -1.99 5.78 -30.55
CA LYS A 367 -1.71 5.84 -32.00
C LYS A 367 -2.68 4.99 -32.83
N ALA A 368 -3.03 3.79 -32.37
CA ALA A 368 -4.02 2.95 -33.03
C ALA A 368 -5.38 3.65 -33.11
N TYR A 369 -5.83 4.25 -32.00
CA TYR A 369 -7.07 5.01 -31.94
C TYR A 369 -7.04 6.31 -32.77
N GLU A 370 -5.92 7.04 -32.79
CA GLU A 370 -5.78 8.25 -33.62
C GLU A 370 -5.87 7.96 -35.12
N MET A 371 -5.50 6.75 -35.55
CA MET A 371 -5.57 6.35 -36.94
C MET A 371 -6.95 5.86 -37.38
N ASP A 372 -7.65 5.12 -36.51
CA ASP A 372 -9.05 4.76 -36.73
C ASP A 372 -9.88 5.05 -35.47
N PRO A 373 -10.39 6.28 -35.33
CA PRO A 373 -11.22 6.66 -34.20
C PRO A 373 -12.61 6.03 -34.21
N THR A 374 -13.03 5.43 -35.33
CA THR A 374 -14.39 4.89 -35.52
C THR A 374 -14.52 3.44 -35.08
N ASP A 375 -13.40 2.70 -34.99
CA ASP A 375 -13.40 1.34 -34.46
C ASP A 375 -13.36 1.34 -32.93
N ASP A 376 -14.49 0.97 -32.33
CA ASP A 376 -14.67 0.85 -30.88
C ASP A 376 -13.68 -0.10 -30.22
N LYS A 377 -13.07 -1.04 -30.95
CA LYS A 377 -12.04 -1.94 -30.43
C LYS A 377 -10.84 -1.18 -29.88
N TYR A 378 -10.32 -0.20 -30.62
CA TYR A 378 -9.16 0.59 -30.20
C TYR A 378 -9.54 1.56 -29.09
N LYS A 379 -10.68 2.25 -29.25
CA LYS A 379 -11.27 3.15 -28.25
C LYS A 379 -11.46 2.46 -26.91
N ARG A 380 -12.05 1.26 -26.91
CA ARG A 380 -12.29 0.44 -25.72
C ARG A 380 -11.00 0.00 -25.04
N LYS A 381 -10.03 -0.53 -25.78
CA LYS A 381 -8.74 -0.91 -25.18
C LYS A 381 -8.01 0.30 -24.61
N LEU A 382 -7.95 1.41 -25.34
CA LEU A 382 -7.34 2.64 -24.86
C LEU A 382 -8.03 3.15 -23.59
N ALA A 383 -9.36 3.23 -23.57
CA ALA A 383 -10.14 3.70 -22.43
C ALA A 383 -9.91 2.84 -21.18
N LEU A 384 -9.97 1.52 -21.30
CA LEU A 384 -9.75 0.59 -20.19
C LEU A 384 -8.31 0.66 -19.67
N HIS A 385 -7.30 0.68 -20.54
CA HIS A 385 -5.90 0.76 -20.11
C HIS A 385 -5.52 2.13 -19.55
N LEU A 386 -6.11 3.21 -20.04
CA LEU A 386 -5.99 4.54 -19.42
C LEU A 386 -6.59 4.52 -18.00
N ALA A 387 -7.77 3.92 -17.81
CA ALA A 387 -8.40 3.79 -16.50
C ALA A 387 -7.57 2.91 -15.55
N TRP A 388 -7.09 1.74 -16.00
CA TRP A 388 -6.26 0.85 -15.19
C TRP A 388 -4.88 1.44 -14.85
N ASN A 389 -4.35 2.34 -15.68
CA ASN A 389 -3.16 3.14 -15.37
C ASN A 389 -3.48 4.44 -14.59
N LYS A 390 -4.70 4.57 -14.05
CA LYS A 390 -5.18 5.69 -13.23
C LYS A 390 -5.19 7.04 -13.92
N ASN A 391 -5.19 7.07 -15.25
CA ASN A 391 -5.33 8.27 -16.05
C ASN A 391 -6.80 8.55 -16.35
N TYR A 392 -7.60 8.73 -15.29
CA TYR A 392 -9.05 8.84 -15.38
C TYR A 392 -9.51 10.07 -16.16
N ILE A 393 -8.75 11.16 -16.13
CA ILE A 393 -9.03 12.39 -16.87
C ILE A 393 -9.16 12.12 -18.37
N LYS A 394 -8.26 11.29 -18.92
CA LYS A 394 -8.32 10.88 -20.33
C LYS A 394 -9.25 9.69 -20.58
N ALA A 395 -9.40 8.79 -19.60
CA ALA A 395 -10.25 7.61 -19.74
C ALA A 395 -11.75 7.94 -19.74
N LEU A 396 -12.19 8.85 -18.85
CA LEU A 396 -13.61 9.15 -18.62
C LEU A 396 -14.36 9.55 -19.90
N PRO A 397 -13.88 10.49 -20.74
CA PRO A 397 -14.59 10.85 -21.98
C PRO A 397 -14.84 9.64 -22.89
N LEU A 398 -13.83 8.78 -23.06
CA LEU A 398 -13.90 7.59 -23.89
C LEU A 398 -14.85 6.53 -23.30
N LEU A 399 -14.78 6.31 -21.99
CA LEU A 399 -15.66 5.36 -21.27
C LEU A 399 -17.13 5.81 -21.31
N ILE A 400 -17.40 7.11 -21.20
CA ILE A 400 -18.76 7.67 -21.27
C ILE A 400 -19.35 7.41 -22.66
N GLU A 401 -18.57 7.65 -23.71
CA GLU A 401 -19.02 7.45 -25.09
C GLU A 401 -19.30 5.96 -25.37
N LEU A 402 -18.34 5.08 -25.02
CA LEU A 402 -18.51 3.63 -25.15
C LEU A 402 -19.73 3.10 -24.39
N TYR A 403 -19.98 3.59 -23.17
CA TYR A 403 -21.13 3.17 -22.38
C TYR A 403 -22.46 3.72 -22.91
N LYS A 404 -22.43 4.88 -23.59
CA LYS A 404 -23.61 5.45 -24.24
C LYS A 404 -23.98 4.66 -25.51
N ASP A 405 -22.96 4.21 -26.25
CA ASP A 405 -23.12 3.43 -27.48
C ASP A 405 -23.58 1.99 -27.15
N ASP A 406 -23.02 1.37 -26.11
CA ASP A 406 -23.45 0.09 -25.56
C ASP A 406 -23.57 0.13 -24.03
N SER A 407 -24.79 0.39 -23.56
CA SER A 407 -25.11 0.44 -22.12
C SER A 407 -25.19 -0.94 -21.45
N ASP A 408 -25.03 -2.03 -22.22
CA ASP A 408 -25.00 -3.41 -21.73
C ASP A 408 -23.56 -3.95 -21.58
N ASP A 409 -22.53 -3.23 -22.05
CA ASP A 409 -21.12 -3.57 -21.76
C ASP A 409 -20.82 -3.35 -20.27
N GLN A 410 -21.01 -4.43 -19.51
CA GLN A 410 -20.77 -4.47 -18.08
C GLN A 410 -19.34 -4.07 -17.71
N ILE A 411 -18.33 -4.38 -18.53
CA ILE A 411 -16.93 -4.09 -18.22
C ILE A 411 -16.69 -2.58 -18.31
N VAL A 412 -17.14 -1.96 -19.41
CA VAL A 412 -17.03 -0.51 -19.60
C VAL A 412 -17.83 0.22 -18.53
N GLY A 413 -19.07 -0.20 -18.26
CA GLY A 413 -19.89 0.39 -17.20
C GLY A 413 -19.25 0.31 -15.81
N LEU A 414 -18.67 -0.84 -15.44
CA LEU A 414 -17.98 -1.00 -14.16
C LEU A 414 -16.71 -0.15 -14.05
N GLU A 415 -15.92 -0.03 -15.13
CA GLU A 415 -14.75 0.85 -15.14
C GLU A 415 -15.12 2.33 -15.14
N LEU A 416 -16.25 2.70 -15.77
CA LEU A 416 -16.80 4.05 -15.69
C LEU A 416 -17.20 4.40 -14.25
N VAL A 417 -17.88 3.48 -13.55
CA VAL A 417 -18.20 3.64 -12.11
C VAL A 417 -16.93 3.84 -11.29
N ARG A 418 -15.89 3.01 -11.49
CA ARG A 418 -14.61 3.12 -10.76
C ARG A 418 -13.90 4.45 -11.05
N SER A 419 -13.86 4.86 -12.32
CA SER A 419 -13.23 6.10 -12.76
C SER A 419 -13.92 7.33 -12.15
N TYR A 420 -15.26 7.37 -12.17
CA TYR A 420 -16.00 8.45 -11.50
C TYR A 420 -15.76 8.46 -9.99
N ALA A 421 -15.73 7.28 -9.36
CA ALA A 421 -15.53 7.16 -7.93
C ALA A 421 -14.14 7.66 -7.47
N ASP A 422 -13.09 7.35 -8.23
CA ASP A 422 -11.74 7.81 -7.96
C ASP A 422 -11.55 9.32 -8.21
N GLU A 423 -12.23 9.86 -9.22
CA GLU A 423 -12.35 11.31 -9.47
C GLU A 423 -13.28 12.04 -8.48
N LYS A 424 -13.78 11.33 -7.46
CA LYS A 424 -14.65 11.84 -6.38
C LYS A 424 -16.03 12.30 -6.86
N ASP A 425 -16.44 11.94 -8.06
CA ASP A 425 -17.82 12.07 -8.53
C ASP A 425 -18.66 10.84 -8.14
N ILE A 426 -18.89 10.73 -6.83
CA ILE A 426 -19.64 9.61 -6.25
C ILE A 426 -21.09 9.58 -6.76
N LYS A 427 -21.68 10.73 -7.08
CA LYS A 427 -23.08 10.81 -7.52
C LYS A 427 -23.25 10.18 -8.89
N SER A 428 -22.39 10.52 -9.85
CA SER A 428 -22.40 9.91 -11.17
C SER A 428 -22.05 8.41 -11.10
N ALA A 429 -21.08 8.04 -10.26
CA ALA A 429 -20.75 6.64 -10.01
C ALA A 429 -21.94 5.84 -9.47
N GLN A 430 -22.72 6.39 -8.53
CA GLN A 430 -23.92 5.74 -7.98
C GLN A 430 -25.04 5.60 -9.02
N ASN A 431 -25.26 6.60 -9.87
CA ASN A 431 -26.29 6.55 -10.90
C ASN A 431 -26.04 5.39 -11.88
N ILE A 432 -24.84 5.34 -12.48
CA ILE A 432 -24.46 4.26 -13.41
C ILE A 432 -24.47 2.90 -12.69
N LEU A 433 -24.00 2.85 -11.44
CA LEU A 433 -24.01 1.61 -10.67
C LEU A 433 -25.42 1.09 -10.38
N ASN A 434 -26.39 1.98 -10.12
CA ASN A 434 -27.78 1.56 -9.92
C ASN A 434 -28.37 0.96 -11.20
N GLU A 435 -28.12 1.58 -12.37
CA GLU A 435 -28.52 1.02 -13.66
C GLU A 435 -27.90 -0.36 -13.91
N LEU A 436 -26.60 -0.53 -13.60
CA LEU A 436 -25.93 -1.83 -13.70
C LEU A 436 -26.49 -2.87 -12.71
N VAL A 437 -26.87 -2.47 -11.51
CA VAL A 437 -27.49 -3.35 -10.51
C VAL A 437 -28.87 -3.81 -10.97
N ASP A 438 -29.65 -2.93 -11.58
CA ASP A 438 -30.97 -3.26 -12.09
C ASP A 438 -30.89 -4.20 -13.30
N LYS A 439 -29.92 -3.99 -14.20
CA LYS A 439 -29.69 -4.86 -15.37
C LYS A 439 -29.03 -6.20 -15.02
N PHE A 440 -28.10 -6.21 -14.07
CA PHE A 440 -27.28 -7.37 -13.73
C PHE A 440 -27.34 -7.71 -12.23
N PRO A 441 -28.54 -7.99 -11.68
CA PRO A 441 -28.76 -8.10 -10.24
C PRO A 441 -27.97 -9.24 -9.59
N ASP A 442 -27.64 -10.29 -10.35
CA ASP A 442 -26.90 -11.45 -9.85
C ASP A 442 -25.40 -11.46 -10.17
N SER A 443 -24.90 -10.47 -10.92
CA SER A 443 -23.48 -10.42 -11.24
C SER A 443 -22.63 -10.16 -9.99
N PRO A 444 -21.67 -11.05 -9.65
CA PRO A 444 -20.76 -10.83 -8.53
C PRO A 444 -19.94 -9.54 -8.66
N ASN A 445 -19.54 -9.17 -9.88
CA ASN A 445 -18.73 -7.98 -10.14
C ASN A 445 -19.51 -6.69 -9.88
N VAL A 446 -20.80 -6.66 -10.23
CA VAL A 446 -21.70 -5.51 -9.97
C VAL A 446 -22.03 -5.41 -8.49
N LYS A 447 -22.35 -6.53 -7.83
CA LYS A 447 -22.53 -6.57 -6.36
C LYS A 447 -21.27 -6.08 -5.65
N MET A 448 -20.08 -6.51 -6.09
CA MET A 448 -18.80 -6.08 -5.53
C MET A 448 -18.53 -4.59 -5.77
N ALA A 449 -18.80 -4.07 -6.96
CA ALA A 449 -18.70 -2.63 -7.24
C ALA A 449 -19.64 -1.81 -6.36
N ARG A 450 -20.86 -2.30 -6.10
CA ARG A 450 -21.79 -1.69 -5.15
C ARG A 450 -21.24 -1.70 -3.72
N ALA A 451 -20.65 -2.81 -3.29
CA ALA A 451 -19.99 -2.89 -2.00
C ALA A 451 -18.80 -1.91 -1.92
N ASN A 452 -17.97 -1.80 -2.95
CA ASN A 452 -16.84 -0.86 -3.03
C ASN A 452 -17.32 0.60 -2.92
N ILE A 453 -18.39 0.98 -3.63
CA ILE A 453 -18.95 2.34 -3.54
C ILE A 453 -19.53 2.60 -2.14
N TYR A 454 -20.28 1.64 -1.57
CA TYR A 454 -20.75 1.72 -0.19
C TYR A 454 -19.61 1.85 0.82
N THR A 455 -18.47 1.18 0.56
CA THR A 455 -17.25 1.38 1.35
C THR A 455 -16.76 2.81 1.28
N GLN A 456 -16.62 3.38 0.08
CA GLN A 456 -16.07 4.72 -0.13
C GLN A 456 -16.95 5.83 0.49
N ILE A 457 -18.28 5.68 0.45
CA ILE A 457 -19.20 6.63 1.06
C ILE A 457 -19.38 6.42 2.57
N GLY A 458 -18.77 5.39 3.16
CA GLY A 458 -18.80 5.13 4.60
C GLY A 458 -19.98 4.28 5.09
N TYR A 459 -20.70 3.58 4.21
CA TYR A 459 -21.81 2.69 4.55
C TYR A 459 -21.33 1.29 4.91
N ALA A 460 -20.54 1.22 6.00
CA ALA A 460 -19.83 0.01 6.40
C ALA A 460 -20.73 -1.22 6.59
N GLN A 461 -21.91 -1.04 7.20
CA GLN A 461 -22.82 -2.15 7.46
C GLN A 461 -23.35 -2.77 6.15
N LYS A 462 -23.87 -1.95 5.24
CA LYS A 462 -24.44 -2.42 3.96
C LYS A 462 -23.39 -3.12 3.09
N ALA A 463 -22.20 -2.56 3.02
CA ALA A 463 -21.11 -3.17 2.26
C ALA A 463 -20.63 -4.48 2.90
N ASN A 464 -20.52 -4.54 4.23
CA ASN A 464 -20.19 -5.78 4.96
C ASN A 464 -21.17 -6.91 4.66
N GLU A 465 -22.48 -6.61 4.65
CA GLU A 465 -23.54 -7.58 4.29
C GLU A 465 -23.35 -8.12 2.85
N ILE A 466 -23.04 -7.23 1.88
CA ILE A 466 -22.82 -7.64 0.49
C ILE A 466 -21.57 -8.51 0.34
N TYR A 467 -20.43 -8.14 0.94
CA TYR A 467 -19.21 -8.96 0.84
C TYR A 467 -19.37 -10.32 1.51
N GLN A 468 -20.03 -10.40 2.67
CA GLN A 468 -20.31 -11.68 3.33
C GLN A 468 -21.18 -12.58 2.46
N ASN A 469 -22.22 -12.01 1.82
CA ASN A 469 -23.04 -12.72 0.86
C ASN A 469 -22.21 -13.24 -0.32
N LEU A 470 -21.38 -12.38 -0.93
CA LEU A 470 -20.52 -12.72 -2.05
C LEU A 470 -19.52 -13.84 -1.73
N LEU A 471 -18.90 -13.83 -0.55
CA LEU A 471 -17.94 -14.86 -0.14
C LEU A 471 -18.59 -16.24 0.06
N ASN A 472 -19.88 -16.27 0.39
CA ASN A 472 -20.63 -17.52 0.54
C ASN A 472 -21.07 -18.09 -0.81
N THR A 473 -21.33 -17.25 -1.82
CA THR A 473 -21.93 -17.68 -3.10
C THR A 473 -20.96 -17.74 -4.28
N ALA A 474 -19.84 -17.01 -4.25
CA ALA A 474 -18.96 -16.88 -5.41
C ALA A 474 -17.94 -18.03 -5.56
N LYS A 475 -17.71 -18.44 -6.81
CA LYS A 475 -16.73 -19.47 -7.20
C LYS A 475 -15.28 -18.96 -7.18
N TYR A 476 -15.08 -17.65 -7.43
CA TYR A 476 -13.78 -16.97 -7.41
C TYR A 476 -13.67 -16.10 -6.16
N LYS A 477 -13.01 -16.60 -5.11
CA LYS A 477 -13.00 -15.93 -3.81
C LYS A 477 -11.92 -14.84 -3.70
N ASP A 478 -10.80 -14.97 -4.42
CA ASP A 478 -9.59 -14.19 -4.13
C ASP A 478 -9.74 -12.68 -4.39
N THR A 479 -10.34 -12.28 -5.52
CA THR A 479 -10.59 -10.86 -5.84
C THR A 479 -11.62 -10.22 -4.91
N ILE A 480 -12.66 -10.98 -4.54
CA ILE A 480 -13.67 -10.55 -3.57
C ILE A 480 -13.04 -10.40 -2.19
N TYR A 481 -12.13 -11.32 -1.84
CA TYR A 481 -11.44 -11.32 -0.55
C TYR A 481 -10.49 -10.12 -0.41
N LEU A 482 -9.77 -9.77 -1.49
CA LEU A 482 -8.94 -8.56 -1.53
C LEU A 482 -9.77 -7.27 -1.42
N GLY A 483 -10.87 -7.16 -2.21
CA GLY A 483 -11.77 -6.01 -2.12
C GLY A 483 -12.42 -5.86 -0.75
N TYR A 484 -12.76 -6.98 -0.11
CA TYR A 484 -13.30 -6.98 1.25
C TYR A 484 -12.25 -6.61 2.30
N ALA A 485 -10.99 -7.05 2.13
CA ALA A 485 -9.89 -6.64 2.99
C ALA A 485 -9.65 -5.13 2.91
N ASP A 486 -9.72 -4.54 1.71
CA ASP A 486 -9.62 -3.09 1.48
C ASP A 486 -10.78 -2.34 2.15
N ALA A 487 -11.99 -2.90 2.07
CA ALA A 487 -13.17 -2.32 2.71
C ALA A 487 -13.07 -2.35 4.24
N MET A 488 -12.67 -3.48 4.81
CA MET A 488 -12.41 -3.63 6.24
C MET A 488 -11.34 -2.65 6.74
N HIS A 489 -10.28 -2.43 5.96
CA HIS A 489 -9.27 -1.42 6.26
C HIS A 489 -9.87 -0.01 6.32
N LEU A 490 -10.66 0.37 5.32
CA LEU A 490 -11.30 1.70 5.25
C LEU A 490 -12.27 1.95 6.41
N TRP A 491 -12.97 0.92 6.89
CA TRP A 491 -13.86 1.03 8.06
C TRP A 491 -13.13 0.97 9.41
N GLY A 492 -11.82 0.75 9.40
CA GLY A 492 -11.02 0.67 10.61
C GLY A 492 -11.04 -0.68 11.31
N ASP A 493 -11.62 -1.74 10.72
CA ASP A 493 -11.45 -3.12 11.19
C ASP A 493 -10.15 -3.71 10.61
N PHE A 494 -9.04 -3.11 11.02
CA PHE A 494 -7.72 -3.41 10.47
C PHE A 494 -7.32 -4.86 10.70
N TYR A 495 -7.77 -5.48 11.80
CA TYR A 495 -7.40 -6.85 12.13
C TYR A 495 -8.07 -7.87 11.19
N LYS A 496 -9.36 -7.72 10.88
CA LYS A 496 -10.01 -8.59 9.87
C LYS A 496 -9.35 -8.44 8.52
N SER A 497 -9.05 -7.20 8.12
CA SER A 497 -8.31 -6.89 6.90
C SER A 497 -6.90 -7.52 6.90
N GLU A 498 -6.14 -7.47 8.00
CA GLU A 498 -4.85 -8.16 8.13
C GLU A 498 -4.99 -9.67 7.96
N LYS A 499 -5.98 -10.29 8.63
CA LYS A 499 -6.21 -11.73 8.50
C LYS A 499 -6.44 -12.08 7.02
N MET A 500 -7.25 -11.29 6.33
CA MET A 500 -7.52 -11.50 4.91
C MET A 500 -6.26 -11.36 4.05
N TYR A 501 -5.50 -10.28 4.18
CA TYR A 501 -4.25 -10.15 3.42
C TYR A 501 -3.26 -11.29 3.71
N ARG A 502 -3.19 -11.77 4.95
CA ARG A 502 -2.30 -12.88 5.31
C ARG A 502 -2.76 -14.22 4.73
N GLU A 503 -4.06 -14.48 4.60
CA GLU A 503 -4.54 -15.68 3.90
C GLU A 503 -4.22 -15.60 2.39
N ILE A 504 -4.37 -14.44 1.75
CA ILE A 504 -3.96 -14.25 0.33
C ILE A 504 -2.47 -14.59 0.18
N LEU A 505 -1.63 -14.11 1.09
CA LEU A 505 -0.19 -14.35 1.06
C LEU A 505 0.23 -15.79 1.42
N LYS A 506 -0.67 -16.63 1.94
CA LYS A 506 -0.38 -18.06 2.12
C LYS A 506 -0.45 -18.80 0.77
N GLU A 507 -1.45 -18.47 -0.04
CA GLU A 507 -1.63 -19.06 -1.37
C GLU A 507 -0.66 -18.43 -2.39
N GLU A 508 -0.47 -17.11 -2.31
CA GLU A 508 0.42 -16.35 -3.19
C GLU A 508 1.49 -15.58 -2.40
N PRO A 509 2.57 -16.24 -1.96
CA PRO A 509 3.62 -15.61 -1.15
C PRO A 509 4.31 -14.41 -1.79
N ASP A 510 4.26 -14.29 -3.12
CA ASP A 510 4.89 -13.21 -3.89
C ASP A 510 3.91 -12.12 -4.35
N ASN A 511 2.64 -12.16 -3.91
CA ASN A 511 1.65 -11.14 -4.27
C ASN A 511 2.06 -9.76 -3.70
N PHE A 512 2.54 -8.89 -4.60
CA PHE A 512 3.02 -7.55 -4.24
C PHE A 512 1.91 -6.67 -3.64
N ASP A 513 0.72 -6.66 -4.23
CA ASP A 513 -0.39 -5.79 -3.79
C ASP A 513 -0.84 -6.16 -2.38
N ALA A 514 -1.00 -7.46 -2.10
CA ALA A 514 -1.33 -7.95 -0.77
C ALA A 514 -0.25 -7.63 0.28
N LYS A 515 1.05 -7.82 -0.03
CA LYS A 515 2.16 -7.40 0.86
C LYS A 515 2.15 -5.89 1.10
N PHE A 516 1.99 -5.10 0.04
CA PHE A 516 2.03 -3.64 0.09
C PHE A 516 0.86 -3.06 0.91
N LYS A 517 -0.35 -3.61 0.72
CA LYS A 517 -1.56 -3.24 1.47
C LYS A 517 -1.52 -3.75 2.90
N LEU A 518 -1.03 -4.96 3.15
CA LEU A 518 -0.80 -5.48 4.50
C LEU A 518 0.15 -4.56 5.27
N ALA A 519 1.23 -4.11 4.65
CA ALA A 519 2.16 -3.18 5.29
C ALA A 519 1.45 -1.89 5.71
N TRP A 520 0.59 -1.29 4.87
CA TRP A 520 -0.18 -0.10 5.23
C TRP A 520 -1.26 -0.40 6.29
N ASN A 521 -1.89 -1.56 6.23
CA ASN A 521 -2.82 -2.01 7.26
C ASN A 521 -2.16 -2.08 8.64
N LEU A 522 -0.94 -2.61 8.72
CA LEU A 522 -0.15 -2.65 9.95
C LEU A 522 0.20 -1.23 10.45
N VAL A 523 0.44 -0.26 9.57
CA VAL A 523 0.59 1.16 9.96
C VAL A 523 -0.66 1.67 10.67
N SER A 524 -1.84 1.37 10.13
CA SER A 524 -3.11 1.78 10.73
C SER A 524 -3.37 1.11 12.08
N GLN A 525 -2.83 -0.09 12.31
CA GLN A 525 -2.79 -0.74 13.62
C GLN A 525 -1.71 -0.20 14.58
N LYS A 526 -0.90 0.78 14.15
CA LYS A 526 0.29 1.29 14.84
C LYS A 526 1.40 0.24 15.04
N ARG A 527 1.42 -0.81 14.22
CA ARG A 527 2.46 -1.86 14.16
C ARG A 527 3.52 -1.45 13.13
N TYR A 528 4.19 -0.35 13.41
CA TYR A 528 5.11 0.30 12.47
C TYR A 528 6.37 -0.53 12.19
N GLU A 529 6.82 -1.32 13.16
CA GLU A 529 7.99 -2.19 13.09
C GLU A 529 7.81 -3.23 11.99
N GLU A 530 6.69 -3.95 12.01
CA GLU A 530 6.34 -4.97 11.01
C GLU A 530 6.09 -4.34 9.64
N SER A 531 5.37 -3.21 9.60
CA SER A 531 5.15 -2.46 8.36
C SER A 531 6.47 -2.05 7.68
N ASN A 532 7.40 -1.49 8.46
CA ASN A 532 8.72 -1.10 7.96
C ASN A 532 9.53 -2.28 7.45
N GLN A 533 9.44 -3.44 8.11
CA GLN A 533 10.08 -4.66 7.65
C GLN A 533 9.53 -5.08 6.28
N ILE A 534 8.21 -5.17 6.12
CA ILE A 534 7.58 -5.59 4.87
C ILE A 534 7.95 -4.62 3.74
N TYR A 535 7.81 -3.31 3.95
CA TYR A 535 8.19 -2.32 2.92
C TYR A 535 9.67 -2.42 2.53
N LYS A 536 10.58 -2.63 3.48
CA LYS A 536 12.00 -2.80 3.15
C LYS A 536 12.30 -4.10 2.41
N MET A 537 11.54 -5.17 2.64
CA MET A 537 11.64 -6.40 1.85
C MET A 537 11.17 -6.16 0.41
N LEU A 538 10.05 -5.45 0.24
CA LEU A 538 9.53 -5.07 -1.08
C LEU A 538 10.52 -4.22 -1.89
N LEU A 539 11.35 -3.38 -1.25
CA LEU A 539 12.39 -2.61 -1.94
C LEU A 539 13.41 -3.48 -2.70
N SER A 540 13.62 -4.73 -2.28
CA SER A 540 14.53 -5.65 -2.96
C SER A 540 13.86 -6.52 -4.04
N GLU A 541 12.53 -6.50 -4.12
CA GLU A 541 11.72 -7.40 -4.95
C GLU A 541 11.01 -6.65 -6.11
N SER A 542 10.77 -5.34 -6.00
CA SER A 542 9.91 -4.58 -6.90
C SER A 542 10.63 -3.51 -7.74
N LYS A 543 10.06 -3.21 -8.91
CA LYS A 543 10.44 -2.08 -9.78
C LYS A 543 9.85 -0.73 -9.30
N ASP A 544 8.78 -0.74 -8.51
CA ASP A 544 8.06 0.46 -8.02
C ASP A 544 8.68 1.02 -6.74
N VAL A 545 9.98 1.32 -6.81
CA VAL A 545 10.79 1.66 -5.64
C VAL A 545 10.39 3.03 -5.04
N ASP A 546 9.93 3.98 -5.86
CA ASP A 546 9.46 5.30 -5.42
C ASP A 546 8.21 5.21 -4.54
N GLN A 547 7.23 4.39 -4.93
CA GLN A 547 6.01 4.15 -4.16
C GLN A 547 6.31 3.55 -2.79
N ILE A 548 7.29 2.65 -2.70
CA ILE A 548 7.69 2.05 -1.42
C ILE A 548 8.42 3.07 -0.54
N TYR A 549 9.33 3.87 -1.11
CA TYR A 549 9.97 4.96 -0.37
C TYR A 549 8.97 6.01 0.12
N PHE A 550 7.94 6.32 -0.68
CA PHE A 550 6.84 7.20 -0.29
C PHE A 550 6.11 6.66 0.96
N GLN A 551 5.78 5.36 1.00
CA GLN A 551 5.16 4.80 2.20
C GLN A 551 6.11 4.76 3.39
N LEU A 552 7.37 4.35 3.21
CA LEU A 552 8.38 4.35 4.29
C LEU A 552 8.54 5.75 4.90
N ALA A 553 8.54 6.79 4.08
CA ALA A 553 8.56 8.18 4.56
C ALA A 553 7.34 8.49 5.42
N LYS A 554 6.12 8.15 4.97
CA LYS A 554 4.88 8.31 5.76
C LYS A 554 4.90 7.53 7.06
N VAL A 555 5.36 6.27 7.06
CA VAL A 555 5.49 5.46 8.27
C VAL A 555 6.45 6.12 9.26
N ASN A 556 7.59 6.62 8.78
CA ASN A 556 8.56 7.29 9.66
C ASN A 556 8.06 8.64 10.19
N LEU A 557 7.19 9.36 9.46
CA LEU A 557 6.49 10.53 10.00
C LEU A 557 5.57 10.15 11.16
N LEU A 558 4.77 9.09 10.99
CA LEU A 558 3.89 8.59 12.05
C LEU A 558 4.66 8.07 13.26
N GLN A 559 5.83 7.46 13.04
CA GLN A 559 6.77 7.06 14.10
C GLN A 559 7.50 8.23 14.78
N LYS A 560 7.24 9.49 14.38
CA LYS A 560 7.95 10.69 14.88
C LYS A 560 9.47 10.61 14.66
N LYS A 561 9.92 10.04 13.53
CA LYS A 561 11.32 9.94 13.09
C LYS A 561 11.57 10.85 11.86
N PRO A 562 11.52 12.18 12.00
CA PRO A 562 11.50 13.12 10.86
C PRO A 562 12.75 13.04 9.98
N LYS A 563 13.93 12.78 10.55
CA LYS A 563 15.17 12.60 9.77
C LYS A 563 15.10 11.40 8.82
N ASN A 564 14.57 10.27 9.29
CA ASN A 564 14.39 9.08 8.44
C ASN A 564 13.29 9.31 7.40
N ALA A 565 12.19 9.95 7.81
CA ALA A 565 11.10 10.30 6.90
C ALA A 565 11.59 11.19 5.75
N LEU A 566 12.38 12.22 6.07
CA LEU A 566 13.01 13.11 5.09
C LEU A 566 13.95 12.35 4.15
N ARG A 567 14.78 11.45 4.68
CA ARG A 567 15.68 10.61 3.87
C ARG A 567 14.91 9.76 2.86
N PHE A 568 13.80 9.12 3.26
CA PHE A 568 13.00 8.30 2.35
C PHE A 568 12.18 9.16 1.38
N ALA A 569 11.64 10.30 1.81
CA ALA A 569 10.91 11.22 0.93
C ALA A 569 11.83 11.79 -0.17
N ASN A 570 13.06 12.17 0.18
CA ASN A 570 14.07 12.57 -0.80
C ASN A 570 14.34 11.47 -1.83
N LYS A 571 14.47 10.21 -1.40
CA LYS A 571 14.66 9.09 -2.34
C LYS A 571 13.47 8.89 -3.27
N ALA A 572 12.24 8.99 -2.77
CA ALA A 572 11.04 8.89 -3.60
C ALA A 572 11.00 10.03 -4.63
N PHE A 573 11.27 11.27 -4.21
CA PHE A 573 11.28 12.44 -5.08
C PHE A 573 12.36 12.39 -6.15
N VAL A 574 13.59 11.97 -5.82
CA VAL A 574 14.69 11.85 -6.80
C VAL A 574 14.39 10.81 -7.89
N ILE A 575 13.70 9.72 -7.54
CA ILE A 575 13.30 8.70 -8.53
C ILE A 575 12.15 9.21 -9.39
N ASN A 576 11.17 9.89 -8.79
CA ASN A 576 9.97 10.39 -9.48
C ASN A 576 9.60 11.80 -8.99
N PRO A 577 10.09 12.87 -9.65
CA PRO A 577 9.83 14.25 -9.26
C PRO A 577 8.42 14.70 -9.70
N ASN A 578 7.40 14.37 -8.91
CA ASN A 578 6.01 14.76 -9.15
C ASN A 578 5.39 15.49 -7.95
N ASP A 579 4.26 16.17 -8.16
CA ASP A 579 3.59 16.99 -7.15
C ASP A 579 3.20 16.22 -5.88
N LYS A 580 2.87 14.93 -6.03
CA LYS A 580 2.58 14.02 -4.91
C LYS A 580 3.82 13.83 -4.01
N ASN A 581 4.98 13.57 -4.62
CA ASN A 581 6.24 13.38 -3.91
C ASN A 581 6.78 14.72 -3.36
N SER A 582 6.61 15.83 -4.08
CA SER A 582 6.90 17.19 -3.60
C SER A 582 6.11 17.53 -2.33
N LEU A 583 4.80 17.21 -2.30
CA LEU A 583 3.96 17.45 -1.14
C LEU A 583 4.42 16.63 0.08
N LEU A 584 4.76 15.36 -0.11
CA LEU A 584 5.28 14.52 0.98
C LEU A 584 6.64 15.03 1.47
N LEU A 585 7.54 15.42 0.57
CA LEU A 585 8.83 15.98 0.93
C LEU A 585 8.68 17.27 1.74
N GLY A 586 7.81 18.18 1.31
CA GLY A 586 7.45 19.37 2.06
C GLY A 586 6.93 19.05 3.47
N ARG A 587 6.02 18.07 3.61
CA ARG A 587 5.55 17.59 4.93
C ARG A 587 6.68 17.04 5.81
N CYS A 588 7.61 16.29 5.22
CA CYS A 588 8.78 15.78 5.93
C CYS A 588 9.72 16.90 6.39
N LEU A 589 9.94 17.92 5.57
CA LEU A 589 10.73 19.12 5.92
C LEU A 589 10.07 19.88 7.08
N VAL A 590 8.74 20.07 7.04
CA VAL A 590 7.97 20.67 8.15
C VAL A 590 8.17 19.88 9.44
N ALA A 591 8.02 18.55 9.39
CA ALA A 591 8.23 17.69 10.56
C ALA A 591 9.69 17.74 11.07
N ASN A 592 10.66 17.97 10.20
CA ASN A 592 12.06 18.19 10.55
C ASN A 592 12.40 19.66 10.91
N LYS A 593 11.38 20.52 11.05
CA LYS A 593 11.47 21.95 11.40
C LYS A 593 12.21 22.82 10.36
N GLN A 594 12.31 22.34 9.12
CA GLN A 594 12.91 23.04 7.98
C GLN A 594 11.84 23.79 7.18
N TYR A 595 11.25 24.83 7.79
CA TYR A 595 10.06 25.49 7.23
C TYR A 595 10.33 26.23 5.91
N LYS A 596 11.48 26.91 5.78
CA LYS A 596 11.80 27.69 4.55
C LYS A 596 11.90 26.80 3.31
N GLU A 597 12.61 25.69 3.44
CA GLU A 597 12.77 24.69 2.37
C GLU A 597 11.43 24.02 2.04
N ALA A 598 10.61 23.72 3.06
CA ALA A 598 9.27 23.16 2.83
C ALA A 598 8.39 24.07 1.97
N PHE A 599 8.43 25.39 2.20
CA PHE A 599 7.65 26.36 1.42
C PHE A 599 8.05 26.38 -0.06
N GLN A 600 9.34 26.23 -0.38
CA GLN A 600 9.80 26.18 -1.76
C GLN A 600 9.18 25.00 -2.51
N TYR A 601 9.19 23.80 -1.92
CA TYR A 601 8.56 22.62 -2.52
C TYR A 601 7.03 22.72 -2.61
N PHE A 602 6.38 23.34 -1.62
CA PHE A 602 4.93 23.56 -1.68
C PHE A 602 4.53 24.58 -2.77
N GLN A 603 5.35 25.59 -3.02
CA GLN A 603 5.09 26.60 -4.05
C GLN A 603 5.22 26.04 -5.47
N GLN A 604 6.13 25.08 -5.69
CA GLN A 604 6.36 24.43 -6.99
C GLN A 604 5.24 23.48 -7.44
N ILE A 605 4.30 23.13 -6.55
CA ILE A 605 3.17 22.27 -6.90
C ILE A 605 2.19 23.02 -7.79
N GLU A 606 1.80 22.42 -8.91
CA GLU A 606 0.93 23.00 -9.94
C GLU A 606 -0.45 22.32 -10.01
N GLU A 607 -0.51 20.99 -9.83
CA GLU A 607 -1.77 20.24 -9.87
C GLU A 607 -2.73 20.73 -8.79
N LYS A 608 -3.91 21.20 -9.23
CA LYS A 608 -4.94 21.82 -8.38
C LYS A 608 -5.27 21.02 -7.11
N LYS A 609 -5.31 19.69 -7.22
CA LYS A 609 -5.59 18.78 -6.09
C LYS A 609 -4.52 18.86 -5.00
N TYR A 610 -3.24 18.79 -5.38
CA TYR A 610 -2.12 18.86 -4.45
C TYR A 610 -1.83 20.30 -4.03
N LYS A 611 -2.06 21.28 -4.91
CA LYS A 611 -1.90 22.70 -4.60
C LYS A 611 -2.76 23.14 -3.43
N LYS A 612 -4.06 22.81 -3.46
CA LYS A 612 -4.96 23.06 -2.33
C LYS A 612 -4.43 22.47 -1.02
N GLN A 613 -3.88 21.26 -1.05
CA GLN A 613 -3.30 20.64 0.16
C GLN A 613 -2.02 21.36 0.59
N ALA A 614 -1.14 21.70 -0.34
CA ALA A 614 0.09 22.45 -0.08
C ALA A 614 -0.21 23.81 0.58
N ASP A 615 -1.22 24.53 0.09
CA ASP A 615 -1.67 25.80 0.67
C ASP A 615 -2.17 25.62 2.11
N ILE A 616 -2.94 24.56 2.37
CA ILE A 616 -3.39 24.23 3.73
C ILE A 616 -2.19 23.93 4.64
N GLU A 617 -1.20 23.14 4.19
CA GLU A 617 -0.01 22.83 4.97
C GLU A 617 0.84 24.09 5.25
N MET A 618 1.03 24.96 4.25
CA MET A 618 1.72 26.24 4.42
C MET A 618 0.99 27.13 5.44
N GLY A 619 -0.33 27.27 5.32
CA GLY A 619 -1.14 28.00 6.29
C GLY A 619 -1.05 27.42 7.72
N LYS A 620 -1.02 26.08 7.86
CA LYS A 620 -0.83 25.41 9.16
C LYS A 620 0.56 25.66 9.75
N VAL A 621 1.59 25.77 8.92
CA VAL A 621 2.93 26.18 9.37
C VAL A 621 2.93 27.65 9.82
N LEU A 622 2.29 28.54 9.05
CA LEU A 622 2.13 29.94 9.43
C LEU A 622 1.36 30.09 10.74
N LEU A 623 0.31 29.29 11.00
CA LEU A 623 -0.43 29.32 12.26
C LEU A 623 0.46 29.10 13.50
N LYS A 624 1.52 28.30 13.35
CA LYS A 624 2.50 28.05 14.42
C LYS A 624 3.46 29.22 14.62
N GLN A 625 3.64 30.08 13.61
CA GLN A 625 4.58 31.21 13.61
C GLN A 625 3.86 32.54 13.92
N ASN A 626 2.82 32.87 13.17
CA ASN A 626 2.01 34.08 13.29
C ASN A 626 0.56 33.80 12.85
N LYS A 627 -0.37 33.88 13.81
CA LYS A 627 -1.80 33.59 13.57
C LYS A 627 -2.49 34.56 12.62
N GLU A 628 -2.13 35.84 12.66
CA GLU A 628 -2.76 36.88 11.84
C GLU A 628 -2.37 36.70 10.37
N LEU A 629 -1.07 36.51 10.09
CA LEU A 629 -0.58 36.21 8.75
C LEU A 629 -1.18 34.92 8.20
N ALA A 630 -1.30 33.89 9.05
CA ALA A 630 -1.92 32.64 8.63
C ALA A 630 -3.41 32.82 8.28
N GLN A 631 -4.14 33.66 9.02
CA GLN A 631 -5.54 33.93 8.74
C GLN A 631 -5.73 34.59 7.37
N VAL A 632 -4.93 35.62 7.06
CA VAL A 632 -4.94 36.26 5.74
C VAL A 632 -4.59 35.24 4.64
N PHE A 633 -3.56 34.43 4.87
CA PHE A 633 -3.17 33.38 3.92
C PHE A 633 -4.30 32.37 3.65
N PHE A 634 -5.04 31.96 4.68
CA PHE A 634 -6.21 31.09 4.50
C PHE A 634 -7.38 31.78 3.81
N GLN A 635 -7.56 33.10 4.00
CA GLN A 635 -8.57 33.87 3.28
C GLN A 635 -8.26 33.89 1.78
N ASP A 636 -7.00 34.16 1.40
CA ASP A 636 -6.55 34.10 0.01
C ASP A 636 -6.73 32.69 -0.58
N GLY A 637 -6.35 31.67 0.17
CA GLY A 637 -6.57 30.27 -0.22
C GLY A 637 -8.07 29.94 -0.38
N TYR A 638 -8.95 30.48 0.47
CA TYR A 638 -10.39 30.27 0.35
C TYR A 638 -10.98 30.97 -0.89
N ILE A 639 -10.46 32.13 -1.28
CA ILE A 639 -10.85 32.81 -2.52
C ILE A 639 -10.53 31.94 -3.74
N LEU A 640 -9.37 31.28 -3.74
CA LEU A 640 -8.96 30.36 -4.82
C LEU A 640 -9.77 29.04 -4.82
N TYR A 641 -10.19 28.58 -3.64
CA TYR A 641 -10.92 27.32 -3.45
C TYR A 641 -12.19 27.49 -2.60
N PRO A 642 -13.22 28.20 -3.11
CA PRO A 642 -14.39 28.61 -2.32
C PRO A 642 -15.26 27.45 -1.83
N ASN A 643 -15.09 26.26 -2.41
CA ASN A 643 -15.77 25.03 -2.03
C ASN A 643 -15.06 24.24 -0.92
N SER A 644 -13.91 24.69 -0.43
CA SER A 644 -13.15 23.97 0.62
C SER A 644 -13.63 24.37 2.01
N ILE A 645 -14.33 23.44 2.69
CA ILE A 645 -14.83 23.67 4.05
C ILE A 645 -13.69 23.82 5.08
N GLU A 646 -12.56 23.15 4.87
CA GLU A 646 -11.38 23.25 5.72
C GLU A 646 -10.73 24.64 5.61
N LEU A 647 -10.63 25.21 4.40
CA LEU A 647 -10.13 26.58 4.20
C LEU A 647 -11.11 27.62 4.75
N TYR A 648 -12.43 27.38 4.61
CA TYR A 648 -13.44 28.23 5.24
C TYR A 648 -13.33 28.24 6.78
N PHE A 649 -13.05 27.08 7.38
CA PHE A 649 -12.78 26.96 8.80
C PHE A 649 -11.56 27.79 9.22
N TYR A 650 -10.41 27.56 8.59
CA TYR A 650 -9.15 28.22 8.98
C TYR A 650 -9.10 29.72 8.67
N SER A 651 -9.77 30.19 7.62
CA SER A 651 -9.89 31.64 7.30
C SER A 651 -10.69 32.43 8.34
N ASN A 652 -11.49 31.74 9.16
CA ASN A 652 -12.31 32.30 10.23
C ASN A 652 -11.91 31.75 11.60
N ILE A 653 -10.63 31.36 11.78
CA ILE A 653 -10.17 30.68 13.00
C ILE A 653 -10.43 31.45 14.30
N SER A 654 -10.56 32.78 14.25
CA SER A 654 -10.91 33.62 15.41
C SER A 654 -12.35 33.45 15.88
N LYS A 655 -13.27 33.01 15.01
CA LYS A 655 -14.73 32.88 15.25
C LYS A 655 -15.19 31.43 15.47
N ILE A 656 -14.27 30.47 15.60
CA ILE A 656 -14.59 29.03 15.64
C ILE A 656 -15.44 28.59 16.84
N LYS A 657 -15.65 29.48 17.83
CA LYS A 657 -16.49 29.26 19.01
C LYS A 657 -17.80 30.07 18.96
N ASP A 658 -17.98 30.90 17.94
CA ASP A 658 -19.17 31.75 17.80
C ASP A 658 -20.30 30.89 17.23
N ASP A 659 -21.48 30.95 17.85
CA ASP A 659 -22.63 30.12 17.47
C ASP A 659 -23.05 30.36 16.01
N ASP A 660 -23.08 31.62 15.56
CA ASP A 660 -23.41 31.97 14.16
C ASP A 660 -22.47 31.34 13.15
N PHE A 661 -21.18 31.25 13.48
CA PHE A 661 -20.18 30.65 12.61
C PHE A 661 -20.30 29.12 12.58
N ILE A 662 -20.57 28.50 13.74
CA ILE A 662 -20.84 27.06 13.84
C ILE A 662 -22.06 26.69 12.98
N ASP A 663 -23.15 27.46 13.06
CA ASP A 663 -24.34 27.26 12.24
C ASP A 663 -24.05 27.45 10.74
N SER A 664 -23.25 28.45 10.38
CA SER A 664 -22.78 28.65 9.00
C SER A 664 -21.98 27.44 8.49
N LEU A 665 -21.06 26.88 9.29
CA LEU A 665 -20.30 25.68 8.95
C LEU A 665 -21.21 24.47 8.70
N ILE A 666 -22.20 24.25 9.57
CA ILE A 666 -23.15 23.14 9.44
C ILE A 666 -24.00 23.27 8.16
N LYS A 667 -24.42 24.50 7.81
CA LYS A 667 -25.18 24.79 6.58
C LYS A 667 -24.32 24.62 5.33
N LYS A 668 -23.06 25.06 5.35
CA LYS A 668 -22.14 24.96 4.20
C LYS A 668 -21.67 23.53 3.92
N ALA A 669 -21.54 22.70 4.95
CA ALA A 669 -21.10 21.32 4.79
C ALA A 669 -22.13 20.50 3.98
N LYS A 670 -21.66 19.92 2.87
CA LYS A 670 -22.52 19.25 1.88
C LYS A 670 -23.03 17.90 2.36
N ASN A 671 -22.19 17.15 3.06
CA ASN A 671 -22.46 15.77 3.46
C ASN A 671 -21.88 15.45 4.86
N ALA A 672 -22.17 14.25 5.36
CA ALA A 672 -21.70 13.78 6.66
C ALA A 672 -20.17 13.65 6.74
N GLU A 673 -19.49 13.39 5.62
CA GLU A 673 -18.02 13.34 5.55
C GLU A 673 -17.39 14.70 5.85
N GLU A 674 -17.89 15.79 5.24
CA GLU A 674 -17.40 17.15 5.51
C GLU A 674 -17.66 17.57 6.97
N LEU A 675 -18.84 17.26 7.52
CA LEU A 675 -19.13 17.51 8.93
C LEU A 675 -18.18 16.72 9.86
N SER A 676 -17.87 15.47 9.51
CA SER A 676 -16.91 14.65 10.27
C SER A 676 -15.49 15.17 10.15
N LYS A 677 -15.07 15.71 9.01
CA LYS A 677 -13.77 16.39 8.85
C LYS A 677 -13.67 17.59 9.79
N ILE A 678 -14.72 18.42 9.86
CA ILE A 678 -14.77 19.55 10.80
C ILE A 678 -14.72 19.05 12.24
N ALA A 679 -15.44 17.97 12.57
CA ALA A 679 -15.41 17.35 13.89
C ALA A 679 -13.98 16.94 14.29
N TRP A 680 -13.22 16.36 13.36
CA TRP A 680 -11.80 16.03 13.57
C TRP A 680 -10.92 17.28 13.71
N ILE A 681 -11.17 18.34 12.96
CA ILE A 681 -10.44 19.62 13.12
C ILE A 681 -10.69 20.22 14.51
N TYR A 682 -11.93 20.22 15.01
CA TYR A 682 -12.22 20.63 16.39
C TYR A 682 -11.53 19.71 17.42
N ALA A 683 -11.46 18.41 17.16
CA ALA A 683 -10.74 17.48 18.01
C ALA A 683 -9.24 17.80 18.09
N ASP A 684 -8.61 18.11 16.95
CA ASP A 684 -7.20 18.49 16.86
C ASP A 684 -6.90 19.82 17.58
N LEU A 685 -7.90 20.69 17.70
CA LEU A 685 -7.81 21.95 18.46
C LEU A 685 -8.16 21.78 19.95
N ASP A 686 -8.36 20.55 20.43
CA ASP A 686 -8.76 20.21 21.81
C ASP A 686 -10.09 20.87 22.23
N LEU A 687 -11.02 20.94 21.28
CA LEU A 687 -12.35 21.51 21.41
C LEU A 687 -13.40 20.39 21.35
N ASN A 688 -13.31 19.44 22.29
CA ASN A 688 -14.05 18.17 22.28
C ASN A 688 -15.58 18.33 22.25
N GLN A 689 -16.14 19.30 22.98
CA GLN A 689 -17.58 19.56 22.97
C GLN A 689 -18.13 19.85 21.55
N TYR A 690 -17.39 20.64 20.76
CA TYR A 690 -17.76 20.97 19.39
C TYR A 690 -17.50 19.78 18.45
N SER A 691 -16.42 19.04 18.69
CA SER A 691 -16.16 17.80 17.95
C SER A 691 -17.33 16.81 18.08
N ILE A 692 -17.84 16.59 19.30
CA ILE A 692 -19.01 15.75 19.58
C ILE A 692 -20.25 16.29 18.86
N LEU A 693 -20.52 17.60 18.93
CA LEU A 693 -21.63 18.24 18.23
C LEU A 693 -21.59 17.97 16.72
N PHE A 694 -20.45 18.20 16.06
CA PHE A 694 -20.31 18.00 14.62
C PHE A 694 -20.46 16.52 14.21
N PHE A 695 -19.98 15.57 15.02
CA PHE A 695 -20.27 14.15 14.76
C PHE A 695 -21.76 13.82 14.91
N GLN A 696 -22.45 14.37 15.91
CA GLN A 696 -23.90 14.20 16.05
C GLN A 696 -24.64 14.78 14.84
N LYS A 697 -24.24 15.98 14.36
CA LYS A 697 -24.81 16.59 13.15
C LYS A 697 -24.52 15.77 11.89
N ALA A 698 -23.34 15.15 11.79
CA ALA A 698 -23.01 14.25 10.70
C ALA A 698 -23.93 13.02 10.68
N ILE A 699 -24.20 12.41 11.84
CA ILE A 699 -25.12 11.27 11.98
C ILE A 699 -26.57 11.68 11.69
N GLN A 700 -26.98 12.89 12.07
CA GLN A 700 -28.30 13.43 11.73
C GLN A 700 -28.45 13.65 10.21
N ARG A 701 -27.38 14.09 9.52
CA ARG A 701 -27.36 14.27 8.07
C ARG A 701 -27.40 12.92 7.34
N ASP A 702 -26.68 11.93 7.86
CA ASP A 702 -26.64 10.58 7.31
C ASP A 702 -26.41 9.54 8.41
N ASN A 703 -27.48 8.83 8.80
CA ASN A 703 -27.41 7.81 9.84
C ASN A 703 -26.65 6.55 9.40
N ASN A 704 -26.44 6.31 8.10
CA ASN A 704 -25.68 5.15 7.63
C ASN A 704 -24.17 5.42 7.61
N TYR A 705 -23.75 6.67 7.80
CA TYR A 705 -22.34 7.06 7.77
C TYR A 705 -21.59 6.60 9.03
N TYR A 706 -21.00 5.40 8.93
CA TYR A 706 -20.29 4.74 10.03
C TYR A 706 -19.11 5.55 10.61
N PRO A 707 -18.28 6.25 9.81
CA PRO A 707 -17.14 7.01 10.35
C PRO A 707 -17.55 8.07 11.38
N ALA A 708 -18.73 8.69 11.23
CA ALA A 708 -19.23 9.64 12.23
C ALA A 708 -19.66 8.96 13.54
N LYS A 709 -20.33 7.79 13.46
CA LYS A 709 -20.72 7.01 14.64
C LYS A 709 -19.50 6.54 15.45
N PHE A 710 -18.51 6.02 14.75
CA PHE A 710 -17.25 5.61 15.36
C PHE A 710 -16.47 6.81 15.92
N GLY A 711 -16.37 7.91 15.17
CA GLY A 711 -15.74 9.15 15.61
C GLY A 711 -16.40 9.74 16.86
N LEU A 712 -17.74 9.75 16.91
CA LEU A 712 -18.52 10.15 18.09
C LEU A 712 -18.15 9.32 19.32
N ALA A 713 -18.20 7.99 19.22
CA ALA A 713 -17.86 7.09 20.32
C ALA A 713 -16.41 7.31 20.81
N GLN A 714 -15.48 7.52 19.87
CA GLN A 714 -14.09 7.84 20.21
C GLN A 714 -13.95 9.20 20.92
N ARG A 715 -14.66 10.24 20.50
CA ARG A 715 -14.58 11.55 21.18
C ARG A 715 -15.25 11.54 22.54
N MET A 716 -16.38 10.86 22.68
CA MET A 716 -17.05 10.68 23.97
C MET A 716 -16.13 9.97 24.97
N SER A 717 -15.22 9.10 24.53
CA SER A 717 -14.23 8.46 25.41
C SER A 717 -13.29 9.42 26.16
N VAL A 718 -13.17 10.67 25.70
CA VAL A 718 -12.32 11.69 26.32
C VAL A 718 -13.04 12.42 27.45
N ASP A 719 -14.29 12.84 27.25
CA ASP A 719 -15.07 13.66 28.20
C ASP A 719 -16.12 12.87 28.98
N ASN A 720 -16.82 11.93 28.34
CA ASN A 720 -17.95 11.19 28.92
C ASN A 720 -17.76 9.67 28.75
N GLN A 721 -16.88 9.13 29.59
CA GLN A 721 -16.36 7.76 29.46
C GLN A 721 -17.43 6.67 29.64
N ILE A 722 -18.49 6.91 30.42
CA ILE A 722 -19.56 5.92 30.67
C ILE A 722 -20.42 5.78 29.41
N ASP A 723 -20.99 6.89 28.92
CA ASP A 723 -21.82 6.91 27.72
C ASP A 723 -21.06 6.42 26.47
N ALA A 724 -19.73 6.63 26.44
CA ALA A 724 -18.88 6.10 25.39
C ALA A 724 -18.88 4.56 25.34
N VAL A 725 -18.87 3.87 26.49
CA VAL A 725 -18.92 2.40 26.56
C VAL A 725 -20.22 1.88 25.95
N GLU A 726 -21.35 2.52 26.27
CA GLU A 726 -22.66 2.16 25.70
C GLU A 726 -22.67 2.32 24.18
N LYS A 727 -22.09 3.41 23.65
CA LYS A 727 -21.97 3.61 22.19
C LYS A 727 -21.07 2.57 21.51
N PHE A 728 -19.99 2.14 22.16
CA PHE A 728 -19.19 1.03 21.63
C PHE A 728 -19.96 -0.30 21.67
N ASP A 729 -20.79 -0.54 22.68
CA ASP A 729 -21.64 -1.73 22.76
C ASP A 729 -22.74 -1.75 21.70
N GLU A 730 -23.35 -0.60 21.38
CA GLU A 730 -24.26 -0.46 20.23
C GLU A 730 -23.56 -0.84 18.91
N LEU A 731 -22.35 -0.33 18.67
CA LEU A 731 -21.58 -0.65 17.46
C LEU A 731 -21.15 -2.11 17.41
N LEU A 732 -20.82 -2.73 18.55
CA LEU A 732 -20.44 -4.14 18.65
C LEU A 732 -21.60 -5.10 18.36
N LYS A 733 -22.87 -4.68 18.53
CA LYS A 733 -24.03 -5.47 18.10
C LYS A 733 -24.08 -5.64 16.58
N VAL A 734 -23.67 -4.60 15.83
CA VAL A 734 -23.64 -4.60 14.36
C VAL A 734 -22.36 -5.24 13.82
N PHE A 735 -21.23 -4.94 14.45
CA PHE A 735 -19.91 -5.46 14.08
C PHE A 735 -19.35 -6.35 15.19
N PRO A 736 -19.91 -7.56 15.39
CA PRO A 736 -19.44 -8.47 16.42
C PRO A 736 -17.97 -8.80 16.21
N GLN A 737 -17.24 -8.90 17.33
CA GLN A 737 -15.80 -9.19 17.36
C GLN A 737 -14.95 -8.17 16.59
N SER A 738 -15.45 -6.95 16.33
CA SER A 738 -14.60 -5.89 15.77
C SER A 738 -13.47 -5.57 16.74
N TYR A 739 -12.25 -5.85 16.29
CA TYR A 739 -11.05 -5.73 17.11
C TYR A 739 -10.85 -4.31 17.62
N GLN A 740 -11.10 -3.33 16.76
CA GLN A 740 -10.94 -1.92 17.06
C GLN A 740 -11.96 -1.46 18.12
N LEU A 741 -13.23 -1.85 18.01
CA LEU A 741 -14.27 -1.48 18.98
C LEU A 741 -13.97 -2.10 20.35
N LEU A 742 -13.59 -3.38 20.39
CA LEU A 742 -13.17 -4.06 21.63
C LEU A 742 -11.95 -3.40 22.26
N LEU A 743 -10.95 -2.99 21.46
CA LEU A 743 -9.77 -2.28 21.94
C LEU A 743 -10.12 -0.94 22.59
N TRP A 744 -10.99 -0.15 21.97
CA TRP A 744 -11.45 1.11 22.56
C TRP A 744 -12.23 0.89 23.84
N LYS A 745 -13.15 -0.09 23.88
CA LYS A 745 -13.87 -0.46 25.11
C LYS A 745 -12.90 -0.86 26.23
N ALA A 746 -11.91 -1.71 25.93
CA ALA A 746 -10.91 -2.13 26.91
C ALA A 746 -10.12 -0.94 27.48
N LYS A 747 -9.71 0.01 26.63
CA LYS A 747 -9.00 1.23 27.06
C LYS A 747 -9.85 2.10 27.98
N ILE A 748 -11.11 2.32 27.64
CA ILE A 748 -12.03 3.15 28.43
C ILE A 748 -12.26 2.53 29.81
N LEU A 749 -12.48 1.22 29.87
CA LEU A 749 -12.58 0.49 31.14
C LEU A 749 -11.29 0.62 31.98
N GLY A 750 -10.13 0.58 31.33
CA GLY A 750 -8.85 0.84 31.99
C GLY A 750 -8.75 2.27 32.55
N TRP A 751 -9.17 3.28 31.79
CA TRP A 751 -9.14 4.69 32.22
C TRP A 751 -10.14 5.02 33.33
N THR A 752 -11.29 4.33 33.36
CA THR A 752 -12.34 4.44 34.39
C THR A 752 -12.07 3.57 35.63
N LYS A 753 -10.91 2.91 35.70
CA LYS A 753 -10.47 2.04 36.80
C LYS A 753 -11.27 0.72 36.94
N HIS A 754 -11.96 0.30 35.89
CA HIS A 754 -12.57 -1.05 35.78
C HIS A 754 -11.56 -2.05 35.22
N TYR A 755 -10.42 -2.19 35.92
CA TYR A 755 -9.26 -2.91 35.41
C TYR A 755 -9.53 -4.39 35.13
N GLN A 756 -10.31 -5.08 35.98
CA GLN A 756 -10.61 -6.50 35.80
C GLN A 756 -11.44 -6.77 34.53
N GLU A 757 -12.43 -5.91 34.24
CA GLU A 757 -13.22 -6.00 33.01
C GLU A 757 -12.36 -5.67 31.78
N SER A 758 -11.52 -4.64 31.87
CA SER A 758 -10.56 -4.29 30.84
C SER A 758 -9.62 -5.48 30.51
N LEU A 759 -9.05 -6.15 31.53
CA LEU A 759 -8.18 -7.32 31.36
C LEU A 759 -8.90 -8.52 30.72
N LYS A 760 -10.20 -8.72 31.00
CA LYS A 760 -11.02 -9.74 30.33
C LYS A 760 -11.15 -9.43 28.84
N ILE A 761 -11.47 -8.20 28.46
CA ILE A 761 -11.57 -7.80 27.05
C ILE A 761 -10.21 -7.90 26.34
N TYR A 762 -9.12 -7.50 26.99
CA TYR A 762 -7.78 -7.70 26.44
C TYR A 762 -7.43 -9.17 26.23
N SER A 763 -7.93 -10.08 27.07
CA SER A 763 -7.77 -11.52 26.86
C SER A 763 -8.58 -12.02 25.64
N ILE A 764 -9.76 -11.45 25.37
CA ILE A 764 -10.50 -11.71 24.13
C ILE A 764 -9.71 -11.23 22.91
N LEU A 765 -9.18 -10.00 22.96
CA LEU A 765 -8.34 -9.43 21.90
C LEU A 765 -7.07 -10.24 21.64
N GLU A 766 -6.46 -10.74 22.71
CA GLU A 766 -5.29 -11.63 22.65
C GLU A 766 -5.64 -12.97 22.01
N ASN A 767 -6.80 -13.57 22.34
CA ASN A 767 -7.25 -14.80 21.69
C ASN A 767 -7.56 -14.60 20.19
N LEU A 768 -8.08 -13.43 19.82
CA LEU A 768 -8.29 -13.08 18.41
C LEU A 768 -6.93 -12.94 17.69
N ASN A 769 -5.97 -12.19 18.26
CA ASN A 769 -4.65 -12.00 17.67
C ASN A 769 -3.51 -12.24 18.68
N PRO A 770 -3.08 -13.50 18.89
CA PRO A 770 -2.09 -13.83 19.91
C PRO A 770 -0.71 -13.22 19.65
N LYS A 771 -0.42 -12.87 18.39
CA LYS A 771 0.87 -12.32 17.96
C LYS A 771 0.91 -10.79 17.96
N ASN A 772 -0.16 -10.09 18.36
CA ASN A 772 -0.14 -8.63 18.38
C ASN A 772 0.60 -8.07 19.61
N PRO A 773 1.81 -7.51 19.46
CA PRO A 773 2.59 -7.02 20.59
C PRO A 773 1.95 -5.81 21.28
N GLN A 774 1.15 -5.01 20.56
CA GLN A 774 0.50 -3.84 21.13
C GLN A 774 -0.52 -4.27 22.20
N ILE A 775 -1.27 -5.34 21.97
CA ILE A 775 -2.25 -5.82 22.96
C ILE A 775 -1.57 -6.35 24.20
N ILE A 776 -0.51 -7.14 24.04
CA ILE A 776 0.25 -7.66 25.18
C ILE A 776 0.77 -6.49 26.03
N ARG A 777 1.31 -5.45 25.38
CA ARG A 777 1.79 -4.24 26.04
C ARG A 777 0.68 -3.49 26.77
N GLU A 778 -0.45 -3.20 26.12
CA GLU A 778 -1.56 -2.48 26.76
C GLU A 778 -2.17 -3.29 27.92
N LYS A 779 -2.31 -4.62 27.76
CA LYS A 779 -2.78 -5.52 28.83
C LYS A 779 -1.84 -5.50 30.04
N ALA A 780 -0.53 -5.53 29.81
CA ALA A 780 0.46 -5.43 30.88
C ALA A 780 0.36 -4.08 31.61
N ARG A 781 0.20 -2.96 30.88
CA ARG A 781 -0.01 -1.64 31.48
C ARG A 781 -1.26 -1.57 32.35
N VAL A 782 -2.37 -2.17 31.91
CA VAL A 782 -3.59 -2.24 32.73
C VAL A 782 -3.38 -3.07 33.99
N ALA A 783 -2.69 -4.22 33.90
CA ALA A 783 -2.33 -5.02 35.07
C ALA A 783 -1.45 -4.22 36.06
N MET A 784 -0.59 -3.33 35.56
CA MET A 784 0.18 -2.42 36.41
C MET A 784 -0.69 -1.33 37.07
N TRP A 785 -1.66 -0.78 36.35
CA TRP A 785 -2.63 0.17 36.93
C TRP A 785 -3.52 -0.48 37.99
N ASP A 786 -3.83 -1.77 37.82
CA ASP A 786 -4.47 -2.64 38.82
C ASP A 786 -3.55 -3.01 40.01
N LYS A 787 -2.30 -2.55 39.99
CA LYS A 787 -1.24 -2.86 40.98
C LYS A 787 -0.85 -4.33 41.06
N ASN A 788 -1.17 -5.12 40.03
CA ASN A 788 -0.75 -6.51 39.91
C ASN A 788 0.55 -6.61 39.10
N MET A 789 1.66 -6.24 39.74
CA MET A 789 2.98 -6.23 39.09
C MET A 789 3.44 -7.62 38.63
N ALA A 790 3.09 -8.67 39.38
CA ALA A 790 3.44 -10.05 39.01
C ALA A 790 2.79 -10.47 37.70
N LEU A 791 1.48 -10.20 37.55
CA LEU A 791 0.74 -10.46 36.31
C LEU A 791 1.30 -9.62 35.15
N ALA A 792 1.60 -8.34 35.37
CA ALA A 792 2.17 -7.48 34.34
C ALA A 792 3.50 -8.01 33.79
N LEU A 793 4.42 -8.42 34.68
CA LEU A 793 5.71 -9.02 34.28
C LEU A 793 5.51 -10.34 33.53
N GLN A 794 4.58 -11.17 33.98
CA GLN A 794 4.23 -12.41 33.27
C GLN A 794 3.72 -12.12 31.85
N ILE A 795 2.86 -11.12 31.67
CA ILE A 795 2.33 -10.71 30.36
C ILE A 795 3.46 -10.19 29.46
N TYR A 796 4.33 -9.31 29.97
CA TYR A 796 5.48 -8.81 29.20
C TYR A 796 6.38 -9.96 28.72
N ASN A 797 6.68 -10.92 29.58
CA ASN A 797 7.54 -12.06 29.25
C ASN A 797 6.99 -12.91 28.08
N ARG A 798 5.66 -12.94 27.88
CA ARG A 798 5.05 -13.61 26.71
C ARG A 798 5.39 -12.95 25.38
N ALA A 799 5.60 -11.63 25.34
CA ALA A 799 6.03 -10.93 24.12
C ALA A 799 7.53 -11.07 23.85
N LEU A 800 8.28 -11.49 24.87
CA LEU A 800 9.73 -11.68 24.84
C LEU A 800 10.14 -13.12 24.51
N THR A 801 9.16 -14.04 24.38
CA THR A 801 9.37 -15.47 24.17
C THR A 801 8.54 -15.99 22.97
N PRO A 802 9.14 -16.72 22.00
CA PRO A 802 10.57 -16.98 21.85
C PRO A 802 11.35 -15.69 21.54
N SER A 803 12.65 -15.69 21.80
CA SER A 803 13.45 -14.50 21.60
C SER A 803 13.88 -14.31 20.13
N VAL A 804 14.13 -13.07 19.72
CA VAL A 804 14.64 -12.79 18.36
C VAL A 804 16.02 -13.42 18.13
N ASP A 805 16.85 -13.55 19.18
CA ASP A 805 18.12 -14.27 19.09
C ASP A 805 17.89 -15.75 18.72
N SER A 806 16.92 -16.41 19.36
CA SER A 806 16.55 -17.80 19.04
C SER A 806 16.00 -17.93 17.63
N ASN A 807 15.16 -16.99 17.19
CA ASN A 807 14.60 -17.00 15.83
C ASN A 807 15.66 -16.75 14.77
N LEU A 808 16.60 -15.83 15.02
CA LEU A 808 17.73 -15.58 14.14
C LEU A 808 18.67 -16.80 14.07
N TYR A 809 18.92 -17.48 15.19
CA TYR A 809 19.71 -18.72 15.20
C TYR A 809 19.03 -19.82 14.37
N ASN A 810 17.73 -20.04 14.58
CA ASN A 810 16.94 -21.00 13.81
C ASN A 810 16.93 -20.67 12.32
N TYR A 811 16.91 -19.38 11.95
CA TYR A 811 17.04 -18.97 10.55
C TYR A 811 18.37 -19.42 9.94
N PHE A 812 19.50 -19.25 10.64
CA PHE A 812 20.80 -19.71 10.13
C PHE A 812 20.91 -21.23 10.06
N LEU A 813 20.35 -21.94 11.04
CA LEU A 813 20.29 -23.41 11.03
C LEU A 813 19.48 -23.95 9.84
N THR A 814 18.30 -23.39 9.60
CA THR A 814 17.37 -23.88 8.56
C THR A 814 17.86 -23.65 7.13
N HIS A 815 18.77 -22.70 6.92
CA HIS A 815 19.31 -22.37 5.59
C HIS A 815 20.71 -22.93 5.34
N GLU A 816 21.28 -23.71 6.28
CA GLU A 816 22.61 -24.34 6.17
C GLU A 816 23.72 -23.35 5.74
N ILE A 817 23.67 -22.10 6.24
CA ILE A 817 24.58 -21.04 5.81
C ILE A 817 25.88 -21.11 6.63
N GLU A 818 26.98 -21.50 5.99
CA GLU A 818 28.31 -21.40 6.59
C GLU A 818 29.00 -20.06 6.26
N PHE A 819 29.57 -19.44 7.29
CA PHE A 819 30.37 -18.22 7.17
C PHE A 819 31.84 -18.51 7.49
N GLU A 820 32.77 -18.12 6.63
CA GLU A 820 34.23 -18.28 6.89
C GLU A 820 34.73 -17.38 8.03
N ASN A 821 33.99 -16.33 8.37
CA ASN A 821 34.39 -15.37 9.39
C ASN A 821 34.19 -15.93 10.80
N GLN A 822 35.27 -16.30 11.48
CA GLN A 822 35.23 -16.90 12.82
C GLN A 822 34.59 -16.01 13.90
N LYS A 823 34.70 -14.68 13.79
CA LYS A 823 34.02 -13.75 14.71
C LYS A 823 32.50 -13.80 14.52
N LEU A 824 32.02 -13.83 13.27
CA LEU A 824 30.61 -13.96 12.95
C LEU A 824 30.06 -15.32 13.37
N GLN A 825 30.78 -16.41 13.13
CA GLN A 825 30.39 -17.75 13.62
C GLN A 825 30.23 -17.77 15.14
N ASN A 826 31.20 -17.23 15.88
CA ASN A 826 31.10 -17.13 17.34
C ASN A 826 29.91 -16.27 17.78
N ASP A 827 29.62 -15.17 17.08
CA ASP A 827 28.46 -14.32 17.40
C ASP A 827 27.13 -15.04 17.09
N ILE A 828 27.05 -15.84 16.02
CA ILE A 828 25.90 -16.69 15.67
C ILE A 828 25.71 -17.81 16.69
N GLU A 829 26.77 -18.54 17.06
CA GLU A 829 26.71 -19.60 18.08
C GLU A 829 26.26 -19.06 19.45
N ASN A 830 26.66 -17.83 19.79
CA ASN A 830 26.18 -17.21 21.02
C ASN A 830 24.68 -16.89 21.02
N LEU A 831 24.01 -16.84 19.86
CA LEU A 831 22.55 -16.69 19.78
C LEU A 831 21.82 -17.88 20.42
N LYS A 832 22.42 -19.08 20.42
CA LYS A 832 21.88 -20.30 21.04
C LYS A 832 21.60 -20.13 22.53
N LYS A 833 22.35 -19.26 23.20
CA LYS A 833 22.15 -18.93 24.63
C LYS A 833 20.88 -18.12 24.88
N SER A 834 20.24 -17.59 23.82
CA SER A 834 19.00 -16.81 23.86
C SER A 834 19.08 -15.60 24.80
N ASN A 835 19.95 -14.64 24.47
CA ASN A 835 20.08 -13.38 25.22
C ASN A 835 19.00 -12.36 24.79
N LEU A 836 17.75 -12.80 24.68
CA LEU A 836 16.63 -12.00 24.21
C LEU A 836 16.83 -11.43 22.80
N TYR A 837 17.43 -10.23 22.71
CA TYR A 837 17.75 -9.51 21.46
C TYR A 837 19.21 -9.06 21.36
N PHE A 838 20.01 -9.24 22.42
CA PHE A 838 21.36 -8.67 22.50
C PHE A 838 22.30 -9.25 21.44
N GLY A 839 22.13 -10.53 21.09
CA GLY A 839 22.92 -11.17 20.05
C GLY A 839 22.59 -10.61 18.65
N TYR A 840 21.31 -10.46 18.31
CA TYR A 840 20.86 -9.79 17.08
C TYR A 840 21.45 -8.38 17.00
N GLU A 841 21.39 -7.60 18.09
CA GLU A 841 21.89 -6.23 18.11
C GLU A 841 23.41 -6.18 17.86
N LYS A 842 24.16 -7.08 18.49
CA LYS A 842 25.61 -7.22 18.32
C LYS A 842 25.99 -7.57 16.88
N ILE A 843 25.29 -8.51 16.26
CA ILE A 843 25.53 -8.90 14.85
C ILE A 843 25.21 -7.72 13.93
N LYS A 844 24.10 -7.03 14.18
CA LYS A 844 23.69 -5.86 13.39
C LYS A 844 24.67 -4.70 13.49
N SER A 845 25.18 -4.38 14.69
CA SER A 845 26.15 -3.29 14.89
C SER A 845 27.51 -3.60 14.24
N ASN A 846 27.90 -4.88 14.24
CA ASN A 846 29.17 -5.34 13.70
C ASN A 846 29.13 -5.68 12.20
N LEU A 847 28.00 -5.47 11.51
CA LEU A 847 27.77 -5.86 10.11
C LEU A 847 28.87 -5.39 9.14
N ASN A 848 29.46 -4.22 9.37
CA ASN A 848 30.55 -3.69 8.53
C ASN A 848 31.96 -4.10 9.00
N THR A 849 32.09 -4.67 10.18
CA THR A 849 33.37 -5.13 10.75
C THR A 849 33.69 -6.58 10.40
N TYR A 850 32.69 -7.38 10.00
CA TYR A 850 32.91 -8.74 9.55
C TYR A 850 33.58 -8.77 8.17
N LYS A 851 34.66 -9.53 8.05
CA LYS A 851 35.33 -9.84 6.78
C LYS A 851 34.58 -11.01 6.13
N ILE A 852 33.60 -10.69 5.29
CA ILE A 852 32.72 -11.65 4.59
C ILE A 852 32.53 -11.22 3.13
N THR A 853 32.18 -12.17 2.25
CA THR A 853 31.94 -11.90 0.83
C THR A 853 30.68 -11.04 0.62
N LYS A 854 30.53 -10.49 -0.60
CA LYS A 854 29.37 -9.66 -0.95
C LYS A 854 28.05 -10.45 -0.85
N ASP A 855 28.08 -11.72 -1.22
CA ASP A 855 26.93 -12.62 -1.16
C ASP A 855 26.60 -13.05 0.27
N GLN A 856 27.61 -13.43 1.08
CA GLN A 856 27.44 -13.67 2.51
C GLN A 856 26.85 -12.44 3.21
N LYS A 857 27.30 -11.23 2.86
CA LYS A 857 26.76 -9.98 3.40
C LYS A 857 25.31 -9.74 2.97
N LYS A 858 24.91 -10.15 1.77
CA LYS A 858 23.52 -10.07 1.30
C LYS A 858 22.62 -11.03 2.07
N ILE A 859 23.07 -12.26 2.29
CA ILE A 859 22.38 -13.28 3.09
C ILE A 859 22.19 -12.80 4.54
N LEU A 860 23.27 -12.33 5.17
CA LEU A 860 23.22 -11.81 6.54
C LEU A 860 22.27 -10.61 6.68
N LYS A 861 22.29 -9.68 5.71
CA LYS A 861 21.34 -8.56 5.68
C LYS A 861 19.89 -9.01 5.55
N ARG A 862 19.62 -10.04 4.73
CA ARG A 862 18.28 -10.61 4.56
C ARG A 862 17.79 -11.26 5.86
N ALA A 863 18.64 -12.05 6.52
CA ALA A 863 18.36 -12.66 7.82
C ALA A 863 18.00 -11.62 8.90
N LEU A 864 18.81 -10.55 9.00
CA LEU A 864 18.58 -9.46 9.92
C LEU A 864 17.30 -8.67 9.59
N LEU A 865 17.02 -8.47 8.30
CA LEU A 865 15.81 -7.77 7.85
C LEU A 865 14.53 -8.56 8.17
N GLN A 866 14.54 -9.88 7.97
CA GLN A 866 13.40 -10.75 8.29
C GLN A 866 13.09 -10.84 9.79
N ASN A 867 14.07 -10.58 10.65
CA ASN A 867 13.91 -10.56 12.10
C ASN A 867 13.87 -9.13 12.67
N GLN A 868 13.81 -8.09 11.82
CA GLN A 868 13.92 -6.69 12.26
C GLN A 868 12.72 -6.26 13.11
N ALA A 869 11.49 -6.58 12.71
CA ALA A 869 10.32 -6.13 13.43
C ALA A 869 10.27 -6.73 14.84
N GLU A 870 10.56 -8.02 14.96
CA GLU A 870 10.58 -8.72 16.24
C GLU A 870 11.65 -8.17 17.17
N PHE A 871 12.86 -7.90 16.65
CA PHE A 871 13.90 -7.19 17.40
C PHE A 871 13.39 -5.84 17.93
N GLU A 872 12.79 -5.02 17.08
CA GLU A 872 12.31 -3.69 17.47
C GLU A 872 11.20 -3.76 18.53
N ILE A 873 10.28 -4.72 18.37
CA ILE A 873 9.20 -4.99 19.33
C ILE A 873 9.77 -5.44 20.68
N GLN A 874 10.63 -6.47 20.69
CA GLN A 874 11.17 -7.05 21.92
C GLN A 874 12.05 -6.06 22.69
N LYS A 875 12.92 -5.32 21.99
CA LYS A 875 13.73 -4.27 22.63
C LYS A 875 12.85 -3.19 23.26
N SER A 876 11.84 -2.71 22.55
CA SER A 876 10.89 -1.71 23.05
C SER A 876 10.13 -2.22 24.28
N ILE A 877 9.64 -3.47 24.26
CA ILE A 877 8.91 -4.07 25.38
C ILE A 877 9.82 -4.29 26.59
N TYR A 878 11.02 -4.84 26.40
CA TYR A 878 11.98 -5.09 27.46
C TYR A 878 12.37 -3.80 28.19
N LEU A 879 12.68 -2.74 27.44
CA LEU A 879 13.02 -1.44 28.03
C LEU A 879 11.83 -0.86 28.82
N GLU A 880 10.61 -0.99 28.31
CA GLU A 880 9.40 -0.53 29.01
C GLU A 880 9.15 -1.31 30.30
N GLU A 881 9.17 -2.64 30.24
CA GLU A 881 9.03 -3.53 31.39
C GLU A 881 10.07 -3.19 32.47
N ARG A 882 11.34 -3.07 32.07
CA ARG A 882 12.45 -2.74 32.98
C ARG A 882 12.30 -1.36 33.60
N ALA A 883 11.97 -0.34 32.80
CA ALA A 883 11.80 1.03 33.28
C ALA A 883 10.62 1.14 34.27
N LYS A 884 9.50 0.49 33.94
CA LYS A 884 8.32 0.44 34.80
C LYS A 884 8.56 -0.34 36.08
N TYR A 885 9.31 -1.44 36.03
CA TYR A 885 9.73 -2.16 37.23
C TYR A 885 10.62 -1.31 38.13
N LEU A 886 11.60 -0.60 37.58
CA LEU A 886 12.44 0.32 38.35
C LEU A 886 11.63 1.46 38.96
N LEU A 887 10.69 2.04 38.20
CA LEU A 887 9.79 3.08 38.70
C LEU A 887 8.90 2.56 39.84
N TYR A 888 8.35 1.35 39.71
CA TYR A 888 7.59 0.67 40.76
C TYR A 888 8.45 0.51 42.03
N GLN A 889 9.72 0.11 41.89
CA GLN A 889 10.69 0.02 42.98
C GLN A 889 11.17 1.37 43.54
N MET A 890 10.64 2.50 43.06
CA MET A 890 11.07 3.85 43.42
C MET A 890 12.54 4.16 43.06
N HIS A 891 13.10 3.43 42.08
CA HIS A 891 14.44 3.67 41.55
C HIS A 891 14.42 4.67 40.39
N TYR A 892 14.12 5.93 40.71
CA TYR A 892 13.84 6.97 39.72
C TYR A 892 15.04 7.31 38.82
N ILE A 893 16.28 7.30 39.34
CA ILE A 893 17.49 7.61 38.58
C ILE A 893 17.75 6.51 37.54
N LYS A 894 17.69 5.24 37.96
CA LYS A 894 17.84 4.11 37.03
C LYS A 894 16.69 4.04 36.04
N ALA A 895 15.45 4.24 36.48
CA ALA A 895 14.29 4.29 35.59
C ALA A 895 14.43 5.40 34.55
N ASN A 896 14.92 6.58 34.94
CA ASN A 896 15.15 7.71 34.05
C ASN A 896 16.12 7.36 32.90
N GLU A 897 17.22 6.66 33.18
CA GLU A 897 18.17 6.23 32.13
C GLU A 897 17.55 5.22 31.16
N VAL A 898 16.79 4.23 31.66
CA VAL A 898 16.12 3.23 30.80
C VAL A 898 15.02 3.89 29.97
N TYR A 899 14.23 4.81 30.55
CA TYR A 899 13.24 5.57 29.81
C TYR A 899 13.86 6.46 28.74
N LYS A 900 15.04 7.05 29.00
CA LYS A 900 15.77 7.81 27.99
C LYS A 900 16.09 6.94 26.78
N GLU A 901 16.65 5.74 26.98
CA GLU A 901 16.91 4.79 25.89
C GLU A 901 15.60 4.39 25.17
N LEU A 902 14.54 4.07 25.91
CA LEU A 902 13.25 3.69 25.34
C LEU A 902 12.64 4.80 24.48
N VAL A 903 12.64 6.05 24.95
CA VAL A 903 12.06 7.19 24.24
C VAL A 903 12.90 7.56 23.02
N GLU A 904 14.23 7.46 23.08
CA GLU A 904 15.09 7.64 21.90
C GLU A 904 14.84 6.55 20.85
N PHE A 905 14.58 5.31 21.28
CA PHE A 905 14.30 4.18 20.41
C PHE A 905 12.87 4.20 19.81
N SER A 906 11.88 4.51 20.65
CA SER A 906 10.44 4.53 20.38
C SER A 906 9.81 5.89 20.73
N PRO A 907 10.16 6.98 20.00
CA PRO A 907 9.72 8.34 20.33
C PRO A 907 8.21 8.57 20.19
N TRP A 908 7.51 7.67 19.51
CA TRP A 908 6.05 7.66 19.38
C TRP A 908 5.32 7.07 20.61
N ASN A 909 6.04 6.48 21.57
CA ASN A 909 5.46 5.88 22.78
C ASN A 909 5.12 6.96 23.83
N ALA A 910 3.92 7.54 23.70
CA ALA A 910 3.45 8.61 24.58
C ALA A 910 3.40 8.23 26.07
N GLU A 911 3.08 6.98 26.39
CA GLU A 911 3.08 6.49 27.79
C GLU A 911 4.50 6.47 28.37
N ALA A 912 5.49 5.99 27.61
CA ALA A 912 6.89 6.01 28.04
C ALA A 912 7.41 7.45 28.21
N LEU A 913 7.03 8.36 27.32
CA LEU A 913 7.34 9.80 27.45
C LEU A 913 6.70 10.40 28.72
N PHE A 914 5.45 10.02 29.02
CA PHE A 914 4.77 10.51 30.22
C PHE A 914 5.48 10.00 31.48
N ASP A 915 5.77 8.71 31.56
CA ASP A 915 6.51 8.13 32.69
C ASP A 915 7.94 8.69 32.79
N TYR A 916 8.60 8.96 31.67
CA TYR A 916 9.89 9.64 31.63
C TYR A 916 9.80 11.03 32.28
N ALA A 917 8.78 11.81 31.93
CA ALA A 917 8.51 13.11 32.58
C ALA A 917 8.19 12.96 34.08
N GLN A 918 7.48 11.89 34.47
CA GLN A 918 7.24 11.57 35.88
C GLN A 918 8.56 11.33 36.64
N THR A 919 9.53 10.63 36.05
CA THR A 919 10.83 10.42 36.72
C THR A 919 11.55 11.74 37.04
N PHE A 920 11.53 12.71 36.11
CA PHE A 920 12.08 14.04 36.38
C PHE A 920 11.31 14.78 37.47
N CYS A 921 9.98 14.66 37.48
CA CYS A 921 9.14 15.26 38.50
C CYS A 921 9.45 14.70 39.91
N TYR A 922 9.60 13.38 40.05
CA TYR A 922 10.01 12.76 41.32
C TYR A 922 11.44 13.10 41.76
N LEU A 923 12.30 13.50 40.82
CA LEU A 923 13.66 13.96 41.08
C LEU A 923 13.77 15.47 41.36
N ASP A 924 12.65 16.19 41.40
CA ASP A 924 12.56 17.65 41.55
C ASP A 924 13.20 18.45 40.39
N LEU A 925 13.25 17.85 39.20
CA LEU A 925 13.76 18.45 37.96
C LEU A 925 12.60 18.98 37.10
N CYS A 926 11.87 19.95 37.65
CA CYS A 926 10.63 20.45 37.04
C CYS A 926 10.82 21.00 35.61
N ASP A 927 11.92 21.70 35.34
CA ASP A 927 12.25 22.25 34.03
C ASP A 927 12.34 21.16 32.94
N GLN A 928 12.96 20.03 33.27
CA GLN A 928 13.05 18.86 32.40
C GLN A 928 11.71 18.14 32.27
N SER A 929 10.95 18.00 33.36
CA SER A 929 9.60 17.41 33.26
C SER A 929 8.68 18.24 32.36
N ARG A 930 8.74 19.58 32.43
CA ARG A 930 7.96 20.48 31.59
C ARG A 930 8.30 20.38 30.12
N SER A 931 9.59 20.25 29.78
CA SER A 931 9.99 20.15 28.37
C SER A 931 9.42 18.88 27.74
N VAL A 932 9.44 17.76 28.47
CA VAL A 932 8.83 16.50 28.01
C VAL A 932 7.29 16.59 27.98
N TYR A 933 6.64 17.16 29.00
CA TYR A 933 5.19 17.37 28.96
C TYR A 933 4.76 18.27 27.80
N LYS A 934 5.55 19.30 27.46
CA LYS A 934 5.26 20.17 26.31
C LYS A 934 5.27 19.39 25.00
N VAL A 935 6.25 18.51 24.80
CA VAL A 935 6.28 17.59 23.64
C VAL A 935 5.03 16.69 23.62
N LEU A 936 4.65 16.12 24.76
CA LEU A 936 3.44 15.29 24.87
C LEU A 936 2.15 16.05 24.54
N VAL A 937 2.06 17.32 24.90
CA VAL A 937 0.90 18.17 24.61
C VAL A 937 0.89 18.56 23.13
N GLU A 938 2.03 18.98 22.58
CA GLU A 938 2.14 19.47 21.20
C GLU A 938 2.07 18.36 20.15
N ASP A 939 2.68 17.20 20.40
CA ASP A 939 2.81 16.12 19.41
C ASP A 939 1.78 14.99 19.56
N PHE A 940 1.16 14.85 20.74
CA PHE A 940 0.28 13.73 21.09
C PHE A 940 -1.06 14.14 21.73
N TYR A 941 -1.28 15.43 22.04
CA TYR A 941 -2.48 15.92 22.71
C TYR A 941 -2.81 15.17 24.01
N HIS A 942 -1.77 14.89 24.81
CA HIS A 942 -1.90 14.03 25.99
C HIS A 942 -2.50 14.78 27.20
N ASN A 943 -3.75 14.47 27.55
CA ASN A 943 -4.54 15.18 28.58
C ASN A 943 -3.88 15.23 29.96
N ARG A 944 -3.34 14.12 30.47
CA ARG A 944 -2.67 14.11 31.79
C ARG A 944 -1.37 14.93 31.77
N ALA A 945 -0.68 14.98 30.63
CA ALA A 945 0.53 15.78 30.48
C ALA A 945 0.18 17.26 30.44
N LYS A 946 -0.93 17.64 29.79
CA LYS A 946 -1.48 19.00 29.81
C LYS A 946 -1.78 19.46 31.24
N LEU A 947 -2.49 18.65 32.02
CA LEU A 947 -2.76 18.94 33.43
C LEU A 947 -1.47 19.07 34.25
N ALA A 948 -0.51 18.15 34.08
CA ALA A 948 0.78 18.22 34.76
C ALA A 948 1.58 19.48 34.38
N LEU A 949 1.55 19.88 33.11
CA LEU A 949 2.21 21.08 32.60
C LEU A 949 1.59 22.36 33.18
N GLU A 950 0.26 22.50 33.12
CA GLU A 950 -0.47 23.62 33.72
C GLU A 950 -0.17 23.76 35.22
N ARG A 951 -0.22 22.64 35.95
CA ARG A 951 0.06 22.61 37.39
C ARG A 951 1.50 22.96 37.70
N ASN A 952 2.44 22.46 36.91
CA ASN A 952 3.84 22.86 37.04
C ASN A 952 3.96 24.37 36.86
N ILE A 953 3.35 24.98 35.83
CA ILE A 953 3.37 26.44 35.58
C ILE A 953 2.87 27.20 36.80
N ILE A 954 1.70 26.83 37.33
CA ILE A 954 1.12 27.47 38.52
C ILE A 954 2.05 27.35 39.73
N LYS A 955 2.62 26.16 39.98
CA LYS A 955 3.54 25.93 41.10
C LYS A 955 4.82 26.74 41.03
N SER A 956 5.19 27.24 39.85
CA SER A 956 6.33 28.16 39.69
C SER A 956 5.96 29.63 39.71
N SER A 957 4.67 29.98 39.66
CA SER A 957 4.25 31.36 39.80
C SER A 957 4.68 31.89 41.18
N PRO A 958 4.96 33.21 41.29
CA PRO A 958 5.09 33.86 42.58
C PRO A 958 3.92 33.47 43.50
N TYR A 959 4.19 33.40 44.80
CA TYR A 959 3.20 32.99 45.78
C TYR A 959 3.28 33.82 47.04
N PHE A 960 2.13 33.92 47.70
CA PHE A 960 2.01 34.38 49.07
C PHE A 960 1.72 33.17 49.97
N ARG A 961 2.34 33.12 51.13
CA ARG A 961 2.10 32.09 52.15
C ARG A 961 1.94 32.73 53.51
N ALA A 962 0.83 32.43 54.17
CA ALA A 962 0.61 32.74 55.57
C ALA A 962 0.71 31.44 56.39
N PHE A 963 1.58 31.43 57.39
CA PHE A 963 1.77 30.31 58.28
C PHE A 963 1.60 30.77 59.72
N HIS A 964 0.87 30.01 60.52
CA HIS A 964 0.71 30.26 61.94
C HIS A 964 0.90 28.98 62.73
N ARG A 965 1.66 29.04 63.82
CA ARG A 965 1.91 27.92 64.73
C ARG A 965 1.73 28.34 66.18
N TYR A 966 0.92 27.58 66.89
CA TYR A 966 0.86 27.57 68.34
C TYR A 966 1.67 26.39 68.89
N TYR A 967 2.40 26.63 69.96
CA TYR A 967 3.21 25.65 70.68
C TYR A 967 3.08 25.87 72.18
N GLN A 968 2.89 24.78 72.93
CA GLN A 968 2.94 24.78 74.38
C GLN A 968 3.67 23.54 74.85
N GLU A 969 4.57 23.75 75.79
CA GLU A 969 5.30 22.69 76.49
C GLU A 969 5.28 22.97 77.99
N GLU A 970 5.05 21.91 78.77
CA GLU A 970 5.08 21.90 80.23
C GLU A 970 5.90 20.68 80.67
N GLY A 971 7.20 20.88 80.88
CA GLY A 971 8.21 19.86 81.13
C GLY A 971 8.71 19.76 82.56
N ARG A 972 9.92 19.21 82.74
CA ARG A 972 10.55 18.95 84.06
C ARG A 972 10.75 20.22 84.87
N GLY A 973 9.91 20.43 85.88
CA GLY A 973 10.03 21.60 86.76
C GLY A 973 10.09 22.88 85.92
N ASP A 974 11.14 23.68 86.10
CA ASP A 974 11.36 24.95 85.39
C ASP A 974 12.25 24.87 84.14
N LEU A 975 12.60 23.67 83.65
CA LEU A 975 13.53 23.51 82.51
C LEU A 975 12.87 23.74 81.14
N ASP A 976 11.77 23.06 80.82
CA ASP A 976 11.13 23.16 79.50
C ASP A 976 9.67 23.58 79.65
N ARG A 977 9.42 24.88 79.81
CA ARG A 977 8.07 25.42 80.01
C ARG A 977 7.87 26.69 79.20
N VAL A 978 7.26 26.59 78.03
CA VAL A 978 7.04 27.75 77.16
C VAL A 978 5.73 27.66 76.40
N LYS A 979 5.06 28.80 76.23
CA LYS A 979 3.99 29.00 75.25
C LYS A 979 4.50 29.92 74.14
N ARG A 980 4.32 29.53 72.89
CA ARG A 980 4.80 30.30 71.74
C ARG A 980 3.77 30.35 70.63
N ASN A 981 3.50 31.55 70.14
CA ASN A 981 2.81 31.78 68.87
C ASN A 981 3.83 32.29 67.85
N ARG A 982 3.82 31.73 66.64
CA ARG A 982 4.64 32.19 65.53
C ARG A 982 3.74 32.44 64.32
N THR A 983 3.88 33.61 63.71
CA THR A 983 3.22 33.96 62.45
C THR A 983 4.26 34.34 61.43
N ASP A 984 4.22 33.71 60.26
CA ASP A 984 5.11 33.95 59.15
C ASP A 984 4.27 34.41 57.94
N LEU A 985 4.65 35.52 57.33
CA LEU A 985 4.12 36.00 56.07
C LEU A 985 5.24 35.96 55.03
N THR A 986 5.11 35.06 54.06
CA THR A 986 6.14 34.79 53.05
C THR A 986 5.67 35.24 51.69
N PHE A 987 6.51 35.99 50.99
CA PHE A 987 6.43 36.16 49.54
C PHE A 987 7.56 35.37 48.89
N GLY A 988 7.24 34.49 47.96
CA GLY A 988 8.23 33.67 47.28
C GLY A 988 8.00 33.59 45.78
N PHE A 989 9.06 33.26 45.05
CA PHE A 989 9.00 33.05 43.61
C PHE A 989 9.97 31.95 43.19
N ALA A 990 9.66 31.30 42.07
CA ALA A 990 10.49 30.24 41.52
C ALA A 990 11.12 30.70 40.20
N TRP A 991 12.44 30.64 40.11
CA TRP A 991 13.17 30.79 38.86
C TRP A 991 13.45 29.40 38.25
N LYS A 992 13.21 29.26 36.93
CA LYS A 992 13.33 27.98 36.19
C LYS A 992 12.57 26.81 36.85
N CYS A 993 11.48 27.08 37.58
CA CYS A 993 10.65 26.12 38.33
C CYS A 993 11.33 25.35 39.50
N ARG A 994 12.66 25.21 39.53
CA ARG A 994 13.37 24.38 40.52
C ARG A 994 14.24 25.15 41.51
N TYR A 995 14.37 26.47 41.35
CA TYR A 995 15.08 27.35 42.28
C TYR A 995 14.09 28.32 42.90
N ASN A 996 13.84 28.16 44.19
CA ASN A 996 12.90 28.96 44.95
C ASN A 996 13.66 29.98 45.79
N MET A 997 13.19 31.22 45.74
CA MET A 997 13.58 32.27 46.66
C MET A 997 12.36 32.72 47.44
N ALA A 998 12.54 33.03 48.71
CA ALA A 998 11.47 33.52 49.57
C ALA A 998 11.98 34.57 50.54
N ILE A 999 11.15 35.60 50.74
CA ILE A 999 11.33 36.60 51.79
C ILE A 999 10.18 36.42 52.77
N THR A 1000 10.49 36.28 54.05
CA THR A 1000 9.48 36.05 55.08
C THR A 1000 9.57 37.10 56.16
N ALA A 1001 8.48 37.77 56.48
CA ALA A 1001 8.32 38.53 57.72
C ALA A 1001 7.80 37.59 58.82
N LYS A 1002 8.38 37.66 60.01
CA LYS A 1002 8.11 36.75 61.11
C LYS A 1002 7.75 37.54 62.36
N ARG A 1003 6.73 37.07 63.09
CA ARG A 1003 6.38 37.55 64.43
C ARG A 1003 6.33 36.35 65.37
N TRP A 1004 6.99 36.47 66.51
CA TRP A 1004 6.91 35.53 67.61
C TRP A 1004 6.30 36.22 68.82
N VAL A 1005 5.44 35.49 69.54
CA VAL A 1005 4.97 35.87 70.87
C VAL A 1005 5.35 34.72 71.79
N GLU A 1006 6.36 34.93 72.61
CA GLU A 1006 6.94 33.92 73.48
C GLU A 1006 6.60 34.22 74.92
N LYS A 1007 6.09 33.23 75.63
CA LYS A 1007 5.71 33.32 77.03
C LYS A 1007 6.32 32.13 77.77
N PRO A 1008 7.58 32.25 78.19
CA PRO A 1008 8.15 31.32 79.14
C PRO A 1008 7.29 31.25 80.41
N THR A 1009 7.18 30.08 80.99
CA THR A 1009 6.43 29.82 82.21
C THR A 1009 7.31 29.07 83.21
N TYR A 1010 6.84 28.93 84.44
CA TYR A 1010 7.55 28.29 85.54
C TYR A 1010 6.51 27.55 86.40
N GLU A 1011 6.97 26.69 87.29
CA GLU A 1011 6.12 25.92 88.19
C GLU A 1011 5.45 26.83 89.23
N LYS A 1012 4.18 26.55 89.56
CA LYS A 1012 3.36 27.45 90.39
C LYS A 1012 4.01 27.81 91.74
N ASN A 1013 4.84 26.93 92.27
CA ASN A 1013 5.45 27.06 93.60
C ASN A 1013 6.92 27.53 93.55
N THR A 1014 7.50 27.76 92.36
CA THR A 1014 8.88 28.25 92.26
C THR A 1014 8.94 29.74 92.59
N GLN A 1015 9.74 30.08 93.59
CA GLN A 1015 10.14 31.46 93.89
C GLN A 1015 11.38 31.81 93.06
N ILE A 1016 11.33 32.91 92.31
CA ILE A 1016 12.41 33.32 91.40
C ILE A 1016 12.78 34.78 91.69
N LYS A 1017 14.00 35.02 92.17
CA LYS A 1017 14.52 36.36 92.50
C LYS A 1017 15.10 37.03 91.25
N ASP A 1018 15.03 38.36 91.16
CA ASP A 1018 15.46 39.19 90.00
C ASP A 1018 14.71 38.95 88.67
N VAL A 1019 13.67 38.10 88.68
CA VAL A 1019 12.84 37.77 87.50
C VAL A 1019 11.37 38.15 87.73
N GLU A 1020 11.00 38.73 88.87
CA GLU A 1020 9.62 39.18 89.13
C GLU A 1020 9.11 40.21 88.09
N GLN A 1021 9.98 41.10 87.60
CA GLN A 1021 9.68 42.04 86.50
C GLN A 1021 9.56 41.38 85.11
N LEU A 1022 9.83 40.09 85.02
CA LEU A 1022 9.81 39.27 83.80
C LEU A 1022 8.72 38.18 83.89
N LYS A 1023 8.07 38.04 85.04
CA LYS A 1023 7.17 36.95 85.39
C LYS A 1023 5.81 37.08 84.68
N GLY A 1024 5.40 36.05 83.95
CA GLY A 1024 4.09 36.00 83.28
C GLY A 1024 3.95 36.91 82.05
N ILE A 1025 5.04 37.56 81.63
CA ILE A 1025 5.09 38.50 80.51
C ILE A 1025 5.21 37.75 79.19
N SER A 1026 4.53 38.25 78.17
CA SER A 1026 4.73 37.82 76.78
C SER A 1026 5.77 38.71 76.10
N TYR A 1027 6.71 38.08 75.42
CA TYR A 1027 7.80 38.72 74.69
C TYR A 1027 7.48 38.69 73.19
N ASP A 1028 7.09 39.84 72.65
CA ASP A 1028 6.98 40.02 71.21
C ASP A 1028 8.38 40.14 70.59
N ALA A 1029 8.62 39.32 69.57
CA ALA A 1029 9.79 39.40 68.73
C ALA A 1029 9.39 39.47 67.26
N TYR A 1030 10.20 40.17 66.48
CA TYR A 1030 10.02 40.34 65.06
C TYR A 1030 11.29 39.96 64.33
N GLY A 1031 11.14 39.67 63.05
CA GLY A 1031 12.27 39.25 62.26
C GLY A 1031 11.91 39.06 60.81
N TYR A 1032 12.95 38.77 60.04
CA TYR A 1032 12.80 38.48 58.62
C TYR A 1032 13.70 37.30 58.24
N SER A 1033 13.39 36.65 57.13
CA SER A 1033 14.27 35.67 56.51
C SER A 1033 14.36 35.83 55.02
N LEU A 1034 15.55 35.50 54.50
CA LEU A 1034 15.81 35.27 53.09
C LEU A 1034 16.15 33.79 52.94
N ASP A 1035 15.33 33.07 52.18
CA ASP A 1035 15.46 31.63 51.99
C ASP A 1035 15.67 31.33 50.51
N PHE A 1036 16.61 30.42 50.23
CA PHE A 1036 16.88 29.85 48.92
C PHE A 1036 16.81 28.33 48.99
N ALA A 1037 16.17 27.68 48.02
CA ALA A 1037 16.18 26.23 47.89
C ALA A 1037 16.17 25.82 46.42
N GLY A 1038 16.87 24.75 46.06
CA GLY A 1038 16.72 24.19 44.73
C GLY A 1038 17.49 22.91 44.45
N THR A 1039 17.16 22.32 43.30
CA THR A 1039 17.75 21.08 42.79
C THR A 1039 18.69 21.40 41.63
N PHE A 1040 19.97 21.06 41.78
CA PHE A 1040 21.00 21.37 40.78
C PHE A 1040 21.16 20.23 39.78
N SER A 1041 21.05 18.99 40.25
CA SER A 1041 21.09 17.78 39.43
C SER A 1041 20.20 16.70 40.05
N LYS A 1042 20.04 15.58 39.35
CA LYS A 1042 19.36 14.39 39.93
C LYS A 1042 20.05 13.83 41.18
N TYR A 1043 21.30 14.22 41.44
CA TYR A 1043 22.09 13.76 42.58
C TYR A 1043 22.19 14.77 43.72
N VAL A 1044 22.06 16.08 43.45
CA VAL A 1044 22.37 17.13 44.42
C VAL A 1044 21.28 18.22 44.46
N SER A 1045 20.82 18.53 45.66
CA SER A 1045 19.96 19.69 45.96
C SER A 1045 20.46 20.40 47.21
N ALA A 1046 20.16 21.69 47.36
CA ALA A 1046 20.53 22.45 48.55
C ALA A 1046 19.40 23.40 49.00
N SER A 1047 19.42 23.76 50.28
CA SER A 1047 18.68 24.90 50.80
C SER A 1047 19.56 25.70 51.74
N ALA A 1048 19.41 27.02 51.72
CA ALA A 1048 20.07 27.91 52.65
C ALA A 1048 19.11 29.02 53.04
N GLY A 1049 19.10 29.41 54.30
CA GLY A 1049 18.29 30.51 54.78
C GLY A 1049 19.03 31.30 55.84
N PHE A 1050 18.96 32.62 55.74
CA PHE A 1050 19.40 33.53 56.78
C PHE A 1050 18.17 34.19 57.39
N SER A 1051 18.09 34.22 58.71
CA SER A 1051 17.05 34.95 59.42
C SER A 1051 17.64 35.80 60.53
N GLN A 1052 16.97 36.90 60.85
CA GLN A 1052 17.32 37.73 61.98
C GLN A 1052 16.10 37.87 62.89
N LYS A 1053 16.31 37.76 64.20
CA LYS A 1053 15.26 37.88 65.23
C LYS A 1053 15.66 38.95 66.23
N TYR A 1054 14.75 39.86 66.57
CA TYR A 1054 14.96 40.88 67.59
C TYR A 1054 13.70 41.04 68.45
N TYR A 1055 13.89 41.31 69.74
CA TYR A 1055 12.82 41.59 70.68
C TYR A 1055 12.62 43.10 70.82
N LEU A 1056 11.38 43.54 71.07
CA LEU A 1056 11.07 44.96 71.00
C LEU A 1056 11.83 45.83 72.01
N ASN A 1057 12.17 45.38 73.23
CA ASN A 1057 12.84 46.22 74.26
C ASN A 1057 13.49 45.46 75.45
N LYS A 1058 13.98 44.21 75.30
CA LYS A 1058 14.52 43.45 76.45
C LYS A 1058 15.75 42.56 76.20
N PHE A 1059 15.99 42.11 74.96
CA PHE A 1059 17.03 41.13 74.64
C PHE A 1059 17.77 41.49 73.36
N ASN A 1060 18.95 40.90 73.18
CA ASN A 1060 19.79 41.16 72.01
C ASN A 1060 19.16 40.62 70.72
N MET A 1061 19.55 41.23 69.61
CA MET A 1061 19.25 40.73 68.29
C MET A 1061 20.08 39.46 68.01
N THR A 1062 19.45 38.42 67.47
CA THR A 1062 20.13 37.17 67.14
C THR A 1062 20.06 36.83 65.66
N ASN A 1063 21.17 36.30 65.15
CA ASN A 1063 21.26 35.77 63.80
C ASN A 1063 20.97 34.27 63.81
N LEU A 1064 20.10 33.85 62.92
CA LEU A 1064 19.63 32.48 62.76
C LEU A 1064 19.81 32.06 61.31
N GLY A 1065 19.75 30.77 61.05
CA GLY A 1065 19.81 30.31 59.67
C GLY A 1065 20.01 28.82 59.56
N HIS A 1066 19.94 28.34 58.33
CA HIS A 1066 20.16 26.94 58.02
C HIS A 1066 20.90 26.78 56.70
N LEU A 1067 21.59 25.67 56.56
CA LEU A 1067 22.18 25.20 55.32
C LEU A 1067 21.96 23.69 55.27
N ASN A 1068 21.35 23.19 54.19
CA ASN A 1068 21.18 21.77 53.94
C ASN A 1068 21.74 21.41 52.56
N LEU A 1069 22.47 20.31 52.51
CA LEU A 1069 22.98 19.71 51.28
C LEU A 1069 22.47 18.27 51.22
N TRP A 1070 21.65 17.97 50.22
CA TRP A 1070 21.15 16.62 49.98
C TRP A 1070 21.91 15.96 48.85
N PHE A 1071 22.40 14.75 49.10
CA PHE A 1071 23.06 13.88 48.13
C PHE A 1071 22.22 12.61 47.95
N ARG A 1072 21.76 12.34 46.72
CA ARG A 1072 21.15 11.06 46.34
C ARG A 1072 22.25 10.14 45.82
N VAL A 1073 22.69 9.21 46.66
CA VAL A 1073 23.69 8.20 46.31
C VAL A 1073 22.97 7.04 45.64
N TYR A 1074 22.96 7.07 44.30
CA TYR A 1074 22.07 6.22 43.49
C TYR A 1074 20.59 6.40 43.91
N ASP A 1075 19.78 5.35 43.77
CA ASP A 1075 18.40 5.28 44.23
C ASP A 1075 18.25 4.69 45.65
N LEU A 1076 19.36 4.41 46.32
CA LEU A 1076 19.37 3.66 47.57
C LEU A 1076 19.41 4.57 48.81
N PHE A 1077 20.27 5.58 48.82
CA PHE A 1077 20.46 6.45 49.98
C PHE A 1077 20.25 7.92 49.63
N LYS A 1078 19.49 8.62 50.48
CA LYS A 1078 19.46 10.07 50.51
C LYS A 1078 20.20 10.54 51.76
N LEU A 1079 21.36 11.14 51.57
CA LEU A 1079 22.14 11.78 52.62
C LEU A 1079 21.77 13.26 52.71
N ASN A 1080 21.67 13.79 53.91
CA ASN A 1080 21.43 15.19 54.20
C ASN A 1080 22.49 15.66 55.19
N LEU A 1081 23.38 16.54 54.73
CA LEU A 1081 24.32 17.25 55.58
C LEU A 1081 23.73 18.61 55.90
N GLY A 1082 23.44 18.86 57.17
CA GLY A 1082 22.74 20.06 57.59
C GLY A 1082 23.44 20.81 58.72
N TYR A 1083 23.29 22.13 58.68
CA TYR A 1083 23.65 23.06 59.73
C TYR A 1083 22.43 23.93 60.04
N LEU A 1084 22.11 24.11 61.32
CA LEU A 1084 20.99 24.93 61.78
C LEU A 1084 21.40 25.74 63.01
N ARG A 1085 21.14 27.05 63.00
CA ARG A 1085 21.30 27.94 64.15
C ARG A 1085 19.96 28.50 64.56
N GLU A 1086 19.56 28.24 65.81
CA GLU A 1086 18.29 28.69 66.39
C GLU A 1086 18.49 29.23 67.82
N ASN A 1087 17.53 30.01 68.32
CA ASN A 1087 17.48 30.38 69.74
C ASN A 1087 16.85 29.21 70.53
N GLN A 1088 17.46 28.83 71.65
CA GLN A 1088 16.93 27.84 72.59
C GLN A 1088 16.07 28.57 73.63
N ILE A 1089 14.75 28.40 73.55
CA ILE A 1089 13.77 29.17 74.35
C ILE A 1089 12.86 28.20 75.07
N ASP A 1090 13.43 27.48 76.02
CA ASP A 1090 12.73 26.46 76.79
C ASP A 1090 12.11 27.05 78.05
N ASN A 1091 12.75 28.06 78.64
CA ASN A 1091 12.29 28.76 79.84
C ASN A 1091 12.77 30.23 79.85
N ILE A 1092 12.50 30.95 80.95
CA ILE A 1092 12.86 32.36 81.09
C ILE A 1092 14.39 32.58 81.17
N PHE A 1093 15.14 31.64 81.75
CA PHE A 1093 16.58 31.73 81.89
C PHE A 1093 17.30 31.52 80.56
N SER A 1094 16.82 30.61 79.71
CA SER A 1094 17.38 30.41 78.37
C SER A 1094 17.16 31.62 77.47
N LEU A 1095 16.01 32.29 77.62
CA LEU A 1095 15.72 33.56 76.97
C LEU A 1095 16.61 34.70 77.50
N ARG A 1096 16.78 34.81 78.83
CA ARG A 1096 17.64 35.84 79.46
C ARG A 1096 19.10 35.70 79.08
N ASN A 1097 19.60 34.47 79.00
CA ASN A 1097 21.00 34.18 78.72
C ASN A 1097 21.31 34.16 77.22
N ASP A 1098 20.37 34.58 76.35
CA ASP A 1098 20.49 34.59 74.89
C ASP A 1098 21.04 33.26 74.33
N VAL A 1099 20.56 32.13 74.86
CA VAL A 1099 21.09 30.81 74.49
C VAL A 1099 20.74 30.49 73.05
N GLN A 1100 21.77 30.22 72.24
CA GLN A 1100 21.64 29.75 70.88
C GLN A 1100 22.19 28.33 70.75
N ILE A 1101 21.57 27.53 69.89
CA ILE A 1101 22.01 26.19 69.54
C ILE A 1101 22.47 26.16 68.08
N ASN A 1102 23.64 25.60 67.85
CA ASN A 1102 24.14 25.24 66.52
C ASN A 1102 24.05 23.71 66.38
N ARG A 1103 23.25 23.24 65.44
CA ARG A 1103 23.09 21.81 65.15
C ARG A 1103 23.83 21.51 63.87
N LEU A 1104 24.87 20.67 63.95
CA LEU A 1104 25.50 20.07 62.79
C LEU A 1104 25.01 18.62 62.72
N PHE A 1105 24.40 18.23 61.60
CA PHE A 1105 23.82 16.90 61.49
C PHE A 1105 24.10 16.23 60.14
N LEU A 1106 24.18 14.90 60.21
CA LEU A 1106 24.17 14.01 59.07
C LEU A 1106 22.98 13.06 59.21
N GLN A 1107 22.07 13.12 58.26
CA GLN A 1107 20.90 12.25 58.20
C GLN A 1107 20.98 11.38 56.94
N SER A 1108 20.63 10.11 57.06
CA SER A 1108 20.61 9.15 55.97
C SER A 1108 19.29 8.41 55.95
N ASN A 1109 18.60 8.42 54.79
CA ASN A 1109 17.33 7.74 54.61
C ASN A 1109 17.42 6.75 53.45
N THR A 1110 16.92 5.53 53.65
CA THR A 1110 16.83 4.49 52.61
C THR A 1110 15.51 3.72 52.68
N LEU A 1111 15.05 3.25 51.52
CA LEU A 1111 13.87 2.39 51.40
C LEU A 1111 14.25 1.10 50.66
N ILE A 1112 14.39 0.01 51.41
CA ILE A 1112 14.75 -1.32 50.93
C ILE A 1112 13.48 -2.07 50.50
N ARG A 1113 13.45 -2.53 49.23
CA ARG A 1113 12.34 -3.32 48.65
C ARG A 1113 10.95 -2.71 48.88
N ARG A 1114 10.83 -1.37 48.88
CA ARG A 1114 9.58 -0.57 49.03
C ARG A 1114 8.86 -0.68 50.37
N ARG A 1115 9.15 -1.68 51.19
CA ARG A 1115 8.48 -1.93 52.48
C ARG A 1115 9.31 -1.55 53.68
N PHE A 1116 10.63 -1.73 53.63
CA PHE A 1116 11.49 -1.50 54.78
C PHE A 1116 12.21 -0.15 54.65
N SER A 1117 11.98 0.78 55.57
CA SER A 1117 12.69 2.05 55.61
C SER A 1117 13.67 2.08 56.75
N ILE A 1118 14.90 2.53 56.50
CA ILE A 1118 15.87 2.84 57.55
C ILE A 1118 16.17 4.33 57.46
N GLU A 1119 16.10 5.00 58.60
CA GLU A 1119 16.56 6.37 58.74
C GLU A 1119 17.52 6.46 59.92
N ALA A 1120 18.66 7.10 59.71
CA ALA A 1120 19.69 7.31 60.73
C ALA A 1120 20.02 8.80 60.80
N LEU A 1121 20.16 9.33 62.00
CA LEU A 1121 20.55 10.72 62.26
C LEU A 1121 21.69 10.72 63.28
N VAL A 1122 22.76 11.42 62.92
CA VAL A 1122 23.83 11.79 63.84
C VAL A 1122 23.85 13.31 63.90
N GLU A 1123 23.74 13.86 65.10
CA GLU A 1123 23.63 15.31 65.32
C GLU A 1123 24.50 15.74 66.50
N ALA A 1124 25.31 16.78 66.27
CA ALA A 1124 26.09 17.46 67.27
C ALA A 1124 25.45 18.82 67.57
N GLN A 1125 25.06 19.03 68.82
CA GLN A 1125 24.42 20.26 69.29
C GLN A 1125 25.41 21.08 70.11
N ILE A 1126 25.77 22.26 69.62
CA ILE A 1126 26.74 23.17 70.24
C ILE A 1126 26.00 24.41 70.73
N TYR A 1127 25.94 24.59 72.05
CA TYR A 1127 25.25 25.72 72.67
C TYR A 1127 26.19 26.91 72.87
N SER A 1128 25.65 28.14 72.83
CA SER A 1128 26.42 29.38 73.00
C SER A 1128 27.04 29.55 74.39
N ASP A 1129 26.63 28.76 75.38
CA ASP A 1129 27.15 28.73 76.75
C ASP A 1129 28.24 27.65 76.96
N ASN A 1130 28.82 27.13 75.87
CA ASN A 1130 29.86 26.10 75.84
C ASN A 1130 29.43 24.75 76.45
N ASN A 1131 28.17 24.36 76.25
CA ASN A 1131 27.73 22.97 76.39
C ASN A 1131 27.62 22.27 75.04
N PHE A 1132 27.69 20.93 75.07
CA PHE A 1132 27.66 20.09 73.90
C PHE A 1132 26.76 18.88 74.16
N ILE A 1133 25.92 18.52 73.18
CA ILE A 1133 25.08 17.32 73.23
C ILE A 1133 25.25 16.53 71.95
N ASP A 1134 25.62 15.26 72.09
CA ASP A 1134 25.60 14.29 71.00
C ASP A 1134 24.24 13.61 70.92
N LEU A 1135 23.70 13.46 69.70
CA LEU A 1135 22.46 12.75 69.42
C LEU A 1135 22.66 11.73 68.31
N PHE A 1136 22.21 10.51 68.58
CA PHE A 1136 22.14 9.43 67.62
C PHE A 1136 20.71 8.89 67.57
N ARG A 1137 20.14 8.77 66.37
CA ARG A 1137 18.80 8.23 66.16
C ARG A 1137 18.81 7.20 65.06
N LEU A 1138 18.08 6.11 65.25
CA LEU A 1138 17.84 5.08 64.25
C LEU A 1138 16.36 4.74 64.21
N ASP A 1139 15.75 4.88 63.03
CA ASP A 1139 14.37 4.55 62.75
C ASP A 1139 14.32 3.34 61.80
N LEU A 1140 13.60 2.30 62.19
CA LEU A 1140 13.33 1.10 61.40
C LEU A 1140 11.83 1.02 61.12
N GLY A 1141 11.43 1.16 59.87
CA GLY A 1141 10.03 1.20 59.46
C GLY A 1141 9.65 0.07 58.53
N PHE A 1142 8.44 -0.48 58.68
CA PHE A 1142 7.85 -1.49 57.81
C PHE A 1142 6.47 -1.06 57.32
N ARG A 1143 6.26 -0.98 56.00
CA ARG A 1143 4.97 -0.66 55.36
C ARG A 1143 4.16 -1.94 55.13
N LEU A 1144 2.96 -1.97 55.71
CA LEU A 1144 2.00 -3.07 55.61
C LEU A 1144 1.13 -2.96 54.36
N THR A 1145 0.75 -1.74 53.98
CA THR A 1145 -0.04 -1.45 52.77
C THR A 1145 0.69 -0.47 51.84
N GLU A 1146 0.23 -0.34 50.60
CA GLU A 1146 0.85 0.50 49.57
C GLU A 1146 0.00 1.71 49.18
N PHE A 1147 0.66 2.74 48.65
CA PHE A 1147 0.02 3.95 48.12
C PHE A 1147 -1.21 3.62 47.25
N PRO A 1148 -2.35 4.34 47.41
CA PRO A 1148 -2.54 5.59 48.14
C PRO A 1148 -2.81 5.45 49.63
N GLN A 1149 -2.97 4.23 50.15
CA GLN A 1149 -3.26 3.96 51.56
C GLN A 1149 -2.07 3.28 52.21
N ILE A 1150 -1.24 4.03 52.91
CA ILE A 1150 -0.02 3.52 53.53
C ILE A 1150 -0.24 3.39 55.02
N PHE A 1151 -0.22 2.15 55.52
CA PHE A 1151 -0.09 1.82 56.93
C PHE A 1151 1.35 1.37 57.18
N LYS A 1152 2.06 2.05 58.08
CA LYS A 1152 3.46 1.82 58.40
C LYS A 1152 3.64 1.68 59.91
N VAL A 1153 4.40 0.67 60.33
CA VAL A 1153 4.90 0.55 61.70
C VAL A 1153 6.36 1.00 61.72
N GLU A 1154 6.77 1.75 62.74
CA GLU A 1154 8.12 2.30 62.86
C GLU A 1154 8.63 2.13 64.29
N LEU A 1155 9.86 1.64 64.44
CA LEU A 1155 10.59 1.55 65.70
C LEU A 1155 11.73 2.56 65.67
N ARG A 1156 11.80 3.41 66.68
CA ARG A 1156 12.84 4.42 66.85
C ARG A 1156 13.66 4.11 68.09
N GLY A 1157 14.97 4.05 67.93
CA GLY A 1157 15.94 4.13 69.01
C GLY A 1157 16.63 5.49 68.98
N GLU A 1158 16.82 6.10 70.13
CA GLU A 1158 17.49 7.38 70.27
C GLU A 1158 18.46 7.33 71.45
N TYR A 1159 19.64 7.93 71.29
CA TYR A 1159 20.64 8.13 72.32
C TYR A 1159 21.05 9.60 72.35
N ARG A 1160 21.10 10.19 73.54
CA ARG A 1160 21.58 11.55 73.76
C ARG A 1160 22.52 11.62 74.95
N ASN A 1161 23.57 12.43 74.84
CA ASN A 1161 24.49 12.64 75.94
C ASN A 1161 25.03 14.08 75.95
N SER A 1162 24.79 14.80 77.04
CA SER A 1162 25.30 16.13 77.30
C SER A 1162 26.63 16.09 78.04
N ASN A 1163 27.57 16.97 77.68
CA ASN A 1163 28.85 17.10 78.38
C ASN A 1163 28.71 17.70 79.79
N LYS A 1164 27.79 18.66 79.95
CA LYS A 1164 27.50 19.30 81.23
C LYS A 1164 26.01 19.21 81.53
N LEU A 1165 25.68 18.89 82.78
CA LEU A 1165 24.31 18.88 83.28
C LEU A 1165 23.89 20.29 83.68
N ASN A 1166 22.59 20.53 83.65
CA ASN A 1166 21.97 21.75 84.15
C ASN A 1166 22.27 21.94 85.64
N ASN A 1167 22.60 23.19 86.01
CA ASN A 1167 22.93 23.55 87.39
C ASN A 1167 22.05 24.71 87.86
N PHE A 1168 21.20 24.47 88.86
CA PHE A 1168 20.29 25.45 89.43
C PHE A 1168 20.99 26.26 90.52
N ILE A 1169 20.98 27.59 90.40
CA ILE A 1169 21.60 28.51 91.36
C ILE A 1169 20.52 29.17 92.20
N PHE A 1170 20.62 28.99 93.53
CA PHE A 1170 19.69 29.54 94.51
C PHE A 1170 20.36 30.55 95.44
N GLU A 1171 19.61 31.53 95.92
CA GLU A 1171 19.95 32.37 97.07
C GLU A 1171 18.84 32.23 98.12
N GLY A 1172 19.12 31.54 99.22
CA GLY A 1172 18.06 31.09 100.13
C GLY A 1172 17.17 30.03 99.44
N THR A 1173 15.85 30.26 99.42
CA THR A 1173 14.87 29.41 98.72
C THR A 1173 14.56 29.86 97.29
N ASP A 1174 15.08 31.02 96.87
CA ASP A 1174 14.75 31.62 95.58
C ASP A 1174 15.72 31.18 94.47
N LEU A 1175 15.18 30.74 93.34
CA LEU A 1175 15.95 30.41 92.14
C LEU A 1175 16.36 31.71 91.41
N ILE A 1176 17.65 31.88 91.11
CA ILE A 1176 18.17 33.11 90.46
C ILE A 1176 18.63 32.86 89.02
N ASN A 1177 19.18 31.67 88.76
CA ASN A 1177 19.68 31.30 87.45
C ASN A 1177 19.70 29.79 87.26
N ILE A 1178 19.69 29.35 86.01
CA ILE A 1178 20.00 27.98 85.61
C ILE A 1178 21.16 28.06 84.62
N ILE A 1179 22.31 27.49 84.96
CA ILE A 1179 23.40 27.27 84.01
C ILE A 1179 23.01 26.07 83.16
N HIS A 1180 23.15 26.18 81.84
CA HIS A 1180 22.55 25.27 80.87
C HIS A 1180 21.02 25.18 81.06
N PRO A 1181 20.29 26.29 80.81
CA PRO A 1181 18.86 26.43 81.12
C PRO A 1181 17.95 25.71 80.12
N TYR A 1182 18.26 24.46 79.79
CA TYR A 1182 17.55 23.61 78.84
C TYR A 1182 17.79 22.15 79.24
N TRP A 1183 17.03 21.22 78.67
CA TRP A 1183 17.21 19.80 78.99
C TRP A 1183 18.60 19.27 78.59
N THR A 1184 19.39 18.84 79.59
CA THR A 1184 20.72 18.25 79.43
C THR A 1184 20.69 16.74 79.78
N PRO A 1185 20.38 15.86 78.82
CA PRO A 1185 20.31 14.42 79.04
C PRO A 1185 21.68 13.77 79.32
N ASN A 1186 21.79 12.94 80.35
CA ASN A 1186 23.00 12.16 80.66
C ASN A 1186 22.81 10.68 80.29
N ASN A 1187 23.60 10.14 79.35
CA ASN A 1187 23.49 8.75 78.87
C ASN A 1187 22.03 8.33 78.59
N TYR A 1188 21.26 9.24 78.01
CA TYR A 1188 19.82 9.08 77.81
C TYR A 1188 19.56 8.16 76.62
N LYS A 1189 18.67 7.18 76.79
CA LYS A 1189 18.22 6.31 75.71
C LYS A 1189 16.70 6.29 75.68
N ALA A 1190 16.11 6.42 74.50
CA ALA A 1190 14.67 6.32 74.30
C ALA A 1190 14.33 5.31 73.21
N PHE A 1191 13.19 4.64 73.39
CA PHE A 1191 12.63 3.70 72.44
C PHE A 1191 11.16 4.05 72.20
N LEU A 1192 10.80 4.29 70.93
CA LEU A 1192 9.44 4.60 70.53
C LEU A 1192 8.98 3.62 69.44
N ALA A 1193 7.74 3.14 69.57
CA ALA A 1193 7.02 2.43 68.52
C ALA A 1193 5.92 3.35 67.97
N SER A 1194 5.79 3.42 66.65
CA SER A 1194 4.82 4.28 65.98
C SER A 1194 3.99 3.51 64.97
N MET A 1195 2.70 3.82 64.89
CA MET A 1195 1.79 3.43 63.83
C MET A 1195 1.43 4.67 63.01
N ILE A 1196 1.65 4.62 61.71
CA ILE A 1196 1.44 5.74 60.79
C ILE A 1196 0.43 5.31 59.74
N TRP A 1197 -0.63 6.10 59.58
CA TRP A 1197 -1.65 5.94 58.54
C TRP A 1197 -1.63 7.15 57.62
N TYR A 1198 -1.49 6.93 56.32
CA TYR A 1198 -1.52 7.96 55.29
C TYR A 1198 -2.53 7.55 54.21
N HIS A 1199 -3.38 8.49 53.79
CA HIS A 1199 -4.35 8.24 52.72
C HIS A 1199 -4.43 9.41 51.75
N ASP A 1200 -4.07 9.16 50.49
CA ASP A 1200 -4.21 10.10 49.38
C ASP A 1200 -5.58 9.94 48.68
N LEU A 1201 -6.41 10.97 48.79
CA LEU A 1201 -7.76 11.09 48.23
C LEU A 1201 -7.77 11.78 46.85
N SER A 1202 -6.60 12.07 46.28
CA SER A 1202 -6.50 12.81 45.02
C SER A 1202 -7.14 12.06 43.86
N LYS A 1203 -7.88 12.79 43.01
CA LYS A 1203 -8.50 12.25 41.80
C LYS A 1203 -7.46 11.58 40.87
N PHE A 1204 -6.28 12.21 40.76
CA PHE A 1204 -5.17 11.75 39.93
C PHE A 1204 -3.95 11.42 40.78
N GLN A 1205 -3.28 10.31 40.47
CA GLN A 1205 -2.18 9.75 41.25
C GLN A 1205 -0.86 9.79 40.48
N PHE A 1206 -0.49 10.96 39.96
CA PHE A 1206 0.79 11.19 39.26
C PHE A 1206 1.48 12.45 39.80
N CYS A 1207 2.80 12.56 39.64
CA CYS A 1207 3.57 13.71 40.10
C CYS A 1207 3.14 14.99 39.37
N ALA A 1208 3.06 16.10 40.10
CA ALA A 1208 2.44 17.38 39.68
C ALA A 1208 0.90 17.38 39.59
N ALA A 1209 0.21 16.28 39.92
CA ALA A 1209 -1.24 16.32 40.14
C ALA A 1209 -1.61 17.17 41.37
N GLU A 1210 -2.91 17.45 41.48
CA GLU A 1210 -3.52 18.03 42.67
C GLU A 1210 -3.47 17.04 43.83
N LYS A 1211 -3.15 17.52 45.05
CA LYS A 1211 -2.95 16.70 46.24
C LYS A 1211 -4.04 16.96 47.28
N HIS A 1212 -4.63 15.87 47.77
CA HIS A 1212 -5.61 15.83 48.85
C HIS A 1212 -5.28 14.64 49.74
N TYR A 1213 -4.78 14.86 50.95
CA TYR A 1213 -4.44 13.74 51.82
C TYR A 1213 -4.60 14.07 53.29
N TYR A 1214 -4.67 13.03 54.10
CA TYR A 1214 -4.53 13.13 55.54
C TYR A 1214 -3.54 12.08 56.04
N GLU A 1215 -2.88 12.40 57.15
CA GLU A 1215 -1.96 11.49 57.84
C GLU A 1215 -2.19 11.52 59.34
N PHE A 1216 -2.03 10.36 59.98
CA PHE A 1216 -2.08 10.20 61.42
C PHE A 1216 -0.89 9.38 61.87
N ARG A 1217 -0.27 9.78 62.99
CA ARG A 1217 0.78 9.01 63.66
C ARG A 1217 0.39 8.85 65.13
N LEU A 1218 0.40 7.61 65.60
CA LEU A 1218 0.32 7.30 67.02
C LEU A 1218 1.63 6.67 67.44
N SER A 1219 2.32 7.30 68.38
CA SER A 1219 3.60 6.84 68.91
C SER A 1219 3.50 6.59 70.40
N SER A 1220 4.14 5.53 70.89
CA SER A 1220 4.27 5.25 72.32
C SER A 1220 5.66 4.71 72.61
N GLY A 1221 6.24 5.10 73.74
CA GLY A 1221 7.60 4.71 74.08
C GLY A 1221 7.94 4.95 75.53
N THR A 1222 9.18 4.63 75.87
CA THR A 1222 9.77 4.92 77.18
C THR A 1222 11.26 5.23 77.00
N ASP A 1223 11.87 5.74 78.05
CA ASP A 1223 13.27 6.09 78.09
C ASP A 1223 13.96 5.57 79.37
N THR A 1224 15.27 5.80 79.46
CA THR A 1224 16.11 5.50 80.63
C THR A 1224 15.69 6.22 81.90
N GLU A 1225 14.85 7.24 81.78
CA GLU A 1225 14.32 8.02 82.90
C GLU A 1225 12.95 7.50 83.37
N LYS A 1226 12.50 6.36 82.81
CA LYS A 1226 11.24 5.69 83.13
C LYS A 1226 10.02 6.59 82.87
N ASN A 1227 10.08 7.39 81.80
CA ASN A 1227 8.99 8.25 81.37
C ASN A 1227 8.20 7.62 80.21
N PRO A 1228 7.10 6.88 80.48
CA PRO A 1228 6.23 6.41 79.42
C PRO A 1228 5.59 7.63 78.73
N THR A 1229 5.67 7.64 77.40
CA THR A 1229 5.18 8.72 76.55
C THR A 1229 4.16 8.18 75.55
N ILE A 1230 3.14 8.97 75.26
CA ILE A 1230 2.22 8.74 74.14
C ILE A 1230 2.06 10.03 73.34
N THR A 1231 2.19 9.94 72.03
CA THR A 1231 2.09 11.06 71.10
C THR A 1231 1.10 10.74 70.01
N PHE A 1232 0.14 11.63 69.79
CA PHE A 1232 -0.73 11.60 68.63
C PHE A 1232 -0.41 12.80 67.73
N GLU A 1233 -0.15 12.54 66.44
CA GLU A 1233 0.06 13.55 65.41
C GLU A 1233 -0.99 13.38 64.31
N GLY A 1234 -1.47 14.50 63.77
CA GLY A 1234 -2.43 14.52 62.66
C GLY A 1234 -2.12 15.64 61.68
N GLY A 1235 -2.27 15.33 60.40
CA GLY A 1235 -2.06 16.26 59.30
C GLY A 1235 -3.15 16.13 58.24
N TRP A 1236 -3.54 17.26 57.65
CA TRP A 1236 -4.48 17.35 56.55
C TRP A 1236 -4.00 18.37 55.52
N PHE A 1237 -4.12 18.03 54.24
CA PHE A 1237 -3.64 18.84 53.12
C PHE A 1237 -4.68 18.88 52.00
N LEU A 1238 -4.97 20.09 51.51
CA LEU A 1238 -5.93 20.36 50.46
C LEU A 1238 -5.39 21.40 49.46
N GLU A 1239 -5.28 21.03 48.19
CA GLU A 1239 -5.19 22.00 47.09
C GLU A 1239 -6.59 22.28 46.53
N PHE A 1240 -6.87 23.52 46.12
CA PHE A 1240 -8.18 23.89 45.58
C PHE A 1240 -8.09 25.06 44.59
N ARG A 1241 -9.13 25.20 43.74
CA ARG A 1241 -9.26 26.27 42.73
C ARG A 1241 -8.00 26.45 41.86
N LYS A 1242 -7.24 25.37 41.63
CA LYS A 1242 -5.94 25.30 40.92
C LYS A 1242 -4.78 26.12 41.53
N LYS A 1243 -5.02 27.16 42.33
CA LYS A 1243 -4.00 28.11 42.81
C LYS A 1243 -3.82 28.14 44.34
N GLY A 1244 -4.79 27.64 45.11
CA GLY A 1244 -4.79 27.67 46.57
C GLY A 1244 -4.34 26.36 47.19
N GLN A 1245 -3.71 26.45 48.36
CA GLN A 1245 -3.32 25.32 49.20
C GLN A 1245 -3.60 25.65 50.65
N ILE A 1246 -4.18 24.72 51.40
CA ILE A 1246 -4.36 24.78 52.84
C ILE A 1246 -3.78 23.51 53.45
N SER A 1247 -3.06 23.66 54.56
CA SER A 1247 -2.72 22.54 55.41
C SER A 1247 -2.98 22.85 56.87
N LEU A 1248 -3.38 21.82 57.62
CA LEU A 1248 -3.57 21.87 59.07
C LEU A 1248 -2.86 20.67 59.67
N ASN A 1249 -1.99 20.90 60.63
CA ASN A 1249 -1.24 19.83 61.29
C ASN A 1249 -1.14 20.11 62.79
N GLY A 1250 -0.93 19.08 63.57
CA GLY A 1250 -0.70 19.23 64.99
C GLY A 1250 -0.32 17.93 65.67
N TYR A 1251 0.10 18.05 66.92
CA TYR A 1251 0.34 16.91 67.78
C TYR A 1251 0.03 17.22 69.24
N ILE A 1252 -0.19 16.14 69.99
CA ILE A 1252 -0.39 16.14 71.42
C ILE A 1252 0.47 15.01 71.99
N THR A 1253 1.39 15.37 72.90
CA THR A 1253 2.22 14.45 73.65
C THR A 1253 1.81 14.48 75.12
N ARG A 1254 1.66 13.30 75.72
CA ARG A 1254 1.42 13.14 77.16
C ARG A 1254 2.45 12.20 77.78
N SER A 1255 2.98 12.57 78.93
CA SER A 1255 3.92 11.72 79.68
C SER A 1255 3.85 11.98 81.19
N LYS A 1256 4.64 11.26 81.98
CA LYS A 1256 4.72 11.50 83.43
C LYS A 1256 5.51 12.75 83.80
N ILE A 1257 6.44 13.14 82.92
CA ILE A 1257 7.48 14.11 83.24
C ILE A 1257 7.32 15.41 82.44
N TRP A 1258 6.66 15.34 81.29
CA TRP A 1258 6.41 16.49 80.43
C TRP A 1258 5.19 16.28 79.52
N ASP A 1259 4.48 17.36 79.23
CA ASP A 1259 3.41 17.40 78.24
C ASP A 1259 3.73 18.46 77.18
N ALA A 1260 3.38 18.17 75.92
CA ALA A 1260 3.48 19.16 74.87
C ALA A 1260 2.32 19.08 73.90
N GLN A 1261 2.03 20.19 73.25
CA GLN A 1261 1.05 20.27 72.18
C GLN A 1261 1.41 21.37 71.19
N SER A 1262 1.11 21.12 69.92
CA SER A 1262 1.29 22.11 68.87
C SER A 1262 0.21 21.96 67.82
N ILE A 1263 -0.23 23.08 67.26
CA ILE A 1263 -1.07 23.12 66.07
C ILE A 1263 -0.56 24.20 65.14
N TRP A 1264 -0.50 23.92 63.84
CA TRP A 1264 -0.13 24.90 62.85
C TRP A 1264 -0.95 24.76 61.58
N ALA A 1265 -1.23 25.91 60.98
CA ALA A 1265 -1.94 26.01 59.72
C ALA A 1265 -1.10 26.80 58.71
N GLU A 1266 -1.17 26.37 57.46
CA GLU A 1266 -0.56 27.08 56.33
C GLU A 1266 -1.63 27.35 55.28
N TYR A 1267 -1.69 28.59 54.81
CA TYR A 1267 -2.40 28.99 53.60
C TYR A 1267 -1.39 29.48 52.58
N LYS A 1268 -1.42 28.93 51.37
CA LYS A 1268 -0.54 29.34 50.27
C LYS A 1268 -1.35 29.59 49.00
N PHE A 1269 -1.07 30.70 48.34
CA PHE A 1269 -1.74 31.13 47.11
C PHE A 1269 -0.71 31.50 46.05
N HIS A 1270 -0.83 30.90 44.86
CA HIS A 1270 -0.02 31.23 43.69
C HIS A 1270 -0.72 32.28 42.82
N PHE A 1271 0.02 33.32 42.41
CA PHE A 1271 -0.50 34.42 41.58
C PHE A 1271 -0.74 34.00 40.12
#